data_AF-A0A2D9NI23-F1
#
_entry.id   AF-A0A2D9NI23-F1
#
_cell.length_a   1.000
_cell.length_b   1.000
_cell.length_c   1.000
_cell.angle_alpha   90.00
_cell.angle_beta   90.00
_cell.angle_gamma   90.00
#
_symmetry.space_group_name_H-M   'P 1'
#
loop_
_entity.id
_entity.type
_entity.pdbx_description
1 polymer ?
#
loop_
_entity_poly.entity_id
_entity_poly.type
_entity_poly.pdbx_seq_one_letter_code
_entity_poly.pdbx_strand_id
1 'polypeptide(L)'
;MYKQISVALLFFSVILLPVISVSADNPDDDQLGYTEFSWVGAASTVELAGEWDWSNTIFMEENDGIWSTQVNLSEGMYCYKFVIDGEFTFDPSNPYRGYCNDIENSIIRVKDSSRPNFHSEIVDHQLTITFVPGVGGAGPNGVPSGLENAIWDPVNLTWSLNLTTLDDGKHSLKLEINDTDGNQAYDHLVPFWVGSQSEFSWEDSLIYMIMTDRFINGNTSNDGQPTGAAAGADWMGGDIEGVTQKIQSGYFADLGVNALWLTPFNTNAQGTGLAADGVHNVAAYHGYWPIEPRQVDPRLGTAEQLKEMVDVAHSAGIRVMMDYVVNHVHEDHTYYQDNPEWFNQGCICGTTDCDWTERRLDCQFTSYMPDVNWKIREASEQFIEDALWWLEEFDLDGARIDAVKHVDDLAATNLATRINERFETVGTDYYLKGETAMGWSGDNLADNQYQYDTINRYIGENSLDGQADFVLYHAVVDNVFTQGARNYQHLDYWTARSQDQYVPGSIMVPYVGSHDVPRLTSRADGGTGDAYNQWQEQGLPGQPGNDDAYQAALQAYGWLLTTPGAPLLYYGDEYGEYGAADPDNRHMYRDSSNWNERESGLFENISTLGKLRFESIALKQGTYSSKYATPDMLIYDMSHSNQNMSIILNRGTQTTYNGFSDSDLVRFGEATIASGIISIPANSVTVVELNPSTIQNEIPGCTDSAAINFDPAATEDDGSCQYPVEPVLGCTNSTATNYDPNATEDDGSCQYSVEPVLGCTNTTATNYDPNATEDDGSCEYPPVPVLGCTDNYALNYDSNATGDDGSCEFLISGGRFVSAEFPLFGTYSPHVTTGHEEIIQVRFNSDGSKYATIERNGINELQIRDTATKQLLANSTAGFDSEFTLSFVLDLDWSPDDQTVALLSHDGSINLYNAETGELTNQFQSPSLASGYDVFVDHAEIEFNPNGSIIAIAGLTHFVLVNSTSGEIMHQHNGSSILSVSWHPSGNKLVFTGSGSLNFYDIDAQEIISTAYQNDYLSKVSYSPNGQMVVGCYIHNSGPGLIRPTTVFNETSGEVMWTKLTTPPCRDIAWSPDSSLIAIAYNWAPEHRDENGHPVFDYNGPYVDILVSSNGSYFDQLNSICITIYHCVSITSLDWHPDSQSIVAGGNADFGFVNPFGSQPNYESTLVGVVSIWYFDPSMEAIFGCMDEKSSNYNPLANASDYSCLSYYGTSQTDDSDNHYNSENGNSPDNVDELLDDESSNQTDLLMQWIRNILFISVCIGFLILLLGANKYRR
;
A
#
# COMPACT_ATOMS: atom_id res chain seq x y z
N MET A 1 -21.78 -58.33 14.65
CA MET A 1 -21.90 -59.48 13.71
C MET A 1 -23.35 -59.60 13.24
N TYR A 2 -23.75 -59.52 11.97
CA TYR A 2 -23.04 -59.44 10.68
C TYR A 2 -23.53 -58.20 9.90
N LYS A 3 -22.76 -57.10 9.95
CA LYS A 3 -22.81 -55.93 9.03
C LYS A 3 -21.77 -54.84 9.38
N GLN A 4 -21.24 -54.86 10.61
CA GLN A 4 -20.09 -54.06 11.09
C GLN A 4 -18.74 -54.45 10.45
N ILE A 5 -18.73 -55.03 9.24
CA ILE A 5 -17.51 -55.49 8.51
C ILE A 5 -17.60 -55.06 7.03
N SER A 6 -18.46 -54.08 6.70
CA SER A 6 -18.70 -53.64 5.32
C SER A 6 -19.11 -52.16 5.18
N VAL A 7 -19.04 -51.38 6.26
CA VAL A 7 -19.21 -49.90 6.25
C VAL A 7 -17.93 -49.21 6.76
N ALA A 8 -17.17 -49.88 7.63
CA ALA A 8 -15.74 -49.63 7.88
C ALA A 8 -14.83 -49.98 6.67
N LEU A 9 -15.36 -49.84 5.46
CA LEU A 9 -14.73 -50.03 4.14
C LEU A 9 -15.27 -49.00 3.11
N LEU A 10 -16.02 -48.00 3.59
CA LEU A 10 -16.49 -46.82 2.83
C LEU A 10 -16.08 -45.51 3.52
N PHE A 11 -15.84 -45.52 4.84
CA PHE A 11 -15.06 -44.48 5.54
C PHE A 11 -13.54 -44.64 5.30
N PHE A 12 -13.16 -44.78 4.02
CA PHE A 12 -11.76 -44.82 3.57
C PHE A 12 -11.60 -44.17 2.18
N SER A 13 -12.56 -43.32 1.82
CA SER A 13 -12.69 -42.65 0.53
C SER A 13 -13.64 -41.46 0.67
N VAL A 14 -13.07 -40.32 1.10
CA VAL A 14 -13.45 -38.88 1.08
C VAL A 14 -12.90 -38.25 2.39
N ILE A 15 -11.58 -38.32 2.54
CA ILE A 15 -10.75 -37.45 3.39
C ILE A 15 -9.45 -37.29 2.60
N LEU A 16 -9.51 -36.46 1.55
CA LEU A 16 -8.42 -36.04 0.67
C LEU A 16 -9.02 -35.11 -0.40
N LEU A 17 -9.23 -33.86 0.00
CA LEU A 17 -9.13 -32.69 -0.86
C LEU A 17 -8.41 -31.64 0.00
N PRO A 18 -7.31 -31.02 -0.47
CA PRO A 18 -6.73 -29.85 0.19
C PRO A 18 -7.63 -28.63 -0.04
N VAL A 19 -7.28 -27.51 0.59
CA VAL A 19 -7.69 -26.20 0.08
C VAL A 19 -7.07 -26.05 -1.31
N ILE A 20 -7.88 -25.65 -2.29
CA ILE A 20 -7.38 -25.19 -3.60
C ILE A 20 -7.50 -23.66 -3.57
N SER A 21 -6.35 -22.98 -3.61
CA SER A 21 -6.28 -21.58 -3.99
C SER A 21 -6.73 -21.45 -5.44
N VAL A 22 -7.76 -20.66 -5.72
CA VAL A 22 -8.31 -20.54 -7.08
C VAL A 22 -7.57 -19.43 -7.83
N SER A 23 -6.29 -19.67 -8.05
CA SER A 23 -5.57 -19.15 -9.20
C SER A 23 -6.04 -19.87 -10.47
N ALA A 24 -6.13 -19.17 -11.60
CA ALA A 24 -5.73 -19.82 -12.83
C ALA A 24 -4.22 -20.08 -12.67
N ASP A 25 -3.85 -21.32 -12.37
CA ASP A 25 -2.59 -21.62 -11.67
C ASP A 25 -1.38 -20.89 -12.26
N ASN A 26 -0.74 -20.06 -11.41
CA ASN A 26 0.64 -19.64 -11.64
C ASN A 26 1.43 -20.93 -11.93
N PRO A 27 2.10 -21.07 -13.10
CA PRO A 27 2.48 -22.37 -13.64
C PRO A 27 3.57 -23.16 -12.87
N ASP A 28 3.80 -22.84 -11.60
CA ASP A 28 4.76 -23.47 -10.70
C ASP A 28 4.29 -24.79 -10.05
N ASP A 29 2.99 -25.02 -9.83
CA ASP A 29 2.47 -26.23 -9.14
C ASP A 29 1.64 -27.20 -10.02
N ASP A 30 1.79 -27.19 -11.36
CA ASP A 30 1.23 -28.24 -12.25
C ASP A 30 1.98 -29.59 -12.07
N GLN A 31 1.81 -30.20 -10.89
CA GLN A 31 2.19 -31.57 -10.57
C GLN A 31 1.15 -32.60 -11.05
N LEU A 32 0.18 -32.18 -11.88
CA LEU A 32 -1.01 -32.96 -12.22
C LEU A 32 -1.02 -33.40 -13.69
N GLY A 33 -0.29 -32.72 -14.57
CA GLY A 33 -0.17 -33.06 -15.99
C GLY A 33 -1.35 -32.58 -16.82
N TYR A 34 -2.00 -31.51 -16.38
CA TYR A 34 -3.08 -30.82 -17.06
C TYR A 34 -3.18 -29.39 -16.53
N THR A 35 -3.45 -28.45 -17.42
CA THR A 35 -3.71 -27.07 -17.05
C THR A 35 -5.14 -26.97 -16.51
N GLU A 36 -5.28 -26.63 -15.23
CA GLU A 36 -6.58 -26.26 -14.65
C GLU A 36 -6.90 -24.80 -15.01
N PHE A 37 -8.13 -24.55 -15.42
CA PHE A 37 -8.67 -23.22 -15.66
C PHE A 37 -9.86 -23.02 -14.73
N SER A 38 -9.94 -21.86 -14.10
CA SER A 38 -10.96 -21.58 -13.09
C SER A 38 -11.43 -20.14 -13.10
N TRP A 39 -12.71 -19.94 -12.78
CA TRP A 39 -13.33 -18.63 -12.62
C TRP A 39 -14.23 -18.63 -11.40
N VAL A 40 -14.16 -17.58 -10.58
CA VAL A 40 -14.96 -17.42 -9.36
C VAL A 40 -16.08 -16.43 -9.62
N GLY A 41 -17.33 -16.84 -9.35
CA GLY A 41 -18.48 -15.94 -9.44
C GLY A 41 -19.82 -16.62 -9.71
N ALA A 42 -20.88 -15.81 -9.67
CA ALA A 42 -22.24 -16.24 -9.96
C ALA A 42 -22.53 -16.21 -11.46
N ALA A 43 -22.90 -17.36 -12.03
CA ALA A 43 -23.31 -17.52 -13.42
C ALA A 43 -24.37 -18.64 -13.54
N SER A 44 -25.07 -18.70 -14.67
CA SER A 44 -25.92 -19.85 -15.04
C SER A 44 -25.12 -20.96 -15.71
N THR A 45 -24.06 -20.57 -16.44
CA THR A 45 -23.15 -21.40 -17.22
C THR A 45 -21.83 -20.66 -17.42
N VAL A 46 -20.71 -21.36 -17.20
CA VAL A 46 -19.39 -20.92 -17.66
C VAL A 46 -18.80 -21.97 -18.58
N GLU A 47 -18.28 -21.54 -19.73
CA GLU A 47 -17.59 -22.39 -20.69
C GLU A 47 -16.19 -21.81 -21.00
N LEU A 48 -15.19 -22.65 -21.21
CA LEU A 48 -13.84 -22.23 -21.61
C LEU A 48 -13.67 -22.32 -23.13
N ALA A 49 -13.13 -21.26 -23.74
CA ALA A 49 -12.78 -21.18 -25.15
C ALA A 49 -11.27 -20.88 -25.31
N GLY A 50 -10.59 -21.53 -26.25
CA GLY A 50 -9.15 -21.27 -26.45
C GLY A 50 -8.56 -21.81 -27.75
N GLU A 51 -7.28 -21.47 -27.96
CA GLU A 51 -6.52 -21.68 -29.20
C GLU A 51 -6.39 -23.16 -29.62
N TRP A 52 -6.63 -24.10 -28.71
CA TRP A 52 -6.71 -25.53 -29.00
C TRP A 52 -7.95 -25.93 -29.83
N ASP A 53 -9.12 -25.32 -29.60
CA ASP A 53 -10.32 -25.47 -30.45
C ASP A 53 -11.36 -24.35 -30.21
N TRP A 54 -11.17 -23.20 -30.86
CA TRP A 54 -12.16 -22.10 -30.88
C TRP A 54 -13.55 -22.48 -31.44
N SER A 55 -13.75 -23.68 -31.99
CA SER A 55 -15.04 -24.12 -32.52
C SER A 55 -15.88 -24.94 -31.54
N ASN A 56 -15.30 -25.41 -30.43
CA ASN A 56 -15.97 -26.24 -29.43
C ASN A 56 -15.53 -25.81 -28.02
N THR A 57 -16.38 -25.04 -27.35
CA THR A 57 -16.22 -24.66 -25.94
C THR A 57 -16.29 -25.87 -25.00
N ILE A 58 -15.65 -25.73 -23.83
CA ILE A 58 -15.61 -26.74 -22.76
C ILE A 58 -16.44 -26.23 -21.59
N PHE A 59 -17.59 -26.84 -21.30
CA PHE A 59 -18.37 -26.53 -20.10
C PHE A 59 -17.54 -26.77 -18.83
N MET A 60 -17.54 -25.81 -17.93
CA MET A 60 -16.87 -25.87 -16.64
C MET A 60 -17.83 -26.46 -15.59
N GLU A 61 -17.30 -27.18 -14.60
CA GLU A 61 -18.09 -27.72 -13.49
C GLU A 61 -18.08 -26.70 -12.33
N GLU A 62 -19.26 -26.38 -11.79
CA GLU A 62 -19.42 -25.48 -10.64
C GLU A 62 -19.35 -26.27 -9.33
N ASN A 63 -18.59 -25.76 -8.36
CA ASN A 63 -18.58 -26.22 -6.99
C ASN A 63 -18.28 -25.07 -6.02
N ASP A 64 -19.25 -24.74 -5.17
CA ASP A 64 -19.14 -23.72 -4.10
C ASP A 64 -18.77 -22.32 -4.64
N GLY A 65 -19.32 -21.94 -5.81
CA GLY A 65 -19.09 -20.63 -6.46
C GLY A 65 -17.83 -20.56 -7.33
N ILE A 66 -17.06 -21.65 -7.38
CA ILE A 66 -15.89 -21.81 -8.25
C ILE A 66 -16.31 -22.65 -9.45
N TRP A 67 -16.08 -22.14 -10.66
CA TRP A 67 -16.20 -22.90 -11.90
C TRP A 67 -14.81 -23.37 -12.31
N SER A 68 -14.61 -24.65 -12.60
CA SER A 68 -13.31 -25.16 -13.07
C SER A 68 -13.41 -26.17 -14.21
N THR A 69 -12.33 -26.30 -14.98
CA THR A 69 -12.15 -27.38 -15.96
C THR A 69 -10.68 -27.65 -16.23
N GLN A 70 -10.37 -28.84 -16.75
CA GLN A 70 -8.99 -29.33 -16.92
C GLN A 70 -8.70 -29.60 -18.40
N VAL A 71 -7.66 -28.97 -18.94
CA VAL A 71 -7.25 -29.11 -20.34
C VAL A 71 -5.83 -29.67 -20.41
N ASN A 72 -5.64 -30.78 -21.11
CA ASN A 72 -4.30 -31.32 -21.36
C ASN A 72 -3.65 -30.54 -22.52
N LEU A 73 -2.87 -29.53 -22.15
CA LEU A 73 -2.04 -28.73 -23.04
C LEU A 73 -0.58 -29.22 -23.00
N SER A 74 0.22 -28.85 -23.99
CA SER A 74 1.67 -29.05 -24.01
C SER A 74 2.39 -27.76 -23.60
N GLU A 75 3.67 -27.84 -23.24
CA GLU A 75 4.50 -26.63 -23.01
C GLU A 75 4.35 -25.64 -24.19
N GLY A 76 4.02 -24.38 -23.88
CA GLY A 76 3.72 -23.35 -24.87
C GLY A 76 2.75 -22.27 -24.39
N MET A 77 2.40 -21.36 -25.29
CA MET A 77 1.46 -20.27 -25.03
C MET A 77 0.13 -20.46 -25.76
N TYR A 78 -0.97 -20.15 -25.09
CA TYR A 78 -2.32 -20.30 -25.62
C TYR A 78 -3.19 -19.08 -25.30
N CYS A 79 -3.83 -18.51 -26.32
CA CYS A 79 -4.91 -17.55 -26.13
C CYS A 79 -6.19 -18.25 -25.66
N TYR A 80 -6.90 -17.68 -24.68
CA TYR A 80 -8.16 -18.21 -24.15
C TYR A 80 -9.10 -17.09 -23.63
N LYS A 81 -10.36 -17.46 -23.40
CA LYS A 81 -11.40 -16.68 -22.71
C LYS A 81 -12.39 -17.58 -21.99
N PHE A 82 -13.05 -17.04 -20.98
CA PHE A 82 -14.29 -17.61 -20.46
C PHE A 82 -15.48 -17.13 -21.31
N VAL A 83 -16.54 -17.95 -21.32
CA VAL A 83 -17.84 -17.64 -21.92
C VAL A 83 -18.86 -17.75 -20.79
N ILE A 84 -19.25 -16.61 -20.22
CA ILE A 84 -20.09 -16.50 -19.03
C ILE A 84 -21.50 -16.13 -19.48
N ASP A 85 -22.47 -17.01 -19.26
CA ASP A 85 -23.87 -16.90 -19.71
C ASP A 85 -24.05 -16.56 -21.22
N GLY A 86 -23.02 -16.87 -22.02
CA GLY A 86 -22.97 -16.70 -23.48
C GLY A 86 -22.09 -15.54 -23.96
N GLU A 87 -21.59 -14.68 -23.07
CA GLU A 87 -20.72 -13.55 -23.41
C GLU A 87 -19.24 -13.86 -23.16
N PHE A 88 -18.35 -13.38 -24.05
CA PHE A 88 -16.91 -13.67 -23.99
C PHE A 88 -16.17 -12.73 -23.03
N THR A 89 -15.76 -13.25 -21.89
CA THR A 89 -15.08 -12.51 -20.82
C THR A 89 -13.61 -12.91 -20.75
N PHE A 90 -12.75 -11.95 -20.41
CA PHE A 90 -11.36 -12.24 -20.06
C PHE A 90 -11.27 -13.01 -18.76
N ASP A 91 -10.14 -13.66 -18.53
CA ASP A 91 -9.77 -14.08 -17.19
C ASP A 91 -9.47 -12.82 -16.33
N PRO A 92 -10.13 -12.64 -15.17
CA PRO A 92 -9.86 -11.53 -14.26
C PRO A 92 -8.64 -11.78 -13.36
N SER A 93 -8.22 -13.05 -13.17
CA SER A 93 -7.08 -13.44 -12.34
C SER A 93 -5.75 -13.41 -13.11
N ASN A 94 -5.80 -13.38 -14.44
CA ASN A 94 -4.63 -13.33 -15.31
C ASN A 94 -4.50 -11.94 -15.96
N PRO A 95 -3.54 -11.10 -15.51
CA PRO A 95 -3.28 -9.79 -16.11
C PRO A 95 -2.65 -9.89 -17.51
N TYR A 96 -1.98 -11.00 -17.84
CA TYR A 96 -1.26 -11.17 -19.09
C TYR A 96 -2.20 -11.43 -20.27
N ARG A 97 -2.21 -10.52 -21.24
CA ARG A 97 -3.17 -10.51 -22.36
C ARG A 97 -2.47 -10.29 -23.70
N GLY A 98 -3.13 -10.65 -24.79
CA GLY A 98 -2.57 -10.36 -26.10
C GLY A 98 -3.45 -10.75 -27.27
N TYR A 99 -2.94 -10.47 -28.46
CA TYR A 99 -3.71 -10.56 -29.69
C TYR A 99 -3.50 -11.90 -30.40
N CYS A 100 -4.59 -12.59 -30.68
CA CYS A 100 -4.65 -13.80 -31.51
C CYS A 100 -5.61 -13.56 -32.68
N ASN A 101 -5.06 -13.45 -33.90
CA ASN A 101 -5.81 -13.08 -35.12
C ASN A 101 -6.55 -11.73 -34.96
N ASP A 102 -5.84 -10.69 -34.54
CA ASP A 102 -6.35 -9.33 -34.26
C ASP A 102 -7.38 -9.22 -33.11
N ILE A 103 -7.69 -10.32 -32.41
CA ILE A 103 -8.61 -10.36 -31.26
C ILE A 103 -7.80 -10.43 -29.97
N GLU A 104 -8.06 -9.52 -29.03
CA GLU A 104 -7.51 -9.54 -27.67
C GLU A 104 -8.09 -10.70 -26.86
N ASN A 105 -7.22 -11.48 -26.20
CA ASN A 105 -7.54 -12.63 -25.34
C ASN A 105 -6.65 -12.64 -24.09
N SER A 106 -7.03 -13.38 -23.06
CA SER A 106 -6.10 -13.77 -21.99
C SER A 106 -5.09 -14.78 -22.55
N ILE A 107 -3.85 -14.78 -22.06
CA ILE A 107 -2.79 -15.68 -22.52
C ILE A 107 -2.21 -16.43 -21.33
N ILE A 108 -2.14 -17.76 -21.43
CA ILE A 108 -1.52 -18.63 -20.42
C ILE A 108 -0.20 -19.23 -20.94
N ARG A 109 0.82 -19.27 -20.09
CA ARG A 109 2.11 -19.93 -20.33
C ARG A 109 2.11 -21.30 -19.66
N VAL A 110 1.86 -22.35 -20.43
CA VAL A 110 1.87 -23.73 -19.93
C VAL A 110 3.32 -24.22 -19.83
N LYS A 111 3.73 -24.69 -18.66
CA LYS A 111 5.01 -25.38 -18.43
C LYS A 111 4.89 -26.89 -18.67
N ASP A 112 6.01 -27.57 -18.91
CA ASP A 112 6.09 -29.03 -18.92
C ASP A 112 6.07 -29.54 -17.47
N SER A 113 4.90 -29.97 -17.00
CA SER A 113 4.65 -30.66 -15.72
C SER A 113 5.63 -31.79 -15.33
N SER A 114 6.43 -32.33 -16.27
CA SER A 114 7.50 -33.30 -15.95
C SER A 114 8.80 -32.68 -15.43
N ARG A 115 8.96 -31.36 -15.56
CA ARG A 115 10.10 -30.59 -15.03
C ARG A 115 9.77 -30.02 -13.64
N PRO A 116 10.75 -29.94 -12.72
CA PRO A 116 10.56 -29.27 -11.43
C PRO A 116 10.62 -27.73 -11.52
N ASN A 117 10.06 -27.06 -10.52
CA ASN A 117 10.09 -25.61 -10.30
C ASN A 117 10.75 -25.28 -8.94
N PHE A 118 10.79 -24.00 -8.59
CA PHE A 118 11.18 -23.50 -7.27
C PHE A 118 10.11 -22.56 -6.72
N HIS A 119 10.16 -22.35 -5.41
CA HIS A 119 9.53 -21.21 -4.74
C HIS A 119 10.56 -20.60 -3.76
N SER A 120 10.45 -19.30 -3.49
CA SER A 120 11.38 -18.54 -2.66
C SER A 120 10.64 -17.58 -1.73
N GLU A 121 11.11 -17.47 -0.48
CA GLU A 121 10.66 -16.48 0.50
C GLU A 121 11.86 -15.94 1.28
N ILE A 122 11.83 -14.66 1.67
CA ILE A 122 12.74 -14.09 2.68
C ILE A 122 11.91 -13.69 3.89
N VAL A 123 12.29 -14.21 5.06
CA VAL A 123 11.68 -13.88 6.37
C VAL A 123 12.80 -13.78 7.40
N ASP A 124 12.80 -12.73 8.23
CA ASP A 124 13.76 -12.53 9.33
C ASP A 124 15.25 -12.76 8.95
N HIS A 125 15.67 -12.19 7.81
CA HIS A 125 17.03 -12.35 7.24
C HIS A 125 17.39 -13.81 6.87
N GLN A 126 16.39 -14.66 6.63
CA GLN A 126 16.57 -16.03 6.14
C GLN A 126 15.88 -16.19 4.78
N LEU A 127 16.66 -16.55 3.76
CA LEU A 127 16.14 -16.96 2.46
C LEU A 127 15.82 -18.46 2.50
N THR A 128 14.57 -18.82 2.28
CA THR A 128 14.14 -20.21 2.09
C THR A 128 13.81 -20.46 0.63
N ILE A 129 14.49 -21.45 0.04
CA ILE A 129 14.24 -21.95 -1.32
C ILE A 129 13.60 -23.33 -1.22
N THR A 130 12.39 -23.48 -1.76
CA THR A 130 11.68 -24.76 -1.86
C THR A 130 11.86 -25.35 -3.26
N PHE A 131 12.28 -26.61 -3.36
CA PHE A 131 12.26 -27.36 -4.62
C PHE A 131 10.89 -28.02 -4.83
N VAL A 132 10.22 -27.73 -5.94
CA VAL A 132 8.92 -28.29 -6.31
C VAL A 132 9.13 -29.39 -7.36
N PRO A 133 8.96 -30.68 -7.03
CA PRO A 133 9.11 -31.77 -8.00
C PRO A 133 8.03 -31.73 -9.09
N GLY A 134 8.40 -31.98 -10.35
CA GLY A 134 7.41 -32.30 -11.39
C GLY A 134 6.70 -33.64 -11.15
N VAL A 135 5.74 -34.02 -12.00
CA VAL A 135 4.81 -35.18 -11.86
C VAL A 135 5.47 -36.54 -11.53
N GLY A 136 6.79 -36.69 -11.75
CA GLY A 136 7.56 -37.87 -11.38
C GLY A 136 7.86 -38.00 -9.87
N GLY A 137 7.80 -36.90 -9.11
CA GLY A 137 8.15 -36.88 -7.69
C GLY A 137 9.64 -37.07 -7.39
N ALA A 138 10.52 -36.82 -8.35
CA ALA A 138 11.96 -36.92 -8.21
C ALA A 138 12.54 -35.70 -7.49
N GLY A 139 13.42 -35.91 -6.51
CA GLY A 139 14.06 -34.83 -5.75
C GLY A 139 15.27 -34.22 -6.48
N PRO A 140 15.86 -33.14 -5.95
CA PRO A 140 17.00 -32.45 -6.57
C PRO A 140 18.27 -33.32 -6.56
N ASN A 141 19.06 -33.24 -7.64
CA ASN A 141 20.26 -34.05 -7.86
C ASN A 141 21.55 -33.32 -7.45
N GLY A 142 21.59 -32.86 -6.20
CA GLY A 142 22.69 -32.03 -5.66
C GLY A 142 22.17 -30.81 -4.90
N VAL A 143 22.90 -29.71 -5.03
CA VAL A 143 22.58 -28.39 -4.46
C VAL A 143 22.78 -27.36 -5.59
N PRO A 144 21.86 -26.39 -5.80
CA PRO A 144 22.05 -25.30 -6.75
C PRO A 144 23.27 -24.43 -6.42
N SER A 145 23.81 -23.75 -7.42
CA SER A 145 24.90 -22.78 -7.24
C SER A 145 24.46 -21.65 -6.29
N GLY A 146 25.32 -21.27 -5.34
CA GLY A 146 25.03 -20.23 -4.33
C GLY A 146 24.32 -20.75 -3.07
N LEU A 147 23.81 -21.99 -3.07
CA LEU A 147 23.18 -22.62 -1.91
C LEU A 147 24.10 -23.61 -1.18
N GLU A 148 25.39 -23.65 -1.48
CA GLU A 148 26.34 -24.63 -0.92
C GLU A 148 26.52 -24.52 0.61
N ASN A 149 26.22 -23.34 1.18
CA ASN A 149 26.26 -23.08 2.62
C ASN A 149 24.87 -23.15 3.28
N ALA A 150 23.80 -23.36 2.52
CA ALA A 150 22.42 -23.40 3.03
C ALA A 150 22.11 -24.72 3.76
N ILE A 151 21.22 -24.67 4.74
CA ILE A 151 20.76 -25.83 5.51
C ILE A 151 19.69 -26.56 4.68
N TRP A 152 19.94 -27.81 4.30
CA TRP A 152 19.01 -28.64 3.53
C TRP A 152 18.09 -29.48 4.42
N ASP A 153 16.78 -29.34 4.26
CA ASP A 153 15.76 -30.24 4.83
C ASP A 153 15.20 -31.21 3.77
N PRO A 154 15.59 -32.51 3.80
CA PRO A 154 15.07 -33.52 2.87
C PRO A 154 13.60 -33.93 3.13
N VAL A 155 12.92 -33.39 4.15
CA VAL A 155 11.51 -33.69 4.45
C VAL A 155 10.57 -32.71 3.75
N ASN A 156 10.93 -31.43 3.73
CA ASN A 156 10.15 -30.37 3.07
C ASN A 156 10.74 -29.97 1.70
N LEU A 157 11.92 -30.50 1.34
CA LEU A 157 12.68 -30.17 0.12
C LEU A 157 13.16 -28.71 0.05
N THR A 158 13.55 -28.15 1.19
CA THR A 158 13.95 -26.74 1.33
C THR A 158 15.45 -26.57 1.60
N TRP A 159 16.03 -25.50 1.07
CA TRP A 159 17.31 -24.95 1.50
C TRP A 159 17.07 -23.62 2.24
N SER A 160 17.57 -23.48 3.45
CA SER A 160 17.51 -22.24 4.23
C SER A 160 18.90 -21.60 4.35
N LEU A 161 19.06 -20.41 3.80
CA LEU A 161 20.30 -19.61 3.82
C LEU A 161 20.14 -18.43 4.79
N ASN A 162 21.04 -18.30 5.77
CA ASN A 162 21.06 -17.13 6.65
C ASN A 162 21.79 -15.96 5.95
N LEU A 163 21.04 -14.90 5.64
CA LEU A 163 21.55 -13.73 4.92
C LEU A 163 22.52 -12.90 5.77
N THR A 164 22.45 -12.98 7.11
CA THR A 164 23.43 -12.35 8.02
C THR A 164 24.82 -13.00 7.98
N THR A 165 25.10 -13.87 7.01
CA THR A 165 26.41 -14.49 6.75
C THR A 165 27.00 -14.09 5.39
N LEU A 166 26.30 -13.24 4.65
CA LEU A 166 26.75 -12.63 3.40
C LEU A 166 27.31 -11.23 3.68
N ASP A 167 28.08 -10.69 2.74
CA ASP A 167 28.50 -9.28 2.77
C ASP A 167 27.33 -8.35 2.39
N ASP A 168 27.28 -7.12 2.93
CA ASP A 168 26.28 -6.10 2.59
C ASP A 168 26.30 -5.75 1.08
N GLY A 169 25.13 -5.52 0.48
CA GLY A 169 24.98 -5.22 -0.94
C GLY A 169 23.89 -6.05 -1.64
N LYS A 170 23.86 -6.02 -2.98
CA LYS A 170 22.96 -6.84 -3.81
C LYS A 170 23.54 -8.23 -4.02
N HIS A 171 22.67 -9.24 -4.02
CA HIS A 171 22.97 -10.64 -4.33
C HIS A 171 21.90 -11.20 -5.27
N SER A 172 22.29 -11.77 -6.40
CA SER A 172 21.37 -12.37 -7.37
C SER A 172 21.68 -13.84 -7.60
N LEU A 173 20.84 -14.72 -7.04
CA LEU A 173 20.99 -16.17 -7.15
C LEU A 173 20.19 -16.73 -8.33
N LYS A 174 20.89 -17.25 -9.35
CA LYS A 174 20.28 -18.01 -10.44
C LYS A 174 20.34 -19.52 -10.14
N LEU A 175 19.19 -20.13 -9.90
CA LEU A 175 19.04 -21.51 -9.47
C LEU A 175 18.85 -22.45 -10.68
N GLU A 176 19.88 -23.23 -10.99
CA GLU A 176 19.83 -24.29 -12.02
C GLU A 176 20.24 -25.65 -11.44
N ILE A 177 19.38 -26.66 -11.58
CA ILE A 177 19.66 -28.05 -11.18
C ILE A 177 18.69 -29.02 -11.91
N ASN A 178 19.09 -30.29 -12.01
CA ASN A 178 18.23 -31.37 -12.50
C ASN A 178 17.66 -32.18 -11.32
N ASP A 179 16.55 -32.89 -11.53
CA ASP A 179 16.11 -33.93 -10.62
C ASP A 179 16.94 -35.22 -10.73
N THR A 180 16.66 -36.21 -9.87
CA THR A 180 17.37 -37.51 -9.86
C THR A 180 17.08 -38.40 -11.07
N ASP A 181 16.01 -38.14 -11.83
CA ASP A 181 15.63 -38.91 -13.02
C ASP A 181 16.23 -38.31 -14.31
N GLY A 182 16.60 -37.02 -14.27
CA GLY A 182 17.32 -36.29 -15.30
C GLY A 182 16.54 -35.15 -15.95
N ASN A 183 15.38 -34.75 -15.40
CA ASN A 183 14.62 -33.62 -15.89
C ASN A 183 15.26 -32.32 -15.37
N GLN A 184 15.40 -31.31 -16.23
CA GLN A 184 15.95 -30.00 -15.86
C GLN A 184 14.85 -29.11 -15.29
N ALA A 185 15.11 -28.45 -14.17
CA ALA A 185 14.19 -27.47 -13.61
C ALA A 185 13.90 -26.31 -14.57
N TYR A 186 12.85 -25.53 -14.30
CA TYR A 186 12.84 -24.13 -14.74
C TYR A 186 13.83 -23.34 -13.89
N ASP A 187 14.60 -22.44 -14.52
CA ASP A 187 15.61 -21.66 -13.83
C ASP A 187 14.96 -20.50 -13.06
N HIS A 188 15.19 -20.46 -11.74
CA HIS A 188 14.61 -19.45 -10.86
C HIS A 188 15.65 -18.38 -10.53
N LEU A 189 15.24 -17.11 -10.55
CA LEU A 189 16.11 -15.97 -10.24
C LEU A 189 15.65 -15.34 -8.93
N VAL A 190 16.59 -15.09 -8.03
CA VAL A 190 16.32 -14.56 -6.68
C VAL A 190 17.28 -13.41 -6.39
N PRO A 191 16.93 -12.17 -6.78
CA PRO A 191 17.67 -10.96 -6.43
C PRO A 191 17.21 -10.45 -5.05
N PHE A 192 18.16 -10.08 -4.19
CA PHE A 192 17.89 -9.49 -2.88
C PHE A 192 19.04 -8.60 -2.42
N TRP A 193 18.74 -7.73 -1.45
CA TRP A 193 19.72 -6.84 -0.83
C TRP A 193 19.97 -7.26 0.63
N VAL A 194 21.18 -7.03 1.12
CA VAL A 194 21.63 -7.32 2.49
C VAL A 194 22.25 -6.06 3.11
N GLY A 195 22.08 -5.90 4.42
CA GLY A 195 22.57 -4.74 5.18
C GLY A 195 21.64 -3.54 5.09
N SER A 196 22.17 -2.34 5.35
CA SER A 196 21.38 -1.08 5.35
C SER A 196 20.66 -0.72 4.04
N GLN A 197 20.86 -1.52 2.99
CA GLN A 197 20.27 -1.34 1.67
C GLN A 197 19.07 -2.24 1.40
N SER A 198 18.70 -3.14 2.31
CA SER A 198 17.53 -4.03 2.17
C SER A 198 16.18 -3.34 2.41
N GLU A 199 16.16 -2.20 3.11
CA GLU A 199 14.97 -1.40 3.40
C GLU A 199 14.73 -0.27 2.38
N PHE A 200 15.36 -0.36 1.19
CA PHE A 200 15.25 0.68 0.16
C PHE A 200 13.87 0.68 -0.52
N SER A 201 13.21 1.83 -0.50
CA SER A 201 12.04 2.16 -1.33
C SER A 201 12.45 3.07 -2.49
N TRP A 202 11.80 2.96 -3.64
CA TRP A 202 12.06 3.89 -4.76
C TRP A 202 11.57 5.32 -4.49
N GLU A 203 10.71 5.55 -3.49
CA GLU A 203 10.39 6.89 -2.99
C GLU A 203 11.60 7.60 -2.34
N ASP A 204 12.51 6.83 -1.74
CA ASP A 204 13.77 7.34 -1.18
C ASP A 204 14.76 7.79 -2.28
N SER A 205 14.46 7.54 -3.56
CA SER A 205 15.42 7.76 -4.62
C SER A 205 15.67 9.24 -4.93
N LEU A 206 16.91 9.52 -5.33
CA LEU A 206 17.32 10.71 -6.09
C LEU A 206 17.99 10.18 -7.36
N ILE A 207 17.22 10.20 -8.45
CA ILE A 207 17.62 9.63 -9.74
C ILE A 207 18.55 10.62 -10.46
N TYR A 208 19.73 10.18 -10.85
CA TYR A 208 20.66 10.97 -11.67
C TYR A 208 20.71 10.43 -13.11
N MET A 209 20.23 11.23 -14.08
CA MET A 209 20.24 10.84 -15.49
C MET A 209 21.58 11.19 -16.15
N ILE A 210 22.22 10.17 -16.71
CA ILE A 210 23.48 10.22 -17.44
C ILE A 210 23.21 10.01 -18.94
N MET A 211 23.60 10.97 -19.78
CA MET A 211 23.78 10.70 -21.22
C MET A 211 25.21 10.21 -21.46
N THR A 212 25.37 8.93 -21.77
CA THR A 212 26.67 8.25 -21.72
C THR A 212 27.72 8.92 -22.62
N ASP A 213 27.41 9.15 -23.92
CA ASP A 213 28.29 9.85 -24.88
C ASP A 213 28.71 11.27 -24.46
N ARG A 214 27.98 11.88 -23.51
CA ARG A 214 28.14 13.28 -23.09
C ARG A 214 28.57 13.45 -21.63
N PHE A 215 28.84 12.36 -20.93
CA PHE A 215 29.31 12.41 -19.56
C PHE A 215 30.84 12.47 -19.50
N ILE A 216 31.53 11.34 -19.35
CA ILE A 216 32.99 11.29 -19.23
C ILE A 216 33.55 10.32 -20.26
N ASN A 217 34.52 10.75 -21.06
CA ASN A 217 35.36 9.86 -21.87
C ASN A 217 36.46 9.32 -20.95
N GLY A 218 36.29 8.09 -20.46
CA GLY A 218 37.30 7.38 -19.70
C GLY A 218 38.33 6.71 -20.60
N ASN A 219 37.94 6.32 -21.82
CA ASN A 219 38.69 5.41 -22.68
C ASN A 219 38.65 5.81 -24.16
N THR A 220 39.47 6.80 -24.55
CA THR A 220 39.68 7.26 -25.94
C THR A 220 40.21 6.21 -26.95
N SER A 221 40.10 4.90 -26.66
CA SER A 221 40.41 3.80 -27.58
C SER A 221 39.18 3.09 -28.14
N ASN A 222 37.99 3.30 -27.55
CA ASN A 222 36.70 2.91 -28.13
C ASN A 222 36.10 3.99 -29.07
N ASP A 223 36.55 5.26 -28.93
CA ASP A 223 36.21 6.43 -29.74
C ASP A 223 35.75 6.09 -31.18
N GLY A 224 34.46 6.30 -31.43
CA GLY A 224 33.87 6.15 -32.76
C GLY A 224 34.53 7.05 -33.80
N GLN A 225 34.45 6.67 -35.08
CA GLN A 225 34.79 7.61 -36.16
C GLN A 225 33.64 8.62 -36.32
N PRO A 226 33.92 9.94 -36.38
CA PRO A 226 32.89 10.95 -36.58
C PRO A 226 32.05 10.66 -37.83
N THR A 227 30.73 10.67 -37.67
CA THR A 227 29.77 10.39 -38.74
C THR A 227 29.74 11.52 -39.78
N GLY A 228 30.12 12.74 -39.40
CA GLY A 228 29.98 13.94 -40.20
C GLY A 228 28.65 14.67 -39.96
N ALA A 229 28.02 14.44 -38.80
CA ALA A 229 26.85 15.18 -38.33
C ALA A 229 27.20 16.66 -38.00
N ALA A 230 26.17 17.44 -37.64
CA ALA A 230 26.34 18.82 -37.20
C ALA A 230 27.17 18.93 -35.91
N ALA A 231 27.81 20.08 -35.67
CA ALA A 231 28.59 20.29 -34.45
C ALA A 231 27.68 20.24 -33.21
N GLY A 232 28.01 19.37 -32.25
CA GLY A 232 27.15 19.05 -31.10
C GLY A 232 26.21 17.85 -31.34
N ALA A 233 26.03 17.41 -32.59
CA ALA A 233 25.14 16.30 -32.97
C ALA A 233 25.88 15.05 -33.49
N ASP A 234 27.21 15.02 -33.41
CA ASP A 234 28.04 13.82 -33.67
C ASP A 234 28.51 13.23 -32.33
N TRP A 235 29.08 12.03 -32.35
CA TRP A 235 29.60 11.36 -31.14
C TRP A 235 30.73 12.18 -30.48
N MET A 236 30.70 12.27 -29.15
CA MET A 236 31.71 12.96 -28.33
C MET A 236 32.57 12.00 -27.50
N GLY A 237 32.19 10.73 -27.42
CA GLY A 237 33.01 9.65 -26.87
C GLY A 237 32.94 9.51 -25.35
N GLY A 238 31.91 10.02 -24.67
CA GLY A 238 31.63 9.61 -23.30
C GLY A 238 31.28 8.11 -23.23
N ASP A 239 31.75 7.43 -22.19
CA ASP A 239 31.75 5.97 -22.13
C ASP A 239 31.45 5.43 -20.73
N ILE A 240 31.19 4.12 -20.67
CA ILE A 240 30.83 3.39 -19.46
C ILE A 240 32.00 3.43 -18.45
N GLU A 241 33.25 3.39 -18.91
CA GLU A 241 34.43 3.46 -18.04
C GLU A 241 34.52 4.82 -17.32
N GLY A 242 34.14 5.90 -18.00
CA GLY A 242 34.00 7.24 -17.42
C GLY A 242 32.86 7.35 -16.40
N VAL A 243 31.77 6.60 -16.56
CA VAL A 243 30.73 6.45 -15.53
C VAL A 243 31.28 5.70 -14.32
N THR A 244 31.93 4.54 -14.51
CA THR A 244 32.56 3.76 -13.44
C THR A 244 33.57 4.59 -12.64
N GLN A 245 34.45 5.35 -13.32
CA GLN A 245 35.41 6.25 -12.68
C GLN A 245 34.75 7.33 -11.81
N LYS A 246 33.53 7.77 -12.17
CA LYS A 246 32.76 8.79 -11.44
C LYS A 246 32.04 8.23 -10.22
N ILE A 247 31.54 6.99 -10.29
CA ILE A 247 31.03 6.25 -9.11
C ILE A 247 32.18 6.02 -8.12
N GLN A 248 33.32 5.50 -8.60
CA GLN A 248 34.51 5.25 -7.78
C GLN A 248 35.11 6.51 -7.14
N SER A 249 34.81 7.71 -7.66
CA SER A 249 35.22 8.97 -7.04
C SER A 249 34.28 9.46 -5.92
N GLY A 250 33.26 8.67 -5.56
CA GLY A 250 32.26 9.02 -4.54
C GLY A 250 31.26 10.11 -4.96
N TYR A 251 31.27 10.54 -6.23
CA TYR A 251 30.58 11.76 -6.66
C TYR A 251 29.06 11.74 -6.48
N PHE A 252 28.44 10.57 -6.68
CA PHE A 252 27.00 10.39 -6.55
C PHE A 252 26.57 10.37 -5.07
N ALA A 253 27.28 9.63 -4.21
CA ALA A 253 27.11 9.73 -2.76
C ALA A 253 27.36 11.16 -2.23
N ASP A 254 28.31 11.89 -2.83
CA ASP A 254 28.55 13.31 -2.51
C ASP A 254 27.36 14.23 -2.88
N LEU A 255 26.49 13.81 -3.81
CA LEU A 255 25.24 14.47 -4.18
C LEU A 255 24.00 13.91 -3.44
N GLY A 256 24.12 12.84 -2.66
CA GLY A 256 22.98 12.08 -2.11
C GLY A 256 22.23 11.23 -3.14
N VAL A 257 22.83 10.96 -4.31
CA VAL A 257 22.29 10.14 -5.39
C VAL A 257 22.45 8.65 -5.05
N ASN A 258 21.34 7.92 -5.07
CA ASN A 258 21.22 6.49 -4.80
C ASN A 258 20.61 5.69 -5.98
N ALA A 259 20.29 6.35 -7.09
CA ALA A 259 19.87 5.70 -8.34
C ALA A 259 20.45 6.42 -9.58
N LEU A 260 20.91 5.66 -10.58
CA LEU A 260 21.37 6.16 -11.87
C LEU A 260 20.42 5.71 -12.98
N TRP A 261 20.11 6.61 -13.92
CA TRP A 261 19.43 6.28 -15.18
C TRP A 261 20.39 6.58 -16.34
N LEU A 262 20.81 5.56 -17.08
CA LEU A 262 21.68 5.70 -18.25
C LEU A 262 20.86 5.69 -19.55
N THR A 263 21.10 6.65 -20.43
CA THR A 263 20.58 6.64 -21.83
C THR A 263 20.92 5.32 -22.55
N PRO A 264 20.14 4.89 -23.57
CA PRO A 264 20.22 3.53 -24.08
C PRO A 264 21.62 3.18 -24.61
N PHE A 265 22.19 2.09 -24.07
CA PHE A 265 23.55 1.64 -24.38
C PHE A 265 23.62 0.53 -25.43
N ASN A 266 22.49 0.14 -26.03
CA ASN A 266 22.41 -0.81 -27.14
C ASN A 266 23.23 -0.32 -28.36
N THR A 267 23.76 -1.23 -29.18
CA THR A 267 24.43 -0.85 -30.44
C THR A 267 23.50 -0.04 -31.33
N ASN A 268 23.92 1.20 -31.59
CA ASN A 268 23.16 2.22 -32.29
C ASN A 268 23.60 2.37 -33.76
N ALA A 269 22.78 3.03 -34.56
CA ALA A 269 23.07 3.27 -35.97
C ALA A 269 24.45 3.95 -36.20
N GLN A 270 25.06 3.64 -37.34
CA GLN A 270 26.36 4.19 -37.77
C GLN A 270 26.20 5.38 -38.74
N GLY A 271 24.97 5.66 -39.19
CA GLY A 271 24.64 6.73 -40.11
C GLY A 271 24.26 8.04 -39.41
N THR A 272 23.63 8.93 -40.18
CA THR A 272 23.04 10.17 -39.66
C THR A 272 21.62 10.35 -40.19
N GLY A 273 20.67 10.61 -39.30
CA GLY A 273 19.34 11.07 -39.64
C GLY A 273 19.33 12.57 -39.94
N LEU A 274 18.24 13.06 -40.56
CA LEU A 274 17.99 14.49 -40.74
C LEU A 274 17.16 15.01 -39.56
N ALA A 275 17.55 16.14 -38.98
CA ALA A 275 16.82 16.81 -37.91
C ALA A 275 15.47 17.37 -38.38
N ALA A 276 14.60 17.71 -37.43
CA ALA A 276 13.27 18.28 -37.68
C ALA A 276 13.28 19.60 -38.47
N ASP A 277 14.42 20.31 -38.52
CA ASP A 277 14.58 21.53 -39.35
C ASP A 277 14.72 21.25 -40.85
N GLY A 278 14.97 20.00 -41.24
CA GLY A 278 15.16 19.58 -42.63
C GLY A 278 16.48 20.03 -43.27
N VAL A 279 17.47 20.44 -42.46
CA VAL A 279 18.76 20.99 -42.90
C VAL A 279 19.95 20.25 -42.30
N HIS A 280 19.91 19.91 -41.01
CA HIS A 280 21.07 19.38 -40.28
C HIS A 280 21.04 17.87 -40.09
N ASN A 281 22.19 17.23 -40.25
CA ASN A 281 22.37 15.81 -39.96
C ASN A 281 22.72 15.60 -38.48
N VAL A 282 22.13 14.59 -37.85
CA VAL A 282 22.39 14.19 -36.45
C VAL A 282 22.75 12.70 -36.39
N ALA A 283 23.60 12.32 -35.45
CA ALA A 283 24.03 10.93 -35.24
C ALA A 283 23.31 10.29 -34.05
N ALA A 284 23.31 8.97 -34.00
CA ALA A 284 22.68 8.13 -32.98
C ALA A 284 23.35 8.17 -31.57
N TYR A 285 24.05 9.25 -31.22
CA TYR A 285 24.85 9.34 -29.98
C TYR A 285 24.02 9.30 -28.69
N HIS A 286 22.71 9.47 -28.82
CA HIS A 286 21.72 9.54 -27.75
C HIS A 286 21.09 8.19 -27.37
N GLY A 287 21.40 7.09 -28.07
CA GLY A 287 20.93 5.73 -27.73
C GLY A 287 19.62 5.26 -28.40
N TYR A 288 18.71 6.18 -28.74
CA TYR A 288 17.38 5.83 -29.31
C TYR A 288 17.33 5.25 -30.74
N TRP A 289 18.44 5.00 -31.44
CA TRP A 289 18.41 4.34 -32.76
C TRP A 289 19.08 2.95 -32.71
N PRO A 290 18.54 1.99 -31.92
CA PRO A 290 19.14 0.67 -31.79
C PRO A 290 19.09 -0.09 -33.13
N ILE A 291 20.15 -0.85 -33.41
CA ILE A 291 20.26 -1.77 -34.57
C ILE A 291 20.51 -3.23 -34.18
N GLU A 292 20.88 -3.49 -32.92
CA GLU A 292 21.05 -4.85 -32.36
C GLU A 292 20.23 -4.98 -31.06
N PRO A 293 19.49 -6.08 -30.86
CA PRO A 293 18.60 -6.23 -29.71
C PRO A 293 19.36 -6.46 -28.39
N ARG A 294 20.49 -7.20 -28.45
CA ARG A 294 21.23 -7.72 -27.28
C ARG A 294 22.75 -7.51 -27.43
N GLN A 295 23.18 -6.27 -27.63
CA GLN A 295 24.60 -5.90 -27.74
C GLN A 295 24.84 -4.48 -27.19
N VAL A 296 25.83 -4.33 -26.32
CA VAL A 296 26.31 -3.00 -25.84
C VAL A 296 27.10 -2.33 -26.96
N ASP A 297 26.87 -1.03 -27.18
CA ASP A 297 27.52 -0.29 -28.26
C ASP A 297 29.04 -0.25 -28.09
N PRO A 298 29.83 -0.73 -29.07
CA PRO A 298 31.29 -0.72 -28.99
C PRO A 298 31.94 0.66 -28.88
N ARG A 299 31.19 1.76 -29.07
CA ARG A 299 31.63 3.15 -28.81
C ARG A 299 31.49 3.55 -27.34
N LEU A 300 30.62 2.89 -26.58
CA LEU A 300 30.35 3.16 -25.17
C LEU A 300 31.10 2.21 -24.23
N GLY A 301 31.42 0.98 -24.67
CA GLY A 301 32.20 0.02 -23.90
C GLY A 301 32.04 -1.42 -24.38
N THR A 302 32.29 -2.38 -23.48
CA THR A 302 31.94 -3.80 -23.66
C THR A 302 30.92 -4.24 -22.61
N ALA A 303 30.34 -5.43 -22.78
CA ALA A 303 29.43 -6.00 -21.80
C ALA A 303 30.12 -6.20 -20.44
N GLU A 304 31.39 -6.62 -20.43
CA GLU A 304 32.17 -6.77 -19.19
C GLU A 304 32.37 -5.44 -18.46
N GLN A 305 32.55 -4.33 -19.19
CA GLN A 305 32.64 -2.99 -18.60
C GLN A 305 31.29 -2.50 -18.05
N LEU A 306 30.17 -2.88 -18.68
CA LEU A 306 28.84 -2.56 -18.17
C LEU A 306 28.56 -3.30 -16.86
N LYS A 307 28.93 -4.58 -16.75
CA LYS A 307 28.85 -5.33 -15.49
C LYS A 307 29.74 -4.72 -14.41
N GLU A 308 31.01 -4.41 -14.72
CA GLU A 308 31.91 -3.73 -13.77
C GLU A 308 31.36 -2.36 -13.30
N MET A 309 30.61 -1.64 -14.14
CA MET A 309 29.95 -0.39 -13.77
C MET A 309 28.78 -0.63 -12.79
N VAL A 310 27.97 -1.66 -13.01
CA VAL A 310 26.85 -2.05 -12.14
C VAL A 310 27.36 -2.63 -10.80
N ASP A 311 28.31 -3.55 -10.82
CA ASP A 311 28.97 -4.11 -9.62
C ASP A 311 29.47 -2.98 -8.69
N VAL A 312 30.07 -1.94 -9.30
CA VAL A 312 30.61 -0.75 -8.62
C VAL A 312 29.49 0.19 -8.12
N ALA A 313 28.34 0.25 -8.79
CA ALA A 313 27.17 0.99 -8.33
C ALA A 313 26.54 0.32 -7.10
N HIS A 314 26.27 -0.98 -7.16
CA HIS A 314 25.71 -1.74 -6.04
C HIS A 314 26.63 -1.74 -4.82
N SER A 315 27.94 -1.86 -5.04
CA SER A 315 28.97 -1.72 -3.99
C SER A 315 28.98 -0.34 -3.31
N ALA A 316 28.31 0.67 -3.89
CA ALA A 316 28.13 2.00 -3.34
C ALA A 316 26.68 2.27 -2.85
N GLY A 317 25.80 1.26 -2.85
CA GLY A 317 24.38 1.41 -2.50
C GLY A 317 23.52 2.07 -3.60
N ILE A 318 24.03 2.13 -4.82
CA ILE A 318 23.42 2.86 -5.94
C ILE A 318 22.74 1.87 -6.90
N ARG A 319 21.46 2.11 -7.20
CA ARG A 319 20.66 1.32 -8.16
C ARG A 319 20.94 1.78 -9.59
N VAL A 320 20.83 0.88 -10.57
CA VAL A 320 21.07 1.18 -11.99
C VAL A 320 19.86 0.84 -12.84
N MET A 321 19.27 1.88 -13.44
CA MET A 321 18.19 1.79 -14.42
C MET A 321 18.74 1.91 -15.84
N MET A 322 18.30 1.01 -16.73
CA MET A 322 18.46 1.19 -18.17
C MET A 322 17.40 2.11 -18.75
N ASP A 323 17.71 2.73 -19.88
CA ASP A 323 16.70 3.32 -20.76
C ASP A 323 16.34 2.32 -21.87
N TYR A 324 15.09 1.87 -21.90
CA TYR A 324 14.61 0.83 -22.81
C TYR A 324 13.77 1.41 -23.95
N VAL A 325 14.33 1.34 -25.16
CA VAL A 325 13.73 1.81 -26.41
C VAL A 325 12.66 0.84 -26.90
N VAL A 326 11.53 0.81 -26.19
CA VAL A 326 10.46 -0.17 -26.42
C VAL A 326 9.65 0.12 -27.69
N ASN A 327 9.36 1.39 -27.98
CA ASN A 327 8.37 1.77 -29.00
C ASN A 327 8.82 1.48 -30.45
N HIS A 328 10.12 1.53 -30.72
CA HIS A 328 10.66 1.60 -32.08
C HIS A 328 12.09 1.09 -32.19
N VAL A 329 12.54 0.82 -33.41
CA VAL A 329 13.94 0.50 -33.73
C VAL A 329 14.41 1.33 -34.92
N HIS A 330 15.71 1.36 -35.22
CA HIS A 330 16.21 1.97 -36.47
C HIS A 330 15.91 1.08 -37.69
N GLU A 331 15.78 1.65 -38.90
CA GLU A 331 15.51 0.86 -40.13
C GLU A 331 16.61 -0.17 -40.50
N ASP A 332 17.81 -0.04 -39.93
CA ASP A 332 18.89 -1.04 -40.07
C ASP A 332 18.78 -2.20 -39.05
N HIS A 333 17.85 -2.17 -38.10
CA HIS A 333 17.73 -3.18 -37.04
C HIS A 333 17.39 -4.56 -37.60
N THR A 334 18.02 -5.60 -37.05
CA THR A 334 17.87 -7.00 -37.49
C THR A 334 16.40 -7.44 -37.59
N TYR A 335 15.58 -7.19 -36.57
CA TYR A 335 14.15 -7.50 -36.60
C TYR A 335 13.36 -6.81 -37.72
N TYR A 336 13.66 -5.57 -38.09
CA TYR A 336 12.97 -4.89 -39.20
C TYR A 336 13.43 -5.39 -40.57
N GLN A 337 14.70 -5.82 -40.69
CA GLN A 337 15.24 -6.41 -41.91
C GLN A 337 14.72 -7.83 -42.16
N ASP A 338 14.59 -8.65 -41.10
CA ASP A 338 14.17 -10.06 -41.20
C ASP A 338 12.64 -10.25 -41.07
N ASN A 339 11.95 -9.45 -40.25
CA ASN A 339 10.49 -9.53 -39.99
C ASN A 339 9.80 -8.15 -40.15
N PRO A 340 9.83 -7.51 -41.33
CA PRO A 340 9.27 -6.15 -41.54
C PRO A 340 7.76 -6.04 -41.27
N GLU A 341 7.02 -7.15 -41.20
CA GLU A 341 5.62 -7.19 -40.77
C GLU A 341 5.40 -6.92 -39.28
N TRP A 342 6.43 -7.08 -38.42
CA TRP A 342 6.37 -6.80 -36.98
C TRP A 342 6.22 -5.30 -36.64
N PHE A 343 6.19 -4.44 -37.65
CA PHE A 343 6.21 -2.99 -37.51
C PHE A 343 5.07 -2.35 -38.31
N ASN A 344 4.50 -1.27 -37.80
CA ASN A 344 3.40 -0.60 -38.49
C ASN A 344 3.88 0.07 -39.79
N GLN A 345 2.93 0.43 -40.64
CA GLN A 345 3.16 1.18 -41.86
C GLN A 345 2.46 2.54 -41.74
N GLY A 346 2.90 3.31 -40.74
CA GLY A 346 2.27 4.52 -40.26
C GLY A 346 2.46 5.76 -41.15
N CYS A 347 1.94 6.88 -40.66
CA CYS A 347 2.31 8.22 -41.13
C CYS A 347 3.31 8.86 -40.15
N ILE A 348 4.05 9.90 -40.56
CA ILE A 348 4.98 10.56 -39.63
C ILE A 348 4.19 11.45 -38.65
N CYS A 349 4.40 11.26 -37.35
CA CYS A 349 3.69 12.00 -36.30
C CYS A 349 3.86 13.52 -36.48
N GLY A 350 2.79 14.28 -36.24
CA GLY A 350 2.75 15.73 -36.41
C GLY A 350 2.69 16.22 -37.86
N THR A 351 2.60 15.33 -38.86
CA THR A 351 2.33 15.74 -40.24
C THR A 351 0.84 15.98 -40.49
N THR A 352 0.51 16.62 -41.62
CA THR A 352 -0.90 16.89 -41.99
C THR A 352 -1.71 15.60 -41.99
N ASP A 353 -2.84 15.60 -41.29
CA ASP A 353 -3.73 14.45 -41.10
C ASP A 353 -3.09 13.27 -40.31
N CYS A 354 -2.06 13.54 -39.50
CA CYS A 354 -1.37 12.57 -38.64
C CYS A 354 -0.95 13.19 -37.28
N ASP A 355 -1.90 13.36 -36.35
CA ASP A 355 -1.63 13.96 -35.03
C ASP A 355 -0.93 13.01 -34.04
N TRP A 356 -0.05 13.55 -33.20
CA TRP A 356 0.74 12.81 -32.18
C TRP A 356 -0.09 12.06 -31.15
N THR A 357 -1.30 12.51 -30.85
CA THR A 357 -2.17 11.94 -29.82
C THR A 357 -3.32 11.15 -30.43
N GLU A 358 -3.94 11.64 -31.51
CA GLU A 358 -4.98 10.86 -32.24
C GLU A 358 -4.44 9.59 -32.92
N ARG A 359 -3.14 9.58 -33.29
CA ARG A 359 -2.48 8.48 -34.03
C ARG A 359 -1.34 7.82 -33.26
N ARG A 360 -1.36 7.93 -31.92
CA ARG A 360 -0.23 7.53 -31.05
C ARG A 360 0.29 6.11 -31.32
N LEU A 361 -0.60 5.15 -31.64
CA LEU A 361 -0.30 3.73 -31.87
C LEU A 361 0.05 3.36 -33.32
N ASP A 362 -0.03 4.29 -34.27
CA ASP A 362 0.21 4.01 -35.70
C ASP A 362 0.84 5.20 -36.47
N CYS A 363 1.62 6.01 -35.76
CA CYS A 363 2.47 7.05 -36.33
C CYS A 363 3.94 6.89 -35.93
N GLN A 364 4.83 7.17 -36.87
CA GLN A 364 6.28 7.04 -36.74
C GLN A 364 6.91 8.38 -36.42
N PHE A 365 7.92 8.39 -35.55
CA PHE A 365 8.67 9.60 -35.21
C PHE A 365 9.45 10.14 -36.43
N THR A 366 9.94 9.23 -37.28
CA THR A 366 10.57 9.54 -38.57
C THR A 366 10.60 8.29 -39.45
N SER A 367 10.81 8.44 -40.76
CA SER A 367 10.72 7.33 -41.73
C SER A 367 11.80 6.25 -41.60
N TYR A 368 12.82 6.47 -40.77
CA TYR A 368 13.88 5.51 -40.45
C TYR A 368 13.77 4.96 -39.01
N MET A 369 12.65 5.23 -38.32
CA MET A 369 12.31 4.68 -37.00
C MET A 369 10.92 4.02 -37.05
N PRO A 370 10.82 2.79 -37.62
CA PRO A 370 9.60 2.00 -37.60
C PRO A 370 9.15 1.64 -36.16
N ASP A 371 7.85 1.80 -35.93
CA ASP A 371 7.13 1.57 -34.68
C ASP A 371 6.63 0.11 -34.57
N VAL A 372 6.75 -0.48 -33.38
CA VAL A 372 6.44 -1.90 -33.13
C VAL A 372 4.94 -2.17 -33.18
N ASN A 373 4.52 -3.16 -33.96
CA ASN A 373 3.14 -3.63 -34.00
C ASN A 373 2.90 -4.68 -32.91
N TRP A 374 2.59 -4.21 -31.70
CA TRP A 374 2.29 -5.00 -30.50
C TRP A 374 1.14 -6.01 -30.65
N LYS A 375 0.37 -5.97 -31.75
CA LYS A 375 -0.69 -6.93 -32.05
C LYS A 375 -0.18 -8.20 -32.73
N ILE A 376 1.12 -8.24 -33.07
CA ILE A 376 1.82 -9.45 -33.47
C ILE A 376 2.47 -10.05 -32.22
N ARG A 377 1.89 -11.17 -31.75
CA ARG A 377 2.35 -11.90 -30.55
C ARG A 377 3.85 -12.18 -30.58
N GLU A 378 4.36 -12.63 -31.71
CA GLU A 378 5.78 -12.96 -31.90
C GLU A 378 6.71 -11.74 -31.75
N ALA A 379 6.25 -10.54 -32.06
CA ALA A 379 7.01 -9.30 -31.85
C ALA A 379 6.94 -8.88 -30.38
N SER A 380 5.74 -8.85 -29.80
CA SER A 380 5.51 -8.48 -28.40
C SER A 380 6.35 -9.32 -27.44
N GLU A 381 6.29 -10.64 -27.59
CA GLU A 381 7.06 -11.59 -26.78
C GLU A 381 8.58 -11.40 -26.96
N GLN A 382 9.07 -11.15 -28.18
CA GLN A 382 10.50 -10.99 -28.43
C GLN A 382 11.07 -9.72 -27.79
N PHE A 383 10.34 -8.60 -27.81
CA PHE A 383 10.78 -7.37 -27.15
C PHE A 383 10.76 -7.52 -25.62
N ILE A 384 9.72 -8.13 -25.05
CA ILE A 384 9.67 -8.40 -23.60
C ILE A 384 10.84 -9.29 -23.18
N GLU A 385 11.10 -10.40 -23.87
CA GLU A 385 12.23 -11.29 -23.59
C GLU A 385 13.61 -10.63 -23.82
N ASP A 386 13.69 -9.54 -24.60
CA ASP A 386 14.90 -8.72 -24.71
C ASP A 386 15.08 -7.82 -23.48
N ALA A 387 14.01 -7.19 -22.98
CA ALA A 387 14.05 -6.40 -21.75
C ALA A 387 14.43 -7.26 -20.54
N LEU A 388 13.82 -8.44 -20.37
CA LEU A 388 14.20 -9.40 -19.33
C LEU A 388 15.69 -9.77 -19.41
N TRP A 389 16.21 -9.97 -20.63
CA TRP A 389 17.63 -10.27 -20.79
C TRP A 389 18.54 -9.11 -20.43
N TRP A 390 18.20 -7.87 -20.74
CA TRP A 390 19.00 -6.72 -20.34
C TRP A 390 19.03 -6.53 -18.82
N LEU A 391 17.89 -6.74 -18.14
CA LEU A 391 17.81 -6.69 -16.69
C LEU A 391 18.62 -7.83 -16.03
N GLU A 392 18.50 -9.07 -16.53
CA GLU A 392 19.17 -10.24 -15.95
C GLU A 392 20.68 -10.32 -16.29
N GLU A 393 21.09 -10.04 -17.54
CA GLU A 393 22.48 -10.16 -17.96
C GLU A 393 23.39 -9.16 -17.22
N PHE A 394 22.87 -7.99 -16.86
CA PHE A 394 23.63 -6.92 -16.22
C PHE A 394 23.20 -6.62 -14.78
N ASP A 395 22.35 -7.48 -14.18
CA ASP A 395 21.82 -7.39 -12.82
C ASP A 395 21.24 -6.01 -12.47
N LEU A 396 20.59 -5.36 -13.44
CA LEU A 396 20.00 -4.02 -13.27
C LEU A 396 18.88 -4.03 -12.24
N ASP A 397 18.44 -2.84 -11.83
CA ASP A 397 17.42 -2.66 -10.77
C ASP A 397 16.09 -2.09 -11.30
N GLY A 398 15.98 -1.78 -12.59
CA GLY A 398 14.77 -1.21 -13.17
C GLY A 398 14.99 -0.63 -14.57
N ALA A 399 13.95 -0.01 -15.13
CA ALA A 399 14.01 0.55 -16.48
C ALA A 399 13.17 1.83 -16.65
N ARG A 400 13.71 2.85 -17.33
CA ARG A 400 12.91 3.90 -17.94
C ARG A 400 12.38 3.39 -19.28
N ILE A 401 11.08 3.49 -19.50
CA ILE A 401 10.38 3.01 -20.69
C ILE A 401 10.18 4.18 -21.66
N ASP A 402 10.86 4.13 -22.80
CA ASP A 402 10.85 5.20 -23.81
C ASP A 402 9.50 5.38 -24.48
N ALA A 403 9.07 6.64 -24.67
CA ALA A 403 7.94 7.02 -25.50
C ALA A 403 6.63 6.27 -25.22
N VAL A 404 6.37 5.83 -23.98
CA VAL A 404 5.30 4.84 -23.68
C VAL A 404 3.90 5.27 -24.12
N LYS A 405 3.64 6.57 -24.29
CA LYS A 405 2.45 7.12 -24.97
C LYS A 405 2.15 6.46 -26.33
N HIS A 406 3.17 6.00 -27.04
CA HIS A 406 3.07 5.39 -28.37
C HIS A 406 2.99 3.86 -28.34
N VAL A 407 3.21 3.26 -27.16
CA VAL A 407 3.08 1.81 -26.91
C VAL A 407 1.61 1.44 -26.69
N ASP A 408 1.22 0.23 -27.13
CA ASP A 408 -0.12 -0.36 -26.86
C ASP A 408 -0.24 -0.64 -25.36
N ASP A 409 -1.36 -0.29 -24.75
CA ASP A 409 -1.49 -0.29 -23.28
C ASP A 409 -1.18 -1.67 -22.68
N LEU A 410 -1.63 -2.74 -23.36
CA LEU A 410 -1.37 -4.14 -22.98
C LEU A 410 0.12 -4.51 -23.05
N ALA A 411 0.90 -3.89 -23.93
CA ALA A 411 2.33 -4.18 -24.02
C ALA A 411 3.12 -3.63 -22.82
N ALA A 412 2.69 -2.50 -22.26
CA ALA A 412 3.26 -1.98 -21.01
C ALA A 412 2.88 -2.89 -19.82
N THR A 413 1.61 -3.28 -19.70
CA THR A 413 1.12 -4.23 -18.67
C THR A 413 1.85 -5.57 -18.76
N ASN A 414 1.96 -6.15 -19.96
CA ASN A 414 2.67 -7.41 -20.19
C ASN A 414 4.16 -7.33 -19.86
N LEU A 415 4.82 -6.22 -20.22
CA LEU A 415 6.24 -6.01 -19.92
C LEU A 415 6.48 -5.99 -18.40
N ALA A 416 5.68 -5.22 -17.67
CA ALA A 416 5.72 -5.18 -16.21
C ALA A 416 5.43 -6.56 -15.61
N THR A 417 4.26 -7.15 -15.87
CA THR A 417 3.89 -8.50 -15.41
C THR A 417 5.04 -9.50 -15.54
N ARG A 418 5.75 -9.51 -16.69
CA ARG A 418 6.87 -10.43 -16.97
C ARG A 418 8.18 -10.08 -16.27
N ILE A 419 8.40 -8.81 -15.92
CA ILE A 419 9.50 -8.36 -15.07
C ILE A 419 9.21 -8.79 -13.62
N ASN A 420 8.02 -8.49 -13.10
CA ASN A 420 7.61 -8.84 -11.75
C ASN A 420 7.66 -10.38 -11.54
N GLU A 421 7.13 -11.17 -12.48
CA GLU A 421 7.26 -12.64 -12.54
C GLU A 421 8.72 -13.16 -12.51
N ARG A 422 9.70 -12.38 -13.01
CA ARG A 422 11.09 -12.82 -13.18
C ARG A 422 12.02 -12.37 -12.05
N PHE A 423 11.80 -11.18 -11.51
CA PHE A 423 12.74 -10.52 -10.62
C PHE A 423 12.23 -10.37 -9.18
N GLU A 424 10.94 -10.16 -8.95
CA GLU A 424 10.42 -9.74 -7.64
C GLU A 424 10.15 -10.92 -6.68
N THR A 425 10.85 -12.04 -6.89
CA THR A 425 10.57 -13.38 -6.34
C THR A 425 10.76 -13.51 -4.83
N VAL A 426 11.29 -12.47 -4.16
CA VAL A 426 11.50 -12.36 -2.71
C VAL A 426 11.31 -10.92 -2.18
N GLY A 427 10.55 -10.07 -2.89
CA GLY A 427 10.24 -8.71 -2.44
C GLY A 427 11.30 -7.63 -2.77
N THR A 428 12.13 -7.86 -3.78
CA THR A 428 13.00 -6.82 -4.37
C THR A 428 12.27 -6.16 -5.53
N ASP A 429 11.87 -4.90 -5.36
CA ASP A 429 11.12 -4.05 -6.32
C ASP A 429 12.00 -3.59 -7.51
N TYR A 430 11.48 -3.75 -8.73
CA TYR A 430 12.16 -3.54 -10.02
C TYR A 430 11.66 -2.32 -10.83
N TYR A 431 11.46 -1.17 -10.17
CA TYR A 431 10.94 0.10 -10.69
C TYR A 431 11.01 0.38 -12.20
N LEU A 432 9.81 0.52 -12.78
CA LEU A 432 9.53 0.76 -14.19
C LEU A 432 8.93 2.16 -14.39
N LYS A 433 9.73 3.05 -14.98
CA LYS A 433 9.44 4.49 -15.09
C LYS A 433 9.01 4.87 -16.51
N GLY A 434 7.75 5.26 -16.71
CA GLY A 434 7.23 5.68 -18.01
C GLY A 434 7.65 7.08 -18.49
N GLU A 435 7.38 7.31 -19.78
CA GLU A 435 7.49 8.61 -20.46
C GLU A 435 6.26 8.90 -21.35
N THR A 436 5.14 9.26 -20.71
CA THR A 436 3.92 9.71 -21.41
C THR A 436 3.94 11.23 -21.59
N ALA A 437 4.62 11.69 -22.65
CA ALA A 437 4.74 13.11 -22.99
C ALA A 437 3.37 13.80 -23.18
N MET A 438 2.96 14.57 -22.16
CA MET A 438 1.66 15.24 -22.00
C MET A 438 1.83 16.56 -21.20
N GLY A 439 0.75 17.26 -20.85
CA GLY A 439 0.77 18.45 -19.97
C GLY A 439 0.71 19.82 -20.66
N TRP A 440 0.68 19.87 -22.00
CA TRP A 440 0.56 21.13 -22.75
C TRP A 440 -0.85 21.78 -22.75
N SER A 441 -1.79 21.31 -21.91
CA SER A 441 -3.11 21.94 -21.74
C SER A 441 -3.04 23.33 -21.09
N GLY A 442 -1.92 23.69 -20.47
CA GLY A 442 -1.74 24.94 -19.71
C GLY A 442 -1.78 24.71 -18.20
N ASP A 443 -1.91 25.78 -17.41
CA ASP A 443 -1.74 25.75 -15.96
C ASP A 443 -3.06 25.69 -15.16
N ASN A 444 -4.05 24.95 -15.67
CA ASN A 444 -5.34 24.69 -15.03
C ASN A 444 -5.56 23.18 -14.84
N LEU A 445 -5.92 22.75 -13.63
CA LEU A 445 -6.09 21.34 -13.27
C LEU A 445 -7.16 20.65 -14.15
N ALA A 446 -8.32 21.29 -14.34
CA ALA A 446 -9.42 20.70 -15.11
C ALA A 446 -9.11 20.58 -16.62
N ASP A 447 -8.34 21.52 -17.18
CA ASP A 447 -7.89 21.43 -18.58
C ASP A 447 -6.82 20.32 -18.75
N ASN A 448 -6.17 19.90 -17.66
CA ASN A 448 -5.21 18.79 -17.63
C ASN A 448 -5.81 17.42 -17.28
N GLN A 449 -7.11 17.29 -16.96
CA GLN A 449 -7.69 15.99 -16.56
C GLN A 449 -7.36 14.88 -17.56
N TYR A 450 -7.62 15.11 -18.86
CA TYR A 450 -7.27 14.17 -19.94
C TYR A 450 -5.77 13.83 -20.01
N GLN A 451 -4.88 14.72 -19.55
CA GLN A 451 -3.45 14.47 -19.50
C GLN A 451 -3.13 13.45 -18.39
N TYR A 452 -3.70 13.63 -17.18
CA TYR A 452 -3.61 12.66 -16.08
C TYR A 452 -4.27 11.32 -16.44
N ASP A 453 -5.49 11.34 -16.99
CA ASP A 453 -6.19 10.14 -17.47
C ASP A 453 -5.32 9.37 -18.49
N THR A 454 -4.59 10.08 -19.34
CA THR A 454 -3.70 9.45 -20.34
C THR A 454 -2.45 8.82 -19.70
N ILE A 455 -1.92 9.42 -18.62
CA ILE A 455 -0.77 8.92 -17.86
C ILE A 455 -1.17 7.70 -17.00
N ASN A 456 -2.28 7.79 -16.27
CA ASN A 456 -2.75 6.77 -15.32
C ASN A 456 -3.07 5.41 -15.97
N ARG A 457 -3.45 5.37 -17.26
CA ARG A 457 -3.67 4.11 -18.01
C ARG A 457 -2.44 3.19 -18.08
N TYR A 458 -1.24 3.70 -17.78
CA TYR A 458 -0.02 2.91 -17.75
C TYR A 458 0.48 2.62 -16.32
N ILE A 459 -0.24 3.06 -15.29
CA ILE A 459 0.21 2.99 -13.89
C ILE A 459 -0.63 1.99 -13.10
N GLY A 460 0.02 1.14 -12.30
CA GLY A 460 -0.63 0.22 -11.37
C GLY A 460 0.15 -1.09 -11.17
N GLU A 461 -0.31 -1.91 -10.23
CA GLU A 461 0.30 -3.16 -9.72
C GLU A 461 0.91 -4.12 -10.77
N ASN A 462 0.31 -4.21 -11.97
CA ASN A 462 0.78 -5.07 -13.06
C ASN A 462 1.18 -4.23 -14.29
N SER A 463 1.69 -3.01 -14.08
CA SER A 463 2.03 -2.02 -15.11
C SER A 463 3.21 -1.16 -14.61
N LEU A 464 3.32 0.12 -14.98
CA LEU A 464 4.45 0.96 -14.56
C LEU A 464 4.19 1.54 -13.17
N ASP A 465 5.23 1.64 -12.33
CA ASP A 465 5.10 2.15 -10.96
C ASP A 465 4.96 3.67 -10.92
N GLY A 466 5.45 4.35 -11.96
CA GLY A 466 5.31 5.79 -12.10
C GLY A 466 5.86 6.33 -13.42
N GLN A 467 5.78 7.64 -13.61
CA GLN A 467 6.21 8.31 -14.85
C GLN A 467 6.94 9.63 -14.57
N ALA A 468 7.54 10.22 -15.62
CA ALA A 468 7.95 11.62 -15.56
C ALA A 468 6.73 12.55 -15.44
N ASP A 469 6.69 13.40 -14.41
CA ASP A 469 5.60 14.37 -14.21
C ASP A 469 5.77 15.61 -15.12
N PHE A 470 5.43 15.43 -16.40
CA PHE A 470 5.39 16.52 -17.38
C PHE A 470 4.36 17.60 -17.03
N VAL A 471 3.27 17.26 -16.32
CA VAL A 471 2.18 18.20 -16.02
C VAL A 471 2.67 19.22 -14.98
N LEU A 472 3.28 18.73 -13.90
CA LEU A 472 3.95 19.56 -12.90
C LEU A 472 5.16 20.30 -13.49
N TYR A 473 5.93 19.70 -14.39
CA TYR A 473 7.01 20.40 -15.10
C TYR A 473 6.48 21.64 -15.86
N HIS A 474 5.38 21.51 -16.62
CA HIS A 474 4.78 22.65 -17.33
C HIS A 474 4.04 23.63 -16.40
N ALA A 475 3.43 23.17 -15.31
CA ALA A 475 2.77 24.04 -14.33
C ALA A 475 3.74 24.82 -13.43
N VAL A 476 4.90 24.24 -13.09
CA VAL A 476 5.87 24.79 -12.13
C VAL A 476 7.13 25.31 -12.83
N VAL A 477 7.87 24.45 -13.53
CA VAL A 477 9.22 24.79 -14.03
C VAL A 477 9.15 25.82 -15.15
N ASP A 478 8.22 25.62 -16.09
CA ASP A 478 7.93 26.58 -17.16
C ASP A 478 7.35 27.89 -16.61
N ASN A 479 6.30 27.81 -15.80
CA ASN A 479 5.50 28.98 -15.45
C ASN A 479 6.04 29.79 -14.25
N VAL A 480 6.67 29.14 -13.26
CA VAL A 480 7.14 29.79 -12.02
C VAL A 480 8.64 30.10 -12.06
N PHE A 481 9.49 29.11 -12.41
CA PHE A 481 10.94 29.24 -12.28
C PHE A 481 11.64 29.86 -13.51
N THR A 482 11.18 29.59 -14.73
CA THR A 482 11.79 30.13 -15.96
C THR A 482 11.06 31.36 -16.51
N GLN A 483 9.78 31.24 -16.90
CA GLN A 483 9.07 32.36 -17.56
C GLN A 483 8.62 33.48 -16.60
N GLY A 484 8.55 33.21 -15.28
CA GLY A 484 8.01 34.14 -14.29
C GLY A 484 6.54 34.53 -14.53
N ALA A 485 5.80 33.74 -15.31
CA ALA A 485 4.39 33.95 -15.62
C ALA A 485 3.48 33.68 -14.41
N ARG A 486 3.98 32.96 -13.39
CA ARG A 486 3.32 32.61 -12.14
C ARG A 486 4.22 32.86 -10.93
N ASN A 487 3.68 32.61 -9.74
CA ASN A 487 4.25 33.03 -8.47
C ASN A 487 4.27 31.86 -7.46
N TYR A 488 4.84 32.06 -6.27
CA TYR A 488 5.00 30.98 -5.29
C TYR A 488 3.69 30.48 -4.64
N GLN A 489 2.55 31.15 -4.88
CA GLN A 489 1.21 30.63 -4.52
C GLN A 489 0.68 29.65 -5.58
N HIS A 490 1.21 29.71 -6.80
CA HIS A 490 0.94 28.75 -7.86
C HIS A 490 1.83 27.50 -7.72
N LEU A 491 3.08 27.70 -7.30
CA LEU A 491 3.99 26.61 -6.90
C LEU A 491 3.37 25.76 -5.79
N ASP A 492 2.91 26.40 -4.71
CA ASP A 492 2.20 25.78 -3.59
C ASP A 492 0.99 24.96 -4.06
N TYR A 493 0.10 25.59 -4.84
CA TYR A 493 -1.09 24.93 -5.38
C TYR A 493 -0.76 23.70 -6.23
N TRP A 494 0.20 23.76 -7.15
CA TRP A 494 0.51 22.62 -8.03
C TRP A 494 1.32 21.52 -7.34
N THR A 495 2.22 21.87 -6.41
CA THR A 495 2.92 20.86 -5.59
C THR A 495 1.91 20.05 -4.78
N ALA A 496 0.93 20.72 -4.16
CA ALA A 496 -0.13 20.10 -3.38
C ALA A 496 -1.29 19.50 -4.21
N ARG A 497 -1.22 19.49 -5.56
CA ARG A 497 -2.33 19.03 -6.42
C ARG A 497 -1.96 18.18 -7.63
N SER A 498 -0.69 18.08 -8.04
CA SER A 498 -0.30 17.14 -9.09
C SER A 498 -0.41 15.70 -8.60
N GLN A 499 0.13 15.44 -7.40
CA GLN A 499 0.18 14.09 -6.82
C GLN A 499 -1.22 13.53 -6.50
N ASP A 500 -2.17 14.38 -6.10
CA ASP A 500 -3.60 14.05 -5.93
C ASP A 500 -4.28 13.41 -7.16
N GLN A 501 -3.67 13.44 -8.36
CA GLN A 501 -4.31 13.02 -9.61
C GLN A 501 -3.82 11.67 -10.15
N TYR A 502 -2.78 11.09 -9.54
CA TYR A 502 -2.22 9.80 -9.96
C TYR A 502 -2.87 8.61 -9.24
N VAL A 503 -2.55 7.40 -9.69
CA VAL A 503 -3.04 6.15 -9.08
C VAL A 503 -2.41 6.02 -7.68
N PRO A 504 -3.16 5.62 -6.64
CA PRO A 504 -2.58 5.37 -5.31
C PRO A 504 -1.39 4.40 -5.37
N GLY A 505 -0.31 4.73 -4.66
CA GLY A 505 0.95 3.99 -4.70
C GLY A 505 1.91 4.38 -5.83
N SER A 506 1.55 5.29 -6.74
CA SER A 506 2.43 5.64 -7.87
C SER A 506 3.65 6.46 -7.46
N ILE A 507 4.86 5.94 -7.73
CA ILE A 507 6.13 6.63 -7.44
C ILE A 507 6.50 7.53 -8.61
N MET A 508 5.92 8.73 -8.63
CA MET A 508 6.12 9.70 -9.72
C MET A 508 7.49 10.39 -9.69
N VAL A 509 8.01 10.73 -10.87
CA VAL A 509 9.31 11.41 -11.06
C VAL A 509 9.11 12.89 -11.40
N PRO A 510 9.10 13.79 -10.40
CA PRO A 510 9.23 15.21 -10.67
C PRO A 510 10.64 15.51 -11.21
N TYR A 511 10.75 16.50 -12.08
CA TYR A 511 12.02 16.89 -12.68
C TYR A 511 12.06 18.39 -13.01
N VAL A 512 13.28 18.93 -13.12
CA VAL A 512 13.55 20.34 -13.41
C VAL A 512 14.33 20.52 -14.73
N GLY A 513 15.04 19.48 -15.17
CA GLY A 513 15.70 19.39 -16.46
C GLY A 513 15.76 17.93 -16.93
N SER A 514 15.87 17.72 -18.24
CA SER A 514 16.06 16.40 -18.88
C SER A 514 16.81 16.59 -20.20
N HIS A 515 17.19 15.48 -20.85
CA HIS A 515 17.85 15.54 -22.14
C HIS A 515 16.98 16.03 -23.32
N ASP A 516 15.69 16.32 -23.12
CA ASP A 516 14.75 16.72 -24.19
C ASP A 516 14.38 18.21 -24.11
N VAL A 517 14.64 18.83 -22.95
CA VAL A 517 14.31 20.22 -22.68
C VAL A 517 15.57 21.08 -22.61
N PRO A 518 15.52 22.37 -22.97
CA PRO A 518 16.65 23.26 -22.78
C PRO A 518 17.02 23.42 -21.31
N ARG A 519 18.31 23.63 -21.03
CA ARG A 519 18.85 23.72 -19.67
C ARG A 519 18.18 24.85 -18.88
N LEU A 520 17.81 24.57 -17.63
CA LEU A 520 17.06 25.50 -16.79
C LEU A 520 17.74 26.87 -16.69
N THR A 521 19.06 26.90 -16.50
CA THR A 521 19.82 28.16 -16.34
C THR A 521 19.80 29.02 -17.60
N SER A 522 19.84 28.42 -18.79
CA SER A 522 19.66 29.13 -20.07
C SER A 522 18.22 29.62 -20.24
N ARG A 523 17.22 28.86 -19.78
CA ARG A 523 15.80 29.29 -19.81
C ARG A 523 15.49 30.40 -18.80
N ALA A 524 16.26 30.51 -17.72
CA ALA A 524 16.15 31.52 -16.68
C ALA A 524 16.99 32.79 -16.96
N ASP A 525 18.04 32.74 -17.80
CA ASP A 525 18.81 33.94 -18.14
C ASP A 525 18.06 34.83 -19.15
N GLY A 526 17.25 35.76 -18.61
CA GLY A 526 16.61 36.83 -19.38
C GLY A 526 17.59 37.80 -20.11
N GLY A 527 18.90 37.58 -20.01
CA GLY A 527 19.92 38.23 -20.80
C GLY A 527 19.98 37.78 -22.27
N THR A 528 19.48 36.58 -22.60
CA THR A 528 19.41 36.07 -23.98
C THR A 528 18.00 35.60 -24.36
N GLY A 529 17.85 35.14 -25.61
CA GLY A 529 16.58 34.64 -26.16
C GLY A 529 16.79 33.43 -27.08
N ASP A 530 17.88 32.72 -26.87
CA ASP A 530 18.43 31.64 -27.68
C ASP A 530 18.30 30.25 -27.02
N ALA A 531 17.77 30.16 -25.79
CA ALA A 531 17.48 28.90 -25.11
C ALA A 531 16.52 27.94 -25.85
N TYR A 532 15.91 28.35 -26.98
CA TYR A 532 15.08 27.49 -27.83
C TYR A 532 15.70 27.24 -29.22
N ASN A 533 16.95 27.67 -29.44
CA ASN A 533 17.71 27.37 -30.65
C ASN A 533 18.39 26.00 -30.56
N GLN A 534 18.86 25.47 -31.68
CA GLN A 534 19.53 24.17 -31.80
C GLN A 534 20.94 24.29 -32.39
N TRP A 535 21.20 25.32 -33.21
CA TRP A 535 22.39 25.41 -34.05
C TRP A 535 23.18 26.70 -33.87
N GLN A 536 24.52 26.61 -34.03
CA GLN A 536 25.45 27.71 -33.78
C GLN A 536 25.16 28.99 -34.60
N GLU A 537 24.64 28.85 -35.83
CA GLU A 537 24.29 29.98 -36.69
C GLU A 537 22.91 30.63 -36.39
N GLN A 538 22.08 29.98 -35.57
CA GLN A 538 20.93 30.63 -34.93
C GLN A 538 21.38 31.52 -33.75
N GLY A 539 22.55 31.21 -33.17
CA GLY A 539 23.04 31.75 -31.91
C GLY A 539 22.61 30.84 -30.76
N LEU A 540 23.56 30.44 -29.91
CA LEU A 540 23.33 29.55 -28.77
C LEU A 540 23.65 30.29 -27.46
N PRO A 541 22.99 29.95 -26.34
CA PRO A 541 23.23 30.56 -25.05
C PRO A 541 24.69 30.40 -24.65
N GLY A 542 25.23 31.45 -24.02
CA GLY A 542 26.47 31.35 -23.26
C GLY A 542 26.20 30.99 -21.81
N GLN A 543 27.28 30.71 -21.09
CA GLN A 543 27.29 30.68 -19.62
C GLN A 543 26.60 31.93 -19.04
N PRO A 544 25.55 31.79 -18.21
CA PRO A 544 24.77 32.92 -17.71
C PRO A 544 25.62 33.97 -16.98
N GLY A 545 25.44 35.23 -17.34
CA GLY A 545 26.33 36.33 -16.94
C GLY A 545 26.03 37.00 -15.60
N ASN A 546 24.93 36.61 -14.96
CA ASN A 546 24.34 37.24 -13.78
C ASN A 546 24.11 36.24 -12.64
N ASP A 547 23.62 36.73 -11.51
CA ASP A 547 23.23 35.94 -10.34
C ASP A 547 21.86 35.26 -10.54
N ASP A 548 20.98 35.93 -11.29
CA ASP A 548 19.54 35.66 -11.39
C ASP A 548 19.23 34.23 -11.87
N ALA A 549 19.95 33.75 -12.90
CA ALA A 549 19.74 32.40 -13.45
C ALA A 549 20.13 31.27 -12.46
N TYR A 550 21.22 31.45 -11.70
CA TYR A 550 21.66 30.48 -10.69
C TYR A 550 20.80 30.55 -9.44
N GLN A 551 20.25 31.72 -9.11
CA GLN A 551 19.26 31.87 -8.04
C GLN A 551 17.93 31.21 -8.41
N ALA A 552 17.46 31.32 -9.66
CA ALA A 552 16.31 30.57 -10.15
C ALA A 552 16.54 29.05 -10.07
N ALA A 553 17.73 28.57 -10.45
CA ALA A 553 18.11 27.17 -10.30
C ALA A 553 18.14 26.69 -8.84
N LEU A 554 18.71 27.47 -7.92
CA LEU A 554 18.71 27.14 -6.49
C LEU A 554 17.29 27.03 -5.91
N GLN A 555 16.36 27.89 -6.34
CA GLN A 555 14.96 27.78 -5.90
C GLN A 555 14.25 26.56 -6.52
N ALA A 556 14.54 26.23 -7.79
CA ALA A 556 13.94 25.07 -8.47
C ALA A 556 14.45 23.74 -7.90
N TYR A 557 15.76 23.60 -7.70
CA TYR A 557 16.34 22.39 -7.08
C TYR A 557 16.10 22.31 -5.57
N GLY A 558 15.98 23.46 -4.88
CA GLY A 558 15.54 23.50 -3.49
C GLY A 558 14.11 22.98 -3.30
N TRP A 559 13.21 23.28 -4.24
CA TRP A 559 11.88 22.67 -4.31
C TRP A 559 11.95 21.18 -4.65
N LEU A 560 12.63 20.82 -5.75
CA LEU A 560 12.69 19.43 -6.26
C LEU A 560 13.27 18.44 -5.25
N LEU A 561 14.33 18.80 -4.53
CA LEU A 561 14.99 17.91 -3.57
C LEU A 561 14.23 17.79 -2.23
N THR A 562 13.12 18.53 -2.06
CA THR A 562 12.34 18.57 -0.81
C THR A 562 10.83 18.39 -1.02
N THR A 563 10.42 17.85 -2.16
CA THR A 563 9.03 17.47 -2.49
C THR A 563 8.89 15.94 -2.53
N PRO A 564 7.67 15.36 -2.37
CA PRO A 564 7.45 13.92 -2.51
C PRO A 564 7.74 13.37 -3.92
N GLY A 565 7.80 12.04 -4.03
CA GLY A 565 8.14 11.31 -5.25
C GLY A 565 9.65 11.09 -5.42
N ALA A 566 10.05 10.55 -6.57
CA ALA A 566 11.42 10.17 -6.92
C ALA A 566 12.09 11.25 -7.81
N PRO A 567 12.68 12.33 -7.25
CA PRO A 567 13.20 13.45 -8.03
C PRO A 567 14.33 13.08 -8.99
N LEU A 568 14.29 13.68 -10.18
CA LEU A 568 15.28 13.54 -11.24
C LEU A 568 16.21 14.75 -11.38
N LEU A 569 17.52 14.49 -11.28
CA LEU A 569 18.62 15.41 -11.56
C LEU A 569 19.32 15.00 -12.88
N TYR A 570 19.39 15.90 -13.87
CA TYR A 570 20.00 15.63 -15.17
C TYR A 570 21.46 16.13 -15.18
N TYR A 571 22.41 15.29 -15.65
CA TYR A 571 23.84 15.56 -15.49
C TYR A 571 24.25 16.97 -15.92
N GLY A 572 24.96 17.68 -15.05
CA GLY A 572 25.40 19.06 -15.24
C GLY A 572 24.45 20.11 -14.65
N ASP A 573 23.18 19.81 -14.42
CA ASP A 573 22.27 20.78 -13.78
C ASP A 573 22.65 21.04 -12.32
N GLU A 574 23.37 20.11 -11.67
CA GLU A 574 23.89 20.30 -10.31
C GLU A 574 24.86 21.49 -10.17
N TYR A 575 25.60 21.84 -11.22
CA TYR A 575 26.41 23.06 -11.29
C TYR A 575 25.76 24.14 -12.18
N GLY A 576 24.57 23.90 -12.71
CA GLY A 576 23.82 24.84 -13.55
C GLY A 576 24.33 24.93 -14.99
N GLU A 577 24.68 23.79 -15.60
CA GLU A 577 25.10 23.72 -17.01
C GLU A 577 24.13 24.47 -17.95
N TYR A 578 24.66 25.10 -18.99
CA TYR A 578 23.91 25.92 -19.93
C TYR A 578 23.81 25.24 -21.30
N GLY A 579 22.72 25.49 -22.03
CA GLY A 579 22.42 24.85 -23.30
C GLY A 579 20.98 25.07 -23.74
N ALA A 580 20.78 25.26 -25.05
CA ALA A 580 19.47 25.43 -25.66
C ALA A 580 18.77 24.09 -25.96
N ALA A 581 17.92 24.02 -26.98
CA ALA A 581 17.20 22.79 -27.34
C ALA A 581 18.14 21.74 -27.99
N ASP A 582 17.71 20.48 -28.01
CA ASP A 582 18.43 19.36 -28.65
C ASP A 582 19.03 19.78 -30.00
N PRO A 583 20.37 19.69 -30.20
CA PRO A 583 21.36 18.99 -29.36
C PRO A 583 22.14 19.83 -28.34
N ASP A 584 21.83 21.13 -28.19
CA ASP A 584 22.65 22.04 -27.37
C ASP A 584 22.44 21.90 -25.86
N ASN A 585 21.38 21.22 -25.38
CA ASN A 585 21.27 20.82 -23.97
C ASN A 585 22.23 19.67 -23.58
N ARG A 586 22.75 18.94 -24.57
CA ARG A 586 23.54 17.70 -24.41
C ARG A 586 25.06 17.97 -24.49
N HIS A 587 25.54 19.04 -23.84
CA HIS A 587 26.98 19.36 -23.75
C HIS A 587 27.76 18.25 -23.03
N MET A 588 29.06 18.13 -23.35
CA MET A 588 29.97 17.28 -22.59
C MET A 588 30.11 17.82 -21.16
N TYR A 589 29.98 16.97 -20.14
CA TYR A 589 30.13 17.34 -18.72
C TYR A 589 31.43 18.14 -18.49
N ARG A 590 31.32 19.26 -17.77
CA ARG A 590 32.46 20.13 -17.44
C ARG A 590 33.09 19.73 -16.10
N ASP A 591 34.37 19.37 -16.13
CA ASP A 591 35.19 19.23 -14.93
C ASP A 591 35.23 20.53 -14.11
N SER A 592 35.22 20.42 -12.79
CA SER A 592 35.06 21.53 -11.86
C SER A 592 36.20 22.56 -11.88
N SER A 593 37.36 22.22 -12.45
CA SER A 593 38.42 23.21 -12.73
C SER A 593 38.03 24.26 -13.79
N ASN A 594 36.91 24.05 -14.49
CA ASN A 594 36.33 24.96 -15.49
C ASN A 594 35.09 25.70 -14.96
N TRP A 595 34.65 25.44 -13.74
CA TRP A 595 33.50 26.11 -13.13
C TRP A 595 33.86 27.51 -12.62
N ASN A 596 32.88 28.42 -12.67
CA ASN A 596 32.94 29.73 -12.05
C ASN A 596 32.34 29.69 -10.61
N GLU A 597 32.53 30.78 -9.85
CA GLU A 597 32.10 30.88 -8.45
C GLU A 597 30.60 30.61 -8.22
N ARG A 598 29.75 30.86 -9.21
CA ARG A 598 28.31 30.58 -9.18
C ARG A 598 27.98 29.11 -9.42
N GLU A 599 28.68 28.48 -10.36
CA GLU A 599 28.51 27.06 -10.70
C GLU A 599 28.98 26.19 -9.53
N SER A 600 30.15 26.50 -8.96
CA SER A 600 30.64 25.85 -7.73
C SER A 600 29.72 26.08 -6.53
N GLY A 601 29.19 27.29 -6.36
CA GLY A 601 28.25 27.60 -5.28
C GLY A 601 26.90 26.91 -5.44
N LEU A 602 26.39 26.77 -6.67
CA LEU A 602 25.16 26.01 -6.93
C LEU A 602 25.37 24.52 -6.63
N PHE A 603 26.51 23.96 -7.05
CA PHE A 603 26.91 22.59 -6.74
C PHE A 603 27.00 22.32 -5.24
N GLU A 604 27.65 23.21 -4.47
CA GLU A 604 27.74 23.09 -3.01
C GLU A 604 26.36 23.08 -2.34
N ASN A 605 25.43 23.92 -2.80
CA ASN A 605 24.07 23.96 -2.29
C ASN A 605 23.25 22.71 -2.68
N ILE A 606 23.31 22.26 -3.93
CA ILE A 606 22.58 21.08 -4.42
C ILE A 606 23.12 19.79 -3.78
N SER A 607 24.45 19.65 -3.66
CA SER A 607 25.09 18.55 -2.90
C SER A 607 24.62 18.50 -1.45
N THR A 608 24.56 19.64 -0.76
CA THR A 608 24.10 19.70 0.63
C THR A 608 22.61 19.37 0.76
N LEU A 609 21.76 19.83 -0.18
CA LEU A 609 20.32 19.52 -0.20
C LEU A 609 20.04 18.04 -0.50
N GLY A 610 20.76 17.44 -1.45
CA GLY A 610 20.61 16.03 -1.81
C GLY A 610 21.03 15.09 -0.67
N LYS A 611 22.15 15.40 0.00
CA LYS A 611 22.53 14.73 1.26
C LYS A 611 21.49 14.90 2.35
N LEU A 612 20.97 16.11 2.56
CA LEU A 612 19.92 16.36 3.55
C LEU A 612 18.62 15.60 3.22
N ARG A 613 18.29 15.38 1.94
CA ARG A 613 17.19 14.47 1.54
C ARG A 613 17.52 13.03 1.94
N PHE A 614 18.69 12.52 1.54
CA PHE A 614 19.12 11.15 1.85
C PHE A 614 19.09 10.84 3.36
N GLU A 615 19.54 11.78 4.20
CA GLU A 615 19.51 11.75 5.68
C GLU A 615 18.09 11.84 6.29
N SER A 616 17.10 12.37 5.57
CA SER A 616 15.84 12.85 6.16
C SER A 616 14.63 12.07 5.66
N ILE A 617 14.11 11.18 6.50
CA ILE A 617 12.88 10.44 6.20
C ILE A 617 11.70 11.38 5.89
N ALA A 618 11.65 12.56 6.52
CA ALA A 618 10.65 13.57 6.24
C ALA A 618 10.78 14.19 4.83
N LEU A 619 11.98 14.30 4.26
CA LEU A 619 12.17 14.82 2.90
C LEU A 619 12.01 13.77 1.80
N LYS A 620 12.07 12.48 2.16
CA LYS A 620 11.84 11.35 1.25
C LYS A 620 10.36 10.97 1.19
N GLN A 621 9.78 10.63 2.36
CA GLN A 621 8.45 10.00 2.51
C GLN A 621 7.44 10.89 3.28
N GLY A 622 7.82 12.12 3.65
CA GLY A 622 6.95 13.00 4.44
C GLY A 622 5.80 13.62 3.64
N THR A 623 4.62 13.73 4.27
CA THR A 623 3.44 14.37 3.67
C THR A 623 3.65 15.90 3.54
N TYR A 624 3.39 16.45 2.36
CA TYR A 624 3.46 17.89 2.08
C TYR A 624 2.30 18.66 2.74
N SER A 625 2.57 19.81 3.35
CA SER A 625 1.54 20.71 3.88
C SER A 625 1.87 22.21 3.77
N SER A 626 0.94 23.00 3.23
CA SER A 626 1.13 24.45 3.00
C SER A 626 1.07 25.28 4.30
N LYS A 627 2.20 25.89 4.71
CA LYS A 627 2.29 26.70 5.93
C LYS A 627 2.10 28.21 5.69
N TYR A 628 2.68 28.75 4.61
CA TYR A 628 2.57 30.16 4.25
C TYR A 628 2.95 30.46 2.80
N ALA A 629 1.99 30.87 1.96
CA ALA A 629 2.23 31.17 0.55
C ALA A 629 1.97 32.65 0.18
N THR A 630 2.97 33.29 -0.42
CA THR A 630 2.92 34.65 -0.99
C THR A 630 3.54 34.65 -2.39
N PRO A 631 3.47 35.75 -3.18
CA PRO A 631 3.99 35.73 -4.55
C PRO A 631 5.47 35.36 -4.68
N ASP A 632 6.31 35.71 -3.71
CA ASP A 632 7.77 35.57 -3.80
C ASP A 632 8.40 34.85 -2.59
N MET A 633 7.57 34.37 -1.65
CA MET A 633 8.00 33.48 -0.56
C MET A 633 6.94 32.41 -0.27
N LEU A 634 7.39 31.16 -0.16
CA LEU A 634 6.61 29.99 0.24
C LEU A 634 7.27 29.33 1.45
N ILE A 635 6.44 28.84 2.37
CA ILE A 635 6.81 27.91 3.44
C ILE A 635 5.86 26.71 3.41
N TYR A 636 6.39 25.50 3.41
CA TYR A 636 5.64 24.25 3.59
C TYR A 636 6.34 23.35 4.62
N ASP A 637 5.57 22.50 5.29
CA ASP A 637 6.06 21.50 6.21
C ASP A 637 5.89 20.10 5.59
N MET A 638 7.01 19.39 5.44
CA MET A 638 7.10 17.97 5.09
C MET A 638 7.11 17.17 6.39
N SER A 639 6.10 16.33 6.60
CA SER A 639 5.80 15.74 7.91
C SER A 639 5.81 14.21 7.86
N HIS A 640 6.58 13.58 8.74
CA HIS A 640 6.63 12.13 8.91
C HIS A 640 6.54 11.79 10.42
N SER A 641 6.13 10.57 10.77
CA SER A 641 5.95 10.12 12.17
C SER A 641 7.18 10.40 13.05
N ASN A 642 8.37 10.16 12.50
CA ASN A 642 9.65 10.29 13.20
C ASN A 642 10.33 11.67 13.06
N GLN A 643 9.92 12.53 12.11
CA GLN A 643 10.65 13.77 11.78
C GLN A 643 9.75 14.78 11.04
N ASN A 644 9.94 16.08 11.30
CA ASN A 644 9.21 17.16 10.64
C ASN A 644 10.17 18.23 10.11
N MET A 645 10.04 18.60 8.83
CA MET A 645 10.94 19.52 8.13
C MET A 645 10.15 20.67 7.50
N SER A 646 10.51 21.91 7.82
CA SER A 646 9.92 23.14 7.28
C SER A 646 10.84 23.72 6.20
N ILE A 647 10.36 23.78 4.97
CA ILE A 647 11.10 24.29 3.81
C ILE A 647 10.64 25.72 3.54
N ILE A 648 11.60 26.62 3.32
CA ILE A 648 11.36 28.03 2.99
C ILE A 648 12.04 28.35 1.66
N LEU A 649 11.23 28.74 0.67
CA LEU A 649 11.69 29.25 -0.62
C LEU A 649 11.42 30.76 -0.66
N ASN A 650 12.45 31.61 -0.72
CA ASN A 650 12.30 33.07 -0.79
C ASN A 650 13.08 33.65 -1.98
N ARG A 651 12.39 33.94 -3.09
CA ARG A 651 12.91 34.75 -4.21
C ARG A 651 12.68 36.26 -4.04
N GLY A 652 12.18 36.67 -2.87
CA GLY A 652 11.96 38.05 -2.50
C GLY A 652 13.13 38.69 -1.76
N THR A 653 12.91 39.90 -1.22
CA THR A 653 13.87 40.56 -0.32
C THR A 653 13.99 39.82 1.02
N GLN A 654 15.09 40.06 1.74
CA GLN A 654 15.26 39.59 3.13
C GLN A 654 14.05 39.97 3.98
N THR A 655 13.55 39.02 4.77
CA THR A 655 12.30 39.14 5.52
C THR A 655 12.37 38.39 6.86
N THR A 656 11.26 38.36 7.59
CA THR A 656 11.12 37.64 8.86
C THR A 656 9.74 36.97 8.96
N TYR A 657 9.69 35.74 9.45
CA TYR A 657 8.45 35.01 9.73
C TYR A 657 8.38 34.63 11.22
N ASN A 658 7.17 34.59 11.79
CA ASN A 658 6.93 34.25 13.19
C ASN A 658 6.02 33.02 13.25
N GLY A 659 6.58 31.90 13.69
CA GLY A 659 5.93 30.58 13.65
C GLY A 659 6.94 29.43 13.71
N PHE A 660 8.05 29.65 14.40
CA PHE A 660 9.10 28.69 14.71
C PHE A 660 9.38 28.76 16.22
N SER A 661 10.09 27.77 16.76
CA SER A 661 10.57 27.71 18.13
C SER A 661 12.06 28.04 18.22
N ASP A 662 12.52 28.51 19.39
CA ASP A 662 13.97 28.61 19.69
C ASP A 662 14.64 27.23 19.88
N SER A 663 13.88 26.14 19.73
CA SER A 663 14.35 24.74 19.66
C SER A 663 14.48 24.19 18.23
N ASP A 664 13.98 24.90 17.22
CA ASP A 664 14.02 24.42 15.82
C ASP A 664 15.42 24.64 15.22
N LEU A 665 15.87 23.70 14.37
CA LEU A 665 17.24 23.66 13.85
C LEU A 665 17.28 23.95 12.36
N VAL A 666 17.96 25.02 11.95
CA VAL A 666 18.24 25.28 10.53
C VAL A 666 19.27 24.25 10.04
N ARG A 667 18.81 23.23 9.29
CA ARG A 667 19.64 22.19 8.68
C ARG A 667 20.29 22.66 7.36
N PHE A 668 19.66 23.59 6.65
CA PHE A 668 20.18 24.18 5.41
C PHE A 668 19.84 25.67 5.28
N GLY A 669 20.76 26.46 4.70
CA GLY A 669 20.61 27.89 4.40
C GLY A 669 21.09 28.84 5.50
N GLU A 670 21.29 30.12 5.18
CA GLU A 670 21.81 31.16 6.10
C GLU A 670 20.74 31.78 7.04
N ALA A 671 19.58 31.15 7.20
CA ALA A 671 18.53 31.68 8.07
C ALA A 671 18.92 31.61 9.55
N THR A 672 18.32 32.48 10.37
CA THR A 672 18.60 32.53 11.82
C THR A 672 17.31 32.68 12.62
N ILE A 673 17.13 31.85 13.66
CA ILE A 673 15.95 31.84 14.53
C ILE A 673 16.30 32.51 15.86
N ALA A 674 15.44 33.41 16.35
CA ALA A 674 15.56 34.01 17.68
C ALA A 674 14.20 34.52 18.20
N SER A 675 13.84 34.15 19.43
CA SER A 675 12.55 34.45 20.05
C SER A 675 11.34 34.01 19.22
N GLY A 676 11.46 32.84 18.57
CA GLY A 676 10.44 32.24 17.69
C GLY A 676 10.23 32.94 16.34
N ILE A 677 11.10 33.91 16.01
CA ILE A 677 11.12 34.62 14.73
C ILE A 677 12.33 34.15 13.94
N ILE A 678 12.09 33.64 12.72
CA ILE A 678 13.15 33.34 11.76
C ILE A 678 13.41 34.56 10.88
N SER A 679 14.69 34.92 10.67
CA SER A 679 15.11 35.87 9.65
C SER A 679 15.58 35.09 8.42
N ILE A 680 14.94 35.38 7.29
CA ILE A 680 15.08 34.65 6.03
C ILE A 680 15.83 35.58 5.06
N PRO A 681 16.99 35.18 4.51
CA PRO A 681 17.76 35.97 3.54
C PRO A 681 16.97 36.29 2.26
N ALA A 682 17.55 37.12 1.38
CA ALA A 682 17.00 37.35 0.04
C ALA A 682 17.47 36.25 -0.91
N ASN A 683 16.63 35.84 -1.86
CA ASN A 683 16.95 34.88 -2.94
C ASN A 683 17.54 33.55 -2.42
N SER A 684 17.05 33.07 -1.28
CA SER A 684 17.56 31.91 -0.54
C SER A 684 16.56 30.76 -0.45
N VAL A 685 17.09 29.55 -0.34
CA VAL A 685 16.37 28.38 0.17
C VAL A 685 16.83 28.11 1.60
N THR A 686 15.95 27.54 2.43
CA THR A 686 16.26 27.19 3.82
C THR A 686 15.44 25.96 4.21
N VAL A 687 16.04 25.02 4.95
CA VAL A 687 15.33 23.87 5.51
C VAL A 687 15.55 23.85 7.02
N VAL A 688 14.46 23.70 7.78
CA VAL A 688 14.44 23.80 9.25
C VAL A 688 13.78 22.55 9.82
N GLU A 689 14.51 21.81 10.64
CA GLU A 689 13.97 20.69 11.40
C GLU A 689 13.16 21.21 12.59
N LEU A 690 11.90 20.80 12.68
CA LEU A 690 10.93 21.29 13.66
C LEU A 690 10.93 20.41 14.91
N ASN A 691 11.20 21.02 16.07
CA ASN A 691 11.33 20.33 17.36
C ASN A 691 12.14 19.02 17.27
N PRO A 692 13.39 19.04 16.75
CA PRO A 692 14.24 17.86 16.70
C PRO A 692 14.28 17.18 18.07
N SER A 693 14.05 15.87 18.09
CA SER A 693 14.24 15.05 19.29
C SER A 693 15.65 15.32 19.81
N THR A 694 15.79 15.60 21.11
CA THR A 694 17.03 16.19 21.62
C THR A 694 18.20 15.25 21.38
N ILE A 695 19.03 15.59 20.40
CA ILE A 695 20.20 14.84 19.98
C ILE A 695 20.97 14.42 21.23
N GLN A 696 21.03 13.10 21.49
CA GLN A 696 22.14 12.57 22.26
C GLN A 696 23.36 12.96 21.45
N ASN A 697 24.13 13.96 21.92
CA ASN A 697 25.32 14.44 21.22
C ASN A 697 26.07 13.22 20.70
N GLU A 698 26.21 13.12 19.39
CA GLU A 698 27.06 12.09 18.82
C GLU A 698 28.46 12.32 19.39
N ILE A 699 28.98 11.27 20.03
CA ILE A 699 30.32 11.25 20.60
C ILE A 699 31.12 10.41 19.62
N PRO A 700 31.91 11.03 18.71
CA PRO A 700 32.68 10.30 17.73
C PRO A 700 33.84 9.62 18.43
N GLY A 701 33.98 8.32 18.22
CA GLY A 701 35.01 7.51 18.84
C GLY A 701 34.77 6.03 18.57
N CYS A 702 35.81 5.20 18.62
CA CYS A 702 35.69 3.79 18.33
C CYS A 702 34.58 3.10 19.16
N THR A 703 33.56 2.57 18.47
CA THR A 703 32.40 1.89 19.06
C THR A 703 32.60 0.38 19.21
N ASP A 704 33.58 -0.22 18.53
CA ASP A 704 33.90 -1.65 18.71
C ASP A 704 34.59 -1.93 20.05
N SER A 705 33.88 -2.65 20.92
CA SER A 705 34.34 -3.15 22.20
C SER A 705 35.62 -4.03 22.17
N ALA A 706 36.01 -4.57 21.01
CA ALA A 706 37.25 -5.34 20.84
C ALA A 706 38.50 -4.46 20.61
N ALA A 707 38.34 -3.18 20.28
CA ALA A 707 39.45 -2.26 20.05
C ALA A 707 40.11 -1.77 21.36
N ILE A 708 41.43 -1.51 21.33
CA ILE A 708 42.19 -1.03 22.50
C ILE A 708 41.90 0.44 22.87
N ASN A 709 41.10 1.14 22.07
CA ASN A 709 40.62 2.51 22.29
C ASN A 709 39.10 2.66 22.16
N PHE A 710 38.35 1.56 22.34
CA PHE A 710 36.90 1.60 22.56
C PHE A 710 36.52 2.67 23.58
N ASP A 711 35.59 3.57 23.22
CA ASP A 711 34.98 4.51 24.16
C ASP A 711 33.52 4.10 24.44
N PRO A 712 33.17 3.62 25.65
CA PRO A 712 31.80 3.25 26.01
C PRO A 712 30.85 4.45 26.17
N ALA A 713 31.31 5.67 25.88
CA ALA A 713 30.47 6.84 25.69
C ALA A 713 30.28 7.22 24.21
N ALA A 714 30.99 6.58 23.27
CA ALA A 714 30.82 6.83 21.84
C ALA A 714 29.50 6.23 21.31
N THR A 715 28.93 6.91 20.31
CA THR A 715 27.67 6.53 19.65
C THR A 715 27.81 6.49 18.12
N GLU A 716 28.95 6.92 17.59
CA GLU A 716 29.30 6.99 16.18
C GLU A 716 30.80 6.62 16.06
N ASP A 717 31.17 5.72 15.14
CA ASP A 717 32.59 5.36 14.94
C ASP A 717 33.31 6.40 14.08
N ASP A 718 34.31 7.08 14.63
CA ASP A 718 35.15 8.04 13.93
C ASP A 718 36.27 7.37 13.08
N GLY A 719 36.26 6.04 12.98
CA GLY A 719 37.28 5.23 12.32
C GLY A 719 38.59 5.19 13.09
N SER A 720 38.62 5.59 14.37
CA SER A 720 39.84 5.59 15.18
C SER A 720 40.21 4.22 15.77
N CYS A 721 39.39 3.19 15.56
CA CYS A 721 39.59 1.86 16.15
C CYS A 721 40.99 1.27 15.88
N GLN A 722 41.68 0.91 16.96
CA GLN A 722 42.99 0.25 16.95
C GLN A 722 42.86 -1.14 17.56
N TYR A 723 43.42 -2.13 16.88
CA TYR A 723 43.39 -3.53 17.31
C TYR A 723 44.74 -3.97 17.89
N PRO A 724 44.77 -4.90 18.86
CA PRO A 724 46.02 -5.44 19.39
C PRO A 724 46.75 -6.27 18.32
N VAL A 725 48.07 -6.41 18.44
CA VAL A 725 48.86 -7.18 17.47
C VAL A 725 48.75 -8.68 17.77
N GLU A 726 48.44 -9.47 16.73
CA GLU A 726 48.24 -10.92 16.73
C GLU A 726 49.15 -11.72 17.70
N PRO A 727 48.57 -12.64 18.51
CA PRO A 727 49.29 -13.42 19.51
C PRO A 727 50.11 -14.58 18.91
N VAL A 728 51.21 -14.93 19.59
CA VAL A 728 52.00 -16.12 19.26
C VAL A 728 51.39 -17.34 19.97
N LEU A 729 50.58 -18.08 19.25
CA LEU A 729 49.88 -19.28 19.71
C LEU A 729 50.84 -20.45 19.97
N GLY A 730 50.68 -21.13 21.12
CA GLY A 730 51.39 -22.37 21.46
C GLY A 730 51.26 -22.74 22.95
N CYS A 731 51.54 -23.99 23.33
CA CYS A 731 51.44 -24.43 24.72
C CYS A 731 52.30 -23.58 25.70
N THR A 732 51.65 -22.81 26.57
CA THR A 732 52.28 -21.87 27.53
C THR A 732 52.66 -22.50 28.86
N ASN A 733 52.11 -23.68 29.18
CA ASN A 733 52.31 -24.30 30.49
C ASN A 733 53.63 -25.08 30.57
N SER A 734 54.58 -24.51 31.33
CA SER A 734 55.90 -25.10 31.63
C SER A 734 55.94 -26.50 32.26
N THR A 735 54.80 -27.14 32.54
CA THR A 735 54.70 -28.53 33.03
C THR A 735 54.20 -29.54 31.99
N ALA A 736 53.76 -29.09 30.81
CA ALA A 736 53.39 -29.94 29.69
C ALA A 736 54.62 -30.58 29.02
N THR A 737 54.43 -31.69 28.30
CA THR A 737 55.54 -32.35 27.57
C THR A 737 55.99 -31.64 26.29
N ASN A 738 55.24 -30.62 25.84
CA ASN A 738 55.46 -29.86 24.61
C ASN A 738 55.40 -28.32 24.80
N TYR A 739 55.70 -27.83 26.01
CA TYR A 739 55.81 -26.40 26.33
C TYR A 739 56.72 -25.63 25.36
N ASP A 740 56.25 -24.51 24.82
CA ASP A 740 57.07 -23.54 24.06
C ASP A 740 57.30 -22.25 24.86
N PRO A 741 58.55 -21.85 25.13
CA PRO A 741 58.86 -20.63 25.89
C PRO A 741 58.69 -19.32 25.10
N ASN A 742 58.24 -19.36 23.84
CA ASN A 742 57.98 -18.18 23.01
C ASN A 742 56.49 -17.90 22.80
N ALA A 743 55.60 -18.82 23.19
CA ALA A 743 54.16 -18.61 23.09
C ALA A 743 53.68 -17.52 24.06
N THR A 744 52.81 -16.64 23.58
CA THR A 744 52.16 -15.59 24.38
C THR A 744 50.75 -15.96 24.78
N GLU A 745 50.10 -16.89 24.08
CA GLU A 745 48.75 -17.37 24.33
C GLU A 745 48.65 -18.88 24.03
N ASP A 746 47.79 -19.58 24.79
CA ASP A 746 47.74 -21.04 24.78
C ASP A 746 46.78 -21.57 23.71
N ASP A 747 47.34 -22.31 22.73
CA ASP A 747 46.59 -22.92 21.62
C ASP A 747 45.86 -24.21 22.01
N GLY A 748 45.84 -24.57 23.29
CA GLY A 748 45.27 -25.82 23.80
C GLY A 748 46.11 -27.07 23.46
N SER A 749 47.27 -26.93 22.81
CA SER A 749 48.10 -28.07 22.40
C SER A 749 48.82 -28.77 23.56
N CYS A 750 48.75 -28.25 24.79
CA CYS A 750 49.48 -28.77 25.94
C CYS A 750 49.14 -30.23 26.30
N GLN A 751 50.12 -31.12 26.13
CA GLN A 751 50.02 -32.54 26.44
C GLN A 751 50.49 -32.85 27.87
N TYR A 752 49.66 -33.61 28.59
CA TYR A 752 49.94 -34.15 29.93
C TYR A 752 49.60 -35.65 29.94
N SER A 753 50.07 -36.39 30.95
CA SER A 753 49.80 -37.83 31.09
C SER A 753 49.08 -38.16 32.41
N VAL A 754 47.77 -38.39 32.30
CA VAL A 754 46.88 -38.90 33.37
C VAL A 754 45.77 -39.73 32.72
N GLU A 755 45.22 -40.70 33.45
CA GLU A 755 44.13 -41.58 32.96
C GLU A 755 42.75 -40.93 33.16
N PRO A 756 41.76 -41.24 32.30
CA PRO A 756 40.47 -40.55 32.29
C PRO A 756 39.56 -40.89 33.48
N VAL A 757 38.72 -39.92 33.85
CA VAL A 757 37.62 -40.06 34.80
C VAL A 757 36.31 -40.16 34.01
N LEU A 758 35.55 -41.22 34.23
CA LEU A 758 34.31 -41.51 33.49
C LEU A 758 33.07 -40.91 34.18
N GLY A 759 32.22 -40.24 33.42
CA GLY A 759 30.93 -39.69 33.86
C GLY A 759 30.36 -38.67 32.85
N CYS A 760 29.11 -38.23 33.01
CA CYS A 760 28.49 -37.27 32.08
C CYS A 760 29.26 -35.93 32.02
N THR A 761 29.81 -35.61 30.83
CA THR A 761 30.60 -34.39 30.58
C THR A 761 29.79 -33.20 30.04
N ASN A 762 28.48 -33.36 29.78
CA ASN A 762 27.66 -32.27 29.23
C ASN A 762 27.09 -31.36 30.34
N THR A 763 27.43 -30.08 30.30
CA THR A 763 27.02 -29.05 31.28
C THR A 763 25.51 -28.81 31.36
N THR A 764 24.74 -29.18 30.34
CA THR A 764 23.26 -29.03 30.33
C THR A 764 22.50 -30.23 30.89
N ALA A 765 23.20 -31.33 31.23
CA ALA A 765 22.61 -32.49 31.88
C ALA A 765 22.37 -32.23 33.39
N THR A 766 21.25 -32.70 33.92
CA THR A 766 20.92 -32.59 35.36
C THR A 766 21.85 -33.40 36.26
N ASN A 767 22.64 -34.31 35.69
CA ASN A 767 23.64 -35.15 36.37
C ASN A 767 25.08 -34.93 35.87
N TYR A 768 25.38 -33.77 35.27
CA TYR A 768 26.73 -33.34 34.89
C TYR A 768 27.74 -33.49 36.06
N ASP A 769 28.88 -34.13 35.79
CA ASP A 769 30.03 -34.14 36.72
C ASP A 769 31.20 -33.30 36.17
N PRO A 770 31.50 -32.12 36.75
CA PRO A 770 32.62 -31.26 36.33
C PRO A 770 34.02 -31.87 36.59
N ASN A 771 34.10 -33.10 37.09
CA ASN A 771 35.34 -33.85 37.26
C ASN A 771 35.52 -34.97 36.21
N ALA A 772 34.52 -35.22 35.36
CA ALA A 772 34.61 -36.20 34.27
C ALA A 772 35.44 -35.68 33.10
N THR A 773 36.16 -36.58 32.43
CA THR A 773 37.05 -36.29 31.29
C THR A 773 36.79 -37.17 30.08
N GLU A 774 35.95 -38.21 30.21
CA GLU A 774 35.36 -39.00 29.13
C GLU A 774 33.90 -39.30 29.51
N ASP A 775 32.97 -39.13 28.57
CA ASP A 775 31.56 -39.47 28.77
C ASP A 775 31.36 -41.00 28.78
N ASP A 776 30.63 -41.50 29.77
CA ASP A 776 30.24 -42.91 29.88
C ASP A 776 28.82 -43.19 29.37
N GLY A 777 28.14 -42.18 28.83
CA GLY A 777 26.79 -42.27 28.28
C GLY A 777 25.70 -42.20 29.34
N SER A 778 25.99 -41.63 30.53
CA SER A 778 25.06 -41.55 31.66
C SER A 778 24.20 -40.28 31.72
N CYS A 779 24.38 -39.32 30.81
CA CYS A 779 23.72 -38.00 30.87
C CYS A 779 22.17 -38.08 30.88
N GLU A 780 21.56 -37.45 31.89
CA GLU A 780 20.12 -37.26 32.06
C GLU A 780 19.75 -35.78 31.91
N TYR A 781 18.75 -35.45 31.08
CA TYR A 781 18.34 -34.08 30.77
C TYR A 781 16.97 -33.73 31.39
N PRO A 782 16.69 -32.45 31.70
CA PRO A 782 15.35 -32.06 32.14
C PRO A 782 14.36 -32.15 30.96
N PRO A 783 13.04 -32.18 31.21
CA PRO A 783 12.06 -32.09 30.13
C PRO A 783 12.24 -30.77 29.35
N VAL A 784 12.18 -30.86 28.03
CA VAL A 784 12.26 -29.74 27.09
C VAL A 784 11.14 -28.73 27.39
N PRO A 785 11.37 -27.41 27.27
CA PRO A 785 10.28 -26.43 27.29
C PRO A 785 9.17 -26.81 26.32
N VAL A 786 7.92 -26.62 26.72
CA VAL A 786 6.82 -26.49 25.76
C VAL A 786 7.03 -25.13 25.09
N LEU A 787 7.32 -25.18 23.80
CA LEU A 787 7.50 -24.06 22.90
C LEU A 787 6.16 -23.79 22.18
N GLY A 788 5.87 -22.51 21.99
CA GLY A 788 4.64 -21.98 21.38
C GLY A 788 4.44 -20.53 21.83
N CYS A 789 3.56 -19.80 21.14
CA CYS A 789 3.28 -18.40 21.48
C CYS A 789 2.84 -18.20 22.94
N THR A 790 3.57 -17.36 23.67
CA THR A 790 3.31 -17.04 25.09
C THR A 790 2.50 -15.75 25.30
N ASP A 791 2.29 -14.96 24.24
CA ASP A 791 1.53 -13.71 24.30
C ASP A 791 0.02 -13.96 24.23
N ASN A 792 -0.73 -13.47 25.23
CA ASN A 792 -2.18 -13.70 25.34
C ASN A 792 -3.05 -12.83 24.41
N TYR A 793 -2.46 -12.04 23.51
CA TYR A 793 -3.15 -11.22 22.51
C TYR A 793 -3.00 -11.78 21.08
N ALA A 794 -2.13 -12.78 20.86
CA ALA A 794 -2.00 -13.47 19.58
C ALA A 794 -3.20 -14.39 19.28
N LEU A 795 -3.48 -14.60 17.98
CA LEU A 795 -4.52 -15.49 17.47
C LEU A 795 -4.29 -16.95 17.87
N ASN A 796 -3.03 -17.35 18.01
CA ASN A 796 -2.59 -18.73 18.24
C ASN A 796 -1.92 -18.95 19.62
N TYR A 797 -2.15 -18.04 20.58
CA TYR A 797 -1.69 -18.13 21.97
C TYR A 797 -1.88 -19.52 22.60
N ASP A 798 -0.80 -20.15 23.10
CA ASP A 798 -0.89 -21.35 23.92
C ASP A 798 -0.64 -21.06 25.41
N SER A 799 -1.73 -21.10 26.19
CA SER A 799 -1.74 -21.09 27.65
C SER A 799 -0.89 -22.17 28.35
N ASN A 800 -0.34 -23.15 27.62
CA ASN A 800 0.57 -24.19 28.10
C ASN A 800 2.05 -23.96 27.71
N ALA A 801 2.35 -22.96 26.88
CA ALA A 801 3.71 -22.60 26.53
C ALA A 801 4.51 -22.16 27.76
N THR A 802 5.82 -22.45 27.74
CA THR A 802 6.75 -22.24 28.87
C THR A 802 8.03 -21.51 28.47
N GLY A 803 8.21 -21.28 27.17
CA GLY A 803 9.13 -20.35 26.55
C GLY A 803 8.59 -20.07 25.15
N ASP A 804 8.75 -18.84 24.68
CA ASP A 804 8.29 -18.48 23.34
C ASP A 804 9.18 -19.09 22.25
N ASP A 805 8.63 -19.28 21.07
CA ASP A 805 9.30 -19.81 19.88
C ASP A 805 9.14 -18.91 18.64
N GLY A 806 8.57 -17.72 18.80
CA GLY A 806 8.31 -16.79 17.69
C GLY A 806 7.08 -17.14 16.86
N SER A 807 6.31 -18.18 17.24
CA SER A 807 5.11 -18.57 16.49
C SER A 807 3.91 -17.64 16.66
N CYS A 808 3.99 -16.56 17.45
CA CYS A 808 2.87 -15.66 17.74
C CYS A 808 2.28 -15.00 16.48
N GLU A 809 1.21 -15.57 15.96
CA GLU A 809 0.42 -15.00 14.86
C GLU A 809 -0.53 -13.95 15.44
N PHE A 810 -0.15 -12.69 15.34
CA PHE A 810 -1.09 -11.58 15.49
C PHE A 810 -1.81 -11.33 14.16
N LEU A 811 -2.97 -10.66 14.19
CA LEU A 811 -3.44 -10.00 12.98
C LEU A 811 -2.44 -8.91 12.60
N ILE A 812 -2.13 -8.78 11.31
CA ILE A 812 -1.25 -7.72 10.81
C ILE A 812 -2.02 -6.39 10.87
N SER A 813 -2.04 -5.79 12.06
CA SER A 813 -2.54 -4.44 12.34
C SER A 813 -1.39 -3.44 12.40
N GLY A 814 -0.45 -3.58 11.46
CA GLY A 814 0.49 -2.52 11.10
C GLY A 814 -0.21 -1.33 10.42
N GLY A 815 -1.52 -1.44 10.17
CA GLY A 815 -2.34 -0.39 9.57
C GLY A 815 -3.57 0.01 10.39
N ARG A 816 -4.11 1.18 10.02
CA ARG A 816 -5.24 1.85 10.68
C ARG A 816 -6.12 2.56 9.66
N PHE A 817 -7.42 2.67 9.90
CA PHE A 817 -8.31 3.48 9.06
C PHE A 817 -8.14 5.00 9.34
N VAL A 818 -7.76 5.76 8.31
CA VAL A 818 -7.58 7.22 8.36
C VAL A 818 -8.76 7.98 7.74
N SER A 819 -9.17 9.08 8.36
CA SER A 819 -10.41 9.81 8.02
C SER A 819 -10.23 10.93 6.99
N ALA A 820 -11.07 10.97 5.97
CA ALA A 820 -11.38 12.19 5.22
C ALA A 820 -12.80 12.67 5.56
N GLU A 821 -12.92 13.75 6.34
CA GLU A 821 -14.22 14.39 6.63
C GLU A 821 -14.63 15.38 5.51
N PHE A 822 -15.87 15.27 5.02
CA PHE A 822 -16.40 16.16 3.99
C PHE A 822 -17.65 16.94 4.48
N PRO A 823 -17.51 18.23 4.85
CA PRO A 823 -18.66 19.12 4.98
C PRO A 823 -19.16 19.51 3.58
N LEU A 824 -20.40 19.15 3.25
CA LEU A 824 -20.95 19.21 1.87
C LEU A 824 -21.19 20.63 1.29
N PHE A 825 -20.80 21.70 2.00
CA PHE A 825 -21.21 23.08 1.69
C PHE A 825 -20.03 24.05 1.52
N GLY A 826 -19.91 24.60 0.29
CA GLY A 826 -18.88 25.56 -0.08
C GLY A 826 -19.18 27.01 0.33
N THR A 827 -18.16 27.70 0.85
CA THR A 827 -18.10 29.15 1.15
C THR A 827 -19.13 29.70 2.16
N TYR A 828 -18.63 30.08 3.34
CA TYR A 828 -19.39 30.80 4.38
C TYR A 828 -19.99 32.13 3.86
N SER A 829 -21.29 32.12 3.55
CA SER A 829 -22.09 33.32 3.30
C SER A 829 -22.97 33.59 4.52
N PRO A 830 -22.73 34.63 5.33
CA PRO A 830 -23.37 34.80 6.65
C PRO A 830 -24.87 35.18 6.62
N HIS A 831 -25.55 35.05 5.47
CA HIS A 831 -26.94 35.41 5.24
C HIS A 831 -27.68 34.37 4.36
N VAL A 832 -27.82 33.14 4.86
CA VAL A 832 -28.89 32.21 4.43
C VAL A 832 -29.79 31.95 5.64
N THR A 833 -31.11 31.88 5.41
CA THR A 833 -32.11 31.73 6.48
C THR A 833 -32.79 30.38 6.42
N THR A 834 -32.80 29.67 7.55
CA THR A 834 -33.70 28.55 7.87
C THR A 834 -33.72 27.40 6.85
N GLY A 835 -32.62 26.63 6.85
CA GLY A 835 -32.60 25.21 6.51
C GLY A 835 -31.87 24.46 7.62
N HIS A 836 -32.35 23.28 7.99
CA HIS A 836 -31.50 22.25 8.60
C HIS A 836 -31.18 21.28 7.47
N GLU A 837 -29.96 20.76 7.43
CA GLU A 837 -29.46 19.92 6.35
C GLU A 837 -28.87 18.67 7.03
N GLU A 838 -29.49 17.50 6.83
CA GLU A 838 -29.16 16.26 7.57
C GLU A 838 -28.89 15.09 6.62
N ILE A 839 -27.88 14.25 6.90
CA ILE A 839 -27.69 12.96 6.20
C ILE A 839 -28.47 11.86 6.92
N ILE A 840 -29.37 11.17 6.22
CA ILE A 840 -30.17 10.07 6.78
C ILE A 840 -29.50 8.71 6.53
N GLN A 841 -29.02 8.47 5.31
CA GLN A 841 -28.56 7.18 4.80
C GLN A 841 -27.38 7.37 3.82
N VAL A 842 -26.47 6.39 3.77
CA VAL A 842 -25.41 6.25 2.76
C VAL A 842 -25.15 4.77 2.44
N ARG A 843 -24.99 4.44 1.14
CA ARG A 843 -24.55 3.12 0.66
C ARG A 843 -23.64 3.24 -0.57
N PHE A 844 -22.63 2.39 -0.68
CA PHE A 844 -21.90 2.16 -1.92
C PHE A 844 -22.72 1.30 -2.89
N ASN A 845 -22.39 1.38 -4.18
CA ASN A 845 -22.86 0.41 -5.18
C ASN A 845 -21.95 -0.83 -5.20
N SER A 846 -22.31 -1.88 -5.95
CA SER A 846 -21.65 -3.19 -5.90
C SER A 846 -20.17 -3.20 -6.33
N ASP A 847 -19.75 -2.30 -7.21
CA ASP A 847 -18.33 -2.10 -7.58
C ASP A 847 -17.63 -0.96 -6.80
N GLY A 848 -18.35 -0.27 -5.91
CA GLY A 848 -17.83 0.81 -5.07
C GLY A 848 -17.64 2.16 -5.79
N SER A 849 -17.66 2.20 -7.13
CA SER A 849 -17.38 3.41 -7.94
C SER A 849 -18.31 4.60 -7.65
N LYS A 850 -19.44 4.37 -6.97
CA LYS A 850 -20.44 5.38 -6.62
C LYS A 850 -20.96 5.15 -5.20
N TYR A 851 -21.44 6.23 -4.58
CA TYR A 851 -22.23 6.17 -3.35
C TYR A 851 -23.51 6.99 -3.48
N ALA A 852 -24.58 6.46 -2.90
CA ALA A 852 -25.88 7.12 -2.80
C ALA A 852 -26.05 7.71 -1.40
N THR A 853 -26.54 8.94 -1.30
CA THR A 853 -26.91 9.60 -0.03
C THR A 853 -28.35 10.11 -0.06
N ILE A 854 -28.95 10.21 1.13
CA ILE A 854 -30.22 10.93 1.32
C ILE A 854 -29.98 12.16 2.20
N GLU A 855 -30.13 13.33 1.60
CA GLU A 855 -30.07 14.63 2.28
C GLU A 855 -31.48 15.12 2.63
N ARG A 856 -31.64 15.77 3.80
CA ARG A 856 -32.91 16.35 4.27
C ARG A 856 -32.78 17.86 4.43
N ASN A 857 -33.01 18.60 3.34
CA ASN A 857 -32.81 20.05 3.29
C ASN A 857 -34.19 20.76 3.22
N GLY A 858 -35.10 20.37 4.12
CA GLY A 858 -36.54 20.76 4.10
C GLY A 858 -37.42 19.95 3.13
N ILE A 859 -36.81 19.29 2.15
CA ILE A 859 -37.31 18.14 1.39
C ILE A 859 -36.25 17.03 1.44
N ASN A 860 -36.61 15.76 1.21
CA ASN A 860 -35.62 14.69 1.08
C ASN A 860 -35.13 14.64 -0.39
N GLU A 861 -33.83 14.57 -0.60
CA GLU A 861 -33.20 14.49 -1.92
C GLU A 861 -32.24 13.29 -1.97
N LEU A 862 -32.39 12.46 -3.01
CA LEU A 862 -31.42 11.43 -3.37
C LEU A 862 -30.30 12.09 -4.15
N GLN A 863 -29.06 11.84 -3.76
CA GLN A 863 -27.87 12.20 -4.53
C GLN A 863 -27.05 10.94 -4.78
N ILE A 864 -26.56 10.79 -6.00
CA ILE A 864 -25.64 9.72 -6.40
C ILE A 864 -24.35 10.39 -6.85
N ARG A 865 -23.26 10.01 -6.20
CA ARG A 865 -21.95 10.63 -6.34
C ARG A 865 -20.90 9.62 -6.76
N ASP A 866 -19.95 10.07 -7.55
CA ASP A 866 -18.76 9.32 -7.93
C ASP A 866 -17.83 9.15 -6.72
N THR A 867 -17.41 7.92 -6.41
CA THR A 867 -16.62 7.63 -5.20
C THR A 867 -15.19 8.17 -5.28
N ALA A 868 -14.59 8.29 -6.46
CA ALA A 868 -13.24 8.84 -6.60
C ALA A 868 -13.27 10.38 -6.53
N THR A 869 -13.94 11.01 -7.50
CA THR A 869 -13.97 12.47 -7.73
C THR A 869 -14.95 13.23 -6.83
N LYS A 870 -15.83 12.52 -6.10
CA LYS A 870 -16.90 13.04 -5.22
C LYS A 870 -17.96 13.89 -5.95
N GLN A 871 -17.92 13.91 -7.29
CA GLN A 871 -18.83 14.70 -8.13
C GLN A 871 -20.26 14.15 -8.07
N LEU A 872 -21.24 15.05 -8.14
CA LEU A 872 -22.66 14.69 -8.23
C LEU A 872 -22.98 14.22 -9.65
N LEU A 873 -23.20 12.91 -9.81
CA LEU A 873 -23.53 12.29 -11.09
C LEU A 873 -25.02 12.46 -11.41
N ALA A 874 -25.87 12.16 -10.43
CA ALA A 874 -27.32 12.28 -10.54
C ALA A 874 -27.95 12.73 -9.22
N ASN A 875 -29.09 13.41 -9.30
CA ASN A 875 -29.92 13.72 -8.14
C ASN A 875 -31.41 13.59 -8.43
N SER A 876 -32.20 13.38 -7.37
CA SER A 876 -33.65 13.32 -7.45
C SER A 876 -34.29 13.93 -6.21
N THR A 877 -34.94 15.07 -6.37
CA THR A 877 -35.84 15.61 -5.34
C THR A 877 -37.02 14.65 -5.19
N ALA A 878 -37.01 13.84 -4.13
CA ALA A 878 -37.93 12.73 -3.99
C ALA A 878 -39.39 13.22 -3.98
N GLY A 879 -40.28 12.48 -4.66
CA GLY A 879 -41.58 12.96 -5.13
C GLY A 879 -42.67 13.10 -4.06
N PHE A 880 -42.44 13.92 -3.05
CA PHE A 880 -43.37 14.16 -1.94
C PHE A 880 -44.29 15.36 -2.22
N ASP A 881 -45.61 15.14 -2.18
CA ASP A 881 -46.59 16.18 -2.51
C ASP A 881 -46.66 17.28 -1.43
N SER A 882 -46.81 18.52 -1.89
CA SER A 882 -46.56 19.76 -1.15
C SER A 882 -47.59 20.11 -0.05
N GLU A 883 -48.53 19.21 0.27
CA GLU A 883 -49.61 19.44 1.25
C GLU A 883 -49.64 18.42 2.41
N PHE A 884 -48.77 18.64 3.40
CA PHE A 884 -48.95 18.22 4.81
C PHE A 884 -49.01 16.71 5.17
N THR A 885 -47.92 15.96 4.93
CA THR A 885 -47.47 14.94 5.91
C THR A 885 -45.95 14.71 5.84
N LEU A 886 -45.34 14.30 6.96
CA LEU A 886 -43.90 14.00 7.06
C LEU A 886 -43.59 12.55 6.64
N SER A 887 -43.60 12.27 5.34
CA SER A 887 -42.96 11.04 4.82
C SER A 887 -41.46 11.32 4.64
N PHE A 888 -40.66 10.81 5.57
CA PHE A 888 -39.20 10.74 5.41
C PHE A 888 -38.80 9.40 4.78
N VAL A 889 -37.67 9.39 4.08
CA VAL A 889 -37.02 8.15 3.66
C VAL A 889 -36.49 7.45 4.92
N LEU A 890 -36.67 6.14 4.98
CA LEU A 890 -36.23 5.27 6.06
C LEU A 890 -34.88 4.64 5.74
N ASP A 891 -34.78 4.07 4.55
CA ASP A 891 -33.67 3.22 4.13
C ASP A 891 -33.51 3.26 2.61
N LEU A 892 -32.30 2.96 2.14
CA LEU A 892 -31.95 2.89 0.72
C LEU A 892 -31.07 1.68 0.44
N ASP A 893 -31.21 1.11 -0.75
CA ASP A 893 -30.37 0.01 -1.21
C ASP A 893 -30.18 0.03 -2.74
N TRP A 894 -29.09 -0.58 -3.22
CA TRP A 894 -28.70 -0.68 -4.63
C TRP A 894 -29.13 -2.02 -5.22
N SER A 895 -29.57 -2.05 -6.48
CA SER A 895 -29.71 -3.31 -7.19
C SER A 895 -28.33 -3.92 -7.49
N PRO A 896 -28.11 -5.25 -7.43
CA PRO A 896 -26.82 -5.89 -7.72
C PRO A 896 -26.31 -5.76 -9.18
N ASP A 897 -26.96 -4.95 -10.02
CA ASP A 897 -26.50 -4.56 -11.36
C ASP A 897 -26.08 -3.07 -11.43
N ASP A 898 -26.15 -2.36 -10.30
CA ASP A 898 -25.91 -0.93 -10.09
C ASP A 898 -26.71 0.03 -10.98
N GLN A 899 -27.77 -0.45 -11.64
CA GLN A 899 -28.62 0.38 -12.50
C GLN A 899 -29.77 1.06 -11.76
N THR A 900 -30.11 0.59 -10.55
CA THR A 900 -31.27 1.03 -9.77
C THR A 900 -30.93 1.29 -8.30
N VAL A 901 -31.44 2.39 -7.74
CA VAL A 901 -31.49 2.64 -6.29
C VAL A 901 -32.95 2.55 -5.83
N ALA A 902 -33.20 1.74 -4.80
CA ALA A 902 -34.51 1.60 -4.17
C ALA A 902 -34.60 2.40 -2.87
N LEU A 903 -35.63 3.25 -2.75
CA LEU A 903 -35.91 4.02 -1.53
C LEU A 903 -37.20 3.56 -0.86
N LEU A 904 -37.12 3.23 0.44
CA LEU A 904 -38.27 2.98 1.29
C LEU A 904 -38.67 4.26 2.04
N SER A 905 -39.94 4.66 1.94
CA SER A 905 -40.47 5.83 2.66
C SER A 905 -41.42 5.45 3.80
N HIS A 906 -41.53 6.32 4.81
CA HIS A 906 -42.33 6.11 6.02
C HIS A 906 -43.85 5.97 5.78
N ASP A 907 -44.35 6.32 4.59
CA ASP A 907 -45.72 6.04 4.13
C ASP A 907 -45.90 4.64 3.50
N GLY A 908 -44.83 3.85 3.43
CA GLY A 908 -44.77 2.55 2.79
C GLY A 908 -44.61 2.60 1.27
N SER A 909 -44.35 3.77 0.66
CA SER A 909 -43.99 3.82 -0.76
C SER A 909 -42.56 3.30 -1.00
N ILE A 910 -42.42 2.55 -2.09
CA ILE A 910 -41.17 1.97 -2.57
C ILE A 910 -40.90 2.63 -3.92
N ASN A 911 -39.78 3.33 -4.05
CA ASN A 911 -39.49 4.18 -5.19
C ASN A 911 -38.18 3.73 -5.81
N LEU A 912 -38.21 3.31 -7.08
CA LEU A 912 -37.03 2.85 -7.82
C LEU A 912 -36.55 3.98 -8.74
N TYR A 913 -35.27 4.33 -8.63
CA TYR A 913 -34.61 5.37 -9.42
C TYR A 913 -33.51 4.77 -10.26
N ASN A 914 -33.35 5.23 -11.50
CA ASN A 914 -32.20 4.84 -12.31
C ASN A 914 -30.94 5.57 -11.80
N ALA A 915 -29.85 4.82 -11.58
CA ALA A 915 -28.65 5.35 -10.95
C ALA A 915 -27.84 6.34 -11.82
N GLU A 916 -27.93 6.23 -13.14
CA GLU A 916 -27.23 7.11 -14.09
C GLU A 916 -27.92 8.47 -14.25
N THR A 917 -29.27 8.50 -14.20
CA THR A 917 -30.06 9.69 -14.54
C THR A 917 -30.78 10.34 -13.35
N GLY A 918 -30.95 9.61 -12.24
CA GLY A 918 -31.79 10.04 -11.11
C GLY A 918 -33.30 10.06 -11.40
N GLU A 919 -33.74 9.59 -12.58
CA GLU A 919 -35.17 9.52 -12.91
C GLU A 919 -35.87 8.35 -12.20
N LEU A 920 -37.07 8.60 -11.66
CA LEU A 920 -37.93 7.58 -11.06
C LEU A 920 -38.42 6.61 -12.15
N THR A 921 -37.92 5.37 -12.13
CA THR A 921 -38.26 4.32 -13.10
C THR A 921 -39.55 3.59 -12.72
N ASN A 922 -39.79 3.37 -11.43
CA ASN A 922 -40.96 2.63 -10.94
C ASN A 922 -41.38 3.07 -9.53
N GLN A 923 -42.65 2.88 -9.20
CA GLN A 923 -43.19 3.21 -7.89
C GLN A 923 -44.24 2.19 -7.46
N PHE A 924 -44.08 1.65 -6.25
CA PHE A 924 -44.99 0.70 -5.62
C PHE A 924 -45.43 1.19 -4.24
N GLN A 925 -46.49 0.58 -3.71
CA GLN A 925 -46.99 0.85 -2.36
C GLN A 925 -47.00 -0.46 -1.58
N SER A 926 -46.22 -0.55 -0.50
CA SER A 926 -46.35 -1.61 0.50
C SER A 926 -47.73 -1.50 1.17
N PRO A 927 -48.65 -2.49 1.01
CA PRO A 927 -49.99 -2.43 1.57
C PRO A 927 -50.04 -2.68 3.08
N SER A 928 -48.94 -3.18 3.66
CA SER A 928 -48.86 -3.60 5.05
C SER A 928 -48.37 -2.48 5.98
N LEU A 929 -47.38 -1.69 5.53
CA LEU A 929 -46.93 -0.46 6.19
C LEU A 929 -48.01 0.64 6.16
N ALA A 930 -48.80 0.73 5.08
CA ALA A 930 -49.86 1.72 4.87
C ALA A 930 -51.05 1.65 5.87
N SER A 931 -50.99 0.79 6.89
CA SER A 931 -52.07 0.50 7.83
C SER A 931 -52.18 1.47 9.02
N GLY A 932 -51.20 2.35 9.23
CA GLY A 932 -51.21 3.38 10.28
C GLY A 932 -50.91 2.88 11.70
N TYR A 933 -50.50 1.61 11.86
CA TYR A 933 -50.04 1.04 13.14
C TYR A 933 -48.56 0.63 13.13
N ASP A 934 -47.99 0.26 11.97
CA ASP A 934 -46.54 0.10 11.78
C ASP A 934 -45.81 1.46 11.55
N VAL A 935 -46.55 2.57 11.42
CA VAL A 935 -46.07 3.93 11.08
C VAL A 935 -45.46 4.65 12.31
N PHE A 936 -44.54 3.96 13.00
CA PHE A 936 -43.80 4.43 14.18
C PHE A 936 -42.38 3.84 14.26
N VAL A 937 -41.85 3.26 13.18
CA VAL A 937 -40.46 2.83 13.08
C VAL A 937 -39.62 3.88 12.36
N ASP A 938 -38.54 4.31 13.01
CA ASP A 938 -37.39 5.00 12.39
C ASP A 938 -36.32 3.99 11.92
N HIS A 939 -36.68 2.70 11.89
CA HIS A 939 -35.83 1.52 11.72
C HIS A 939 -36.63 0.41 10.98
N ALA A 940 -36.99 0.65 9.73
CA ALA A 940 -37.56 -0.38 8.85
C ALA A 940 -36.80 -0.35 7.53
N GLU A 941 -36.39 -1.52 7.08
CA GLU A 941 -35.30 -1.69 6.11
C GLU A 941 -35.77 -2.22 4.77
N ILE A 942 -34.97 -1.99 3.73
CA ILE A 942 -35.16 -2.45 2.35
C ILE A 942 -33.88 -3.10 1.85
N GLU A 943 -33.96 -4.32 1.32
CA GLU A 943 -32.77 -5.05 0.82
C GLU A 943 -33.13 -5.87 -0.43
N PHE A 944 -32.44 -5.63 -1.54
CA PHE A 944 -32.47 -6.48 -2.73
C PHE A 944 -31.85 -7.84 -2.41
N ASN A 945 -32.43 -8.90 -2.98
CA ASN A 945 -31.76 -10.19 -2.95
C ASN A 945 -30.56 -10.18 -3.93
N PRO A 946 -29.53 -11.04 -3.76
CA PRO A 946 -28.31 -11.05 -4.57
C PRO A 946 -28.44 -11.21 -6.10
N ASN A 947 -29.64 -11.38 -6.65
CA ASN A 947 -29.91 -11.36 -8.09
C ASN A 947 -30.93 -10.29 -8.54
N GLY A 948 -31.19 -9.29 -7.69
CA GLY A 948 -32.02 -8.11 -7.99
C GLY A 948 -33.51 -8.36 -8.28
N SER A 949 -33.98 -9.62 -8.27
CA SER A 949 -35.35 -9.97 -8.69
C SER A 949 -36.40 -9.87 -7.58
N ILE A 950 -35.97 -9.81 -6.32
CA ILE A 950 -36.80 -9.71 -5.12
C ILE A 950 -36.25 -8.59 -4.22
N ILE A 951 -37.14 -7.80 -3.63
CA ILE A 951 -36.84 -6.85 -2.56
C ILE A 951 -37.49 -7.38 -1.28
N ALA A 952 -36.71 -7.54 -0.21
CA ALA A 952 -37.21 -7.75 1.14
C ALA A 952 -37.49 -6.41 1.81
N ILE A 953 -38.54 -6.35 2.63
CA ILE A 953 -38.88 -5.17 3.43
C ILE A 953 -39.30 -5.60 4.83
N ALA A 954 -38.63 -5.05 5.85
CA ALA A 954 -38.93 -5.29 7.27
C ALA A 954 -39.96 -4.31 7.85
N GLY A 955 -40.64 -4.69 8.94
CA GLY A 955 -41.64 -3.89 9.63
C GLY A 955 -42.14 -4.56 10.92
N LEU A 956 -42.52 -3.77 11.94
CA LEU A 956 -42.74 -4.27 13.32
C LEU A 956 -43.62 -5.52 13.42
N THR A 957 -44.61 -5.69 12.53
CA THR A 957 -45.54 -6.83 12.55
C THR A 957 -45.29 -7.91 11.47
N HIS A 958 -44.41 -7.68 10.49
CA HIS A 958 -44.22 -8.56 9.33
C HIS A 958 -42.97 -8.22 8.52
N PHE A 959 -42.45 -9.16 7.73
CA PHE A 959 -41.69 -8.81 6.53
C PHE A 959 -42.45 -9.21 5.27
N VAL A 960 -42.20 -8.51 4.16
CA VAL A 960 -42.74 -8.84 2.82
C VAL A 960 -41.61 -9.05 1.83
N LEU A 961 -41.85 -9.92 0.86
CA LEU A 961 -41.00 -10.12 -0.33
C LEU A 961 -41.77 -9.60 -1.54
N VAL A 962 -41.20 -8.67 -2.28
CA VAL A 962 -41.81 -7.99 -3.41
C VAL A 962 -40.97 -8.22 -4.67
N ASN A 963 -41.59 -8.61 -5.79
CA ASN A 963 -40.85 -8.70 -7.05
C ASN A 963 -40.44 -7.30 -7.55
N SER A 964 -39.15 -7.06 -7.71
CA SER A 964 -38.58 -5.74 -8.02
C SER A 964 -39.14 -5.09 -9.29
N THR A 965 -39.42 -5.89 -10.32
CA THR A 965 -39.93 -5.37 -11.61
C THR A 965 -41.41 -5.00 -11.57
N SER A 966 -42.24 -5.76 -10.85
CA SER A 966 -43.71 -5.68 -10.94
C SER A 966 -44.42 -5.12 -9.72
N GLY A 967 -43.76 -5.09 -8.56
CA GLY A 967 -44.39 -4.72 -7.29
C GLY A 967 -45.36 -5.77 -6.73
N GLU A 968 -45.42 -6.97 -7.31
CA GLU A 968 -46.26 -8.06 -6.78
C GLU A 968 -45.64 -8.65 -5.51
N ILE A 969 -46.45 -8.76 -4.45
CA ILE A 969 -46.04 -9.40 -3.18
C ILE A 969 -45.97 -10.91 -3.40
N MET A 970 -44.76 -11.45 -3.38
CA MET A 970 -44.48 -12.87 -3.54
C MET A 970 -44.72 -13.62 -2.22
N HIS A 971 -44.40 -13.00 -1.08
CA HIS A 971 -44.58 -13.58 0.25
C HIS A 971 -44.82 -12.51 1.33
N GLN A 972 -45.51 -12.88 2.43
CA GLN A 972 -45.60 -12.09 3.66
C GLN A 972 -45.52 -13.01 4.89
N HIS A 973 -44.47 -12.82 5.70
CA HIS A 973 -44.32 -13.49 6.99
C HIS A 973 -44.81 -12.56 8.10
N ASN A 974 -45.63 -13.05 9.04
CA ASN A 974 -46.18 -12.24 10.14
C ASN A 974 -45.52 -12.63 11.47
N GLY A 975 -45.00 -11.65 12.20
CA GLY A 975 -44.29 -11.86 13.47
C GLY A 975 -44.44 -10.67 14.42
N SER A 976 -43.40 -10.39 15.21
CA SER A 976 -43.37 -9.24 16.12
C SER A 976 -41.94 -8.76 16.37
N SER A 977 -41.73 -7.45 16.28
CA SER A 977 -40.42 -6.79 16.33
C SER A 977 -39.46 -7.23 15.21
N ILE A 978 -39.98 -7.32 13.97
CA ILE A 978 -39.15 -7.51 12.78
C ILE A 978 -38.69 -6.13 12.31
N LEU A 979 -37.58 -5.65 12.84
CA LEU A 979 -37.02 -4.32 12.55
C LEU A 979 -36.07 -4.36 11.35
N SER A 980 -35.23 -5.39 11.34
CA SER A 980 -34.15 -5.60 10.39
C SER A 980 -34.20 -7.02 9.80
N VAL A 981 -33.79 -7.10 8.53
CA VAL A 981 -33.73 -8.28 7.66
C VAL A 981 -32.39 -8.24 6.91
N SER A 982 -31.83 -9.40 6.55
CA SER A 982 -30.69 -9.47 5.62
C SER A 982 -30.68 -10.79 4.85
N TRP A 983 -30.31 -10.76 3.58
CA TRP A 983 -30.25 -11.90 2.67
C TRP A 983 -28.97 -12.72 2.88
N HIS A 984 -29.10 -14.05 2.78
CA HIS A 984 -27.94 -14.91 2.62
C HIS A 984 -27.42 -14.79 1.17
N PRO A 985 -26.10 -14.83 0.90
CA PRO A 985 -25.52 -14.67 -0.44
C PRO A 985 -26.11 -15.60 -1.53
N SER A 986 -26.61 -16.79 -1.16
CA SER A 986 -27.31 -17.70 -2.09
C SER A 986 -28.70 -17.23 -2.56
N GLY A 987 -29.23 -16.12 -2.01
CA GLY A 987 -30.51 -15.51 -2.39
C GLY A 987 -31.78 -16.30 -2.10
N ASN A 988 -31.68 -17.52 -1.55
CA ASN A 988 -32.82 -18.38 -1.19
C ASN A 988 -33.02 -18.58 0.32
N LYS A 989 -32.20 -17.92 1.15
CA LYS A 989 -32.45 -17.74 2.59
C LYS A 989 -32.38 -16.25 2.95
N LEU A 990 -33.02 -15.88 4.05
CA LEU A 990 -32.77 -14.62 4.74
C LEU A 990 -32.69 -14.84 6.26
N VAL A 991 -32.22 -13.84 6.99
CA VAL A 991 -32.27 -13.78 8.45
C VAL A 991 -33.05 -12.55 8.86
N PHE A 992 -33.87 -12.66 9.91
CA PHE A 992 -34.68 -11.54 10.37
C PHE A 992 -34.80 -11.48 11.90
N THR A 993 -34.85 -10.25 12.40
CA THR A 993 -35.08 -9.95 13.82
C THR A 993 -36.47 -10.36 14.29
N GLY A 994 -36.59 -10.74 15.56
CA GLY A 994 -37.87 -10.91 16.26
C GLY A 994 -37.73 -10.52 17.72
N SER A 995 -38.85 -10.51 18.46
CA SER A 995 -38.91 -10.11 19.88
C SER A 995 -38.03 -10.98 20.81
N GLY A 996 -36.72 -10.68 20.87
CA GLY A 996 -35.71 -11.47 21.59
C GLY A 996 -35.13 -12.64 20.79
N SER A 997 -35.20 -12.63 19.45
CA SER A 997 -34.64 -13.71 18.63
C SER A 997 -34.05 -13.25 17.29
N LEU A 998 -33.11 -14.05 16.80
CA LEU A 998 -32.61 -14.07 15.43
C LEU A 998 -33.23 -15.29 14.73
N ASN A 999 -33.88 -15.10 13.58
CA ASN A 999 -34.67 -16.15 12.92
C ASN A 999 -34.13 -16.38 11.50
N PHE A 1000 -33.67 -17.60 11.21
CA PHE A 1000 -33.16 -17.99 9.90
C PHE A 1000 -34.31 -18.57 9.08
N TYR A 1001 -34.53 -18.07 7.86
CA TYR A 1001 -35.72 -18.34 7.05
C TYR A 1001 -35.38 -18.92 5.68
N ASP A 1002 -36.07 -19.98 5.30
CA ASP A 1002 -36.00 -20.57 3.97
C ASP A 1002 -37.11 -19.99 3.07
N ILE A 1003 -36.73 -19.44 1.93
CA ILE A 1003 -37.65 -18.74 1.00
C ILE A 1003 -38.49 -19.74 0.20
N ASP A 1004 -37.92 -20.89 -0.16
CA ASP A 1004 -38.54 -21.92 -1.00
C ASP A 1004 -39.49 -22.81 -0.18
N ALA A 1005 -39.08 -23.19 1.03
CA ALA A 1005 -39.90 -23.94 1.99
C ALA A 1005 -40.88 -23.05 2.78
N GLN A 1006 -40.63 -21.74 2.84
CA GLN A 1006 -41.43 -20.73 3.55
C GLN A 1006 -41.55 -20.98 5.07
N GLU A 1007 -40.50 -21.55 5.68
CA GLU A 1007 -40.44 -21.81 7.12
C GLU A 1007 -39.16 -21.32 7.80
N ILE A 1008 -39.23 -21.13 9.12
CA ILE A 1008 -38.06 -20.78 9.94
C ILE A 1008 -37.26 -22.06 10.17
N ILE A 1009 -36.03 -22.10 9.65
CA ILE A 1009 -35.10 -23.24 9.75
C ILE A 1009 -34.61 -23.38 11.20
N SER A 1010 -34.18 -22.26 11.79
CA SER A 1010 -33.61 -22.19 13.13
C SER A 1010 -33.89 -20.84 13.79
N THR A 1011 -33.76 -20.78 15.12
CA THR A 1011 -33.97 -19.57 15.91
C THR A 1011 -32.94 -19.52 17.03
N ALA A 1012 -32.07 -18.51 17.01
CA ALA A 1012 -31.20 -18.20 18.14
C ALA A 1012 -31.95 -17.24 19.09
N TYR A 1013 -32.05 -17.62 20.37
CA TYR A 1013 -32.75 -16.85 21.39
C TYR A 1013 -31.76 -16.05 22.26
N GLN A 1014 -32.02 -14.76 22.40
CA GLN A 1014 -31.29 -13.85 23.28
C GLN A 1014 -32.21 -13.37 24.42
N ASN A 1015 -31.64 -13.00 25.58
CA ASN A 1015 -32.44 -12.39 26.65
C ASN A 1015 -32.73 -10.90 26.38
N ASP A 1016 -31.96 -10.29 25.49
CA ASP A 1016 -32.12 -8.91 25.03
C ASP A 1016 -32.75 -8.88 23.63
N TYR A 1017 -33.36 -7.75 23.29
CA TYR A 1017 -33.88 -7.49 21.95
C TYR A 1017 -32.71 -7.26 20.99
N LEU A 1018 -32.79 -7.81 19.76
CA LEU A 1018 -31.98 -7.41 18.62
C LEU A 1018 -32.80 -6.51 17.70
N SER A 1019 -32.15 -5.61 16.96
CA SER A 1019 -32.82 -4.65 16.08
C SER A 1019 -32.12 -4.33 14.76
N LYS A 1020 -30.81 -4.58 14.65
CA LYS A 1020 -30.07 -4.63 13.37
C LYS A 1020 -29.45 -6.02 13.22
N VAL A 1021 -29.49 -6.60 12.03
CA VAL A 1021 -28.82 -7.85 11.66
C VAL A 1021 -28.18 -7.73 10.28
N SER A 1022 -27.13 -8.51 10.02
CA SER A 1022 -26.50 -8.58 8.70
C SER A 1022 -25.76 -9.92 8.53
N TYR A 1023 -25.89 -10.57 7.38
CA TYR A 1023 -25.04 -11.71 7.01
C TYR A 1023 -23.63 -11.26 6.63
N SER A 1024 -22.63 -12.10 6.91
CA SER A 1024 -21.32 -11.97 6.28
C SER A 1024 -21.42 -12.24 4.76
N PRO A 1025 -20.62 -11.57 3.91
CA PRO A 1025 -20.56 -11.85 2.47
C PRO A 1025 -20.29 -13.32 2.09
N ASN A 1026 -19.58 -14.08 2.94
CA ASN A 1026 -19.37 -15.52 2.76
C ASN A 1026 -20.53 -16.41 3.27
N GLY A 1027 -21.59 -15.83 3.84
CA GLY A 1027 -22.79 -16.50 4.34
C GLY A 1027 -22.64 -17.31 5.65
N GLN A 1028 -21.40 -17.49 6.15
CA GLN A 1028 -21.12 -18.39 7.28
C GLN A 1028 -21.47 -17.79 8.65
N MET A 1029 -21.61 -16.47 8.74
CA MET A 1029 -21.83 -15.73 9.97
C MET A 1029 -22.99 -14.75 9.85
N VAL A 1030 -23.62 -14.43 10.99
CA VAL A 1030 -24.57 -13.33 11.12
C VAL A 1030 -24.19 -12.51 12.34
N VAL A 1031 -24.15 -11.19 12.19
CA VAL A 1031 -23.99 -10.25 13.30
C VAL A 1031 -25.35 -9.65 13.67
N GLY A 1032 -25.58 -9.39 14.96
CA GLY A 1032 -26.77 -8.69 15.43
C GLY A 1032 -26.49 -7.79 16.64
N CYS A 1033 -27.10 -6.61 16.65
CA CYS A 1033 -26.95 -5.62 17.73
C CYS A 1033 -28.27 -4.89 18.06
N TYR A 1034 -28.24 -4.00 19.06
CA TYR A 1034 -29.41 -3.32 19.63
C TYR A 1034 -29.31 -1.77 19.58
N ILE A 1035 -30.37 -1.14 19.07
CA ILE A 1035 -30.46 0.30 18.76
C ILE A 1035 -31.23 1.11 19.83
N HIS A 1036 -32.06 0.48 20.67
CA HIS A 1036 -33.14 1.20 21.38
C HIS A 1036 -32.73 1.91 22.69
N ASN A 1037 -33.04 3.21 22.76
CA ASN A 1037 -32.78 4.12 23.89
C ASN A 1037 -33.64 3.84 25.15
N SER A 1038 -33.34 2.76 25.87
CA SER A 1038 -34.00 2.39 27.14
C SER A 1038 -33.16 2.72 28.39
N GLY A 1039 -32.61 3.94 28.45
CA GLY A 1039 -32.03 4.56 29.66
C GLY A 1039 -30.53 4.31 29.89
N PRO A 1040 -29.84 5.21 30.63
CA PRO A 1040 -28.42 5.09 30.94
C PRO A 1040 -28.12 3.91 31.89
N GLY A 1041 -26.94 3.31 31.74
CA GLY A 1041 -26.44 2.25 32.62
C GLY A 1041 -26.87 0.81 32.29
N LEU A 1042 -27.49 0.54 31.14
CA LEU A 1042 -27.75 -0.83 30.65
C LEU A 1042 -26.77 -1.23 29.55
N ILE A 1043 -25.88 -2.18 29.88
CA ILE A 1043 -24.92 -2.83 28.97
C ILE A 1043 -25.67 -3.56 27.85
N ARG A 1044 -25.21 -3.46 26.60
CA ARG A 1044 -25.84 -4.07 25.41
C ARG A 1044 -24.91 -5.05 24.70
N PRO A 1045 -25.41 -6.19 24.21
CA PRO A 1045 -24.61 -7.11 23.41
C PRO A 1045 -24.67 -6.77 21.92
N THR A 1046 -23.50 -6.67 21.27
CA THR A 1046 -23.36 -7.05 19.86
C THR A 1046 -22.86 -8.48 19.82
N THR A 1047 -23.49 -9.34 19.01
CA THR A 1047 -23.21 -10.78 18.98
C THR A 1047 -23.04 -11.28 17.56
N VAL A 1048 -22.04 -12.14 17.33
CA VAL A 1048 -21.88 -12.91 16.10
C VAL A 1048 -22.34 -14.35 16.35
N PHE A 1049 -23.08 -14.88 15.38
CA PHE A 1049 -23.64 -16.23 15.36
C PHE A 1049 -23.10 -16.96 14.13
N ASN A 1050 -22.80 -18.25 14.28
CA ASN A 1050 -22.52 -19.12 13.12
C ASN A 1050 -23.84 -19.56 12.46
N GLU A 1051 -23.96 -19.42 11.14
CA GLU A 1051 -25.19 -19.71 10.39
C GLU A 1051 -25.67 -21.15 10.61
N THR A 1052 -24.78 -22.12 10.41
CA THR A 1052 -25.14 -23.52 10.25
C THR A 1052 -25.50 -24.21 11.57
N SER A 1053 -24.95 -23.71 12.68
CA SER A 1053 -25.26 -24.19 14.04
C SER A 1053 -26.31 -23.32 14.76
N GLY A 1054 -26.39 -22.03 14.43
CA GLY A 1054 -27.13 -21.04 15.21
C GLY A 1054 -26.52 -20.74 16.59
N GLU A 1055 -25.31 -21.24 16.88
CA GLU A 1055 -24.61 -20.99 18.15
C GLU A 1055 -23.90 -19.62 18.12
N VAL A 1056 -23.80 -19.00 19.30
CA VAL A 1056 -23.06 -17.75 19.50
C VAL A 1056 -21.57 -18.04 19.41
N MET A 1057 -20.87 -17.35 18.50
CA MET A 1057 -19.41 -17.39 18.42
C MET A 1057 -18.80 -16.52 19.52
N TRP A 1058 -19.24 -15.26 19.60
CA TRP A 1058 -18.82 -14.30 20.63
C TRP A 1058 -19.86 -13.18 20.80
N THR A 1059 -19.77 -12.50 21.95
CA THR A 1059 -20.58 -11.32 22.29
C THR A 1059 -19.69 -10.22 22.86
N LYS A 1060 -19.58 -9.07 22.18
CA LYS A 1060 -18.95 -7.86 22.72
C LYS A 1060 -20.02 -7.06 23.47
N LEU A 1061 -19.68 -6.59 24.67
CA LEU A 1061 -20.57 -5.81 25.53
C LEU A 1061 -20.24 -4.32 25.40
N THR A 1062 -21.19 -3.51 24.95
CA THR A 1062 -21.01 -2.09 24.67
C THR A 1062 -22.06 -1.21 25.36
N THR A 1063 -21.72 0.07 25.49
CA THR A 1063 -22.60 1.19 25.82
C THR A 1063 -22.06 2.35 24.98
N PRO A 1064 -22.72 2.78 23.90
CA PRO A 1064 -24.16 2.98 23.72
C PRO A 1064 -24.85 1.84 22.92
N PRO A 1065 -26.14 1.94 22.60
CA PRO A 1065 -26.72 1.22 21.46
C PRO A 1065 -25.95 1.46 20.15
N CYS A 1066 -25.90 0.44 19.29
CA CYS A 1066 -25.41 0.55 17.92
C CYS A 1066 -26.37 1.38 17.05
N ARG A 1067 -25.90 1.82 15.88
CA ARG A 1067 -26.71 2.54 14.88
C ARG A 1067 -26.90 1.76 13.58
N ASP A 1068 -25.80 1.28 13.00
CA ASP A 1068 -25.75 0.52 11.75
C ASP A 1068 -24.56 -0.46 11.80
N ILE A 1069 -24.51 -1.43 10.89
CA ILE A 1069 -23.43 -2.44 10.80
C ILE A 1069 -23.09 -2.66 9.32
N ALA A 1070 -21.80 -2.81 9.00
CA ALA A 1070 -21.33 -3.36 7.74
C ALA A 1070 -20.23 -4.41 7.97
N TRP A 1071 -20.00 -5.26 6.98
CA TRP A 1071 -18.96 -6.29 6.95
C TRP A 1071 -17.89 -5.90 5.94
N SER A 1072 -16.64 -6.30 6.17
CA SER A 1072 -15.66 -6.34 5.07
C SER A 1072 -16.07 -7.39 4.02
N PRO A 1073 -15.83 -7.15 2.72
CA PRO A 1073 -16.11 -8.10 1.63
C PRO A 1073 -15.56 -9.52 1.84
N ASP A 1074 -14.37 -9.64 2.42
CA ASP A 1074 -13.73 -10.92 2.77
C ASP A 1074 -14.36 -11.63 3.99
N SER A 1075 -15.28 -10.96 4.70
CA SER A 1075 -15.90 -11.38 5.96
C SER A 1075 -14.97 -11.45 7.19
N SER A 1076 -13.75 -10.92 7.16
CA SER A 1076 -12.79 -10.96 8.29
C SER A 1076 -13.04 -9.89 9.36
N LEU A 1077 -13.66 -8.76 9.00
CA LEU A 1077 -13.91 -7.62 9.87
C LEU A 1077 -15.39 -7.18 9.87
N ILE A 1078 -15.78 -6.45 10.93
CA ILE A 1078 -17.13 -5.91 11.14
C ILE A 1078 -17.02 -4.47 11.63
N ALA A 1079 -17.66 -3.52 10.94
CA ALA A 1079 -17.75 -2.12 11.31
C ALA A 1079 -19.10 -1.84 11.99
N ILE A 1080 -19.10 -1.21 13.16
CA ILE A 1080 -20.33 -0.93 13.93
C ILE A 1080 -20.32 0.52 14.41
N ALA A 1081 -21.32 1.31 13.98
CA ALA A 1081 -21.47 2.71 14.40
C ALA A 1081 -22.18 2.84 15.76
N TYR A 1082 -21.75 3.83 16.54
CA TYR A 1082 -22.22 4.14 17.88
C TYR A 1082 -22.38 5.66 18.07
N ASN A 1083 -23.43 6.10 18.78
CA ASN A 1083 -23.83 7.51 18.78
C ASN A 1083 -23.46 8.35 20.02
N TRP A 1084 -23.00 7.74 21.11
CA TRP A 1084 -22.57 8.44 22.34
C TRP A 1084 -21.44 7.66 23.02
N ALA A 1085 -20.44 8.34 23.59
CA ALA A 1085 -19.42 7.67 24.40
C ALA A 1085 -20.03 6.93 25.63
N PRO A 1086 -19.36 5.87 26.14
CA PRO A 1086 -19.81 5.13 27.32
C PRO A 1086 -19.97 6.01 28.57
N GLU A 1087 -21.01 5.70 29.35
CA GLU A 1087 -21.21 6.26 30.70
C GLU A 1087 -20.25 5.54 31.68
N HIS A 1088 -18.99 5.95 31.72
CA HIS A 1088 -18.02 5.44 32.69
C HIS A 1088 -18.52 5.73 34.11
N ARG A 1089 -18.41 4.75 35.01
CA ARG A 1089 -18.77 4.95 36.42
C ARG A 1089 -17.52 4.99 37.27
N ASP A 1090 -17.47 5.96 38.19
CA ASP A 1090 -16.38 6.06 39.16
C ASP A 1090 -16.36 4.83 40.09
N GLU A 1091 -15.30 4.70 40.90
CA GLU A 1091 -15.15 3.64 41.89
C GLU A 1091 -16.28 3.60 42.96
N ASN A 1092 -17.17 4.59 42.98
CA ASN A 1092 -18.34 4.69 43.86
C ASN A 1092 -19.68 4.46 43.13
N GLY A 1093 -19.67 4.25 41.81
CA GLY A 1093 -20.84 4.00 40.97
C GLY A 1093 -21.52 5.24 40.35
N HIS A 1094 -20.97 6.44 40.49
CA HIS A 1094 -21.49 7.67 39.89
C HIS A 1094 -21.14 7.73 38.40
N PRO A 1095 -22.07 8.14 37.51
CA PRO A 1095 -21.76 8.34 36.10
C PRO A 1095 -20.87 9.57 35.89
N VAL A 1096 -19.79 9.36 35.15
CA VAL A 1096 -18.88 10.36 34.60
C VAL A 1096 -19.12 10.39 33.10
N PHE A 1097 -19.39 11.56 32.56
CA PHE A 1097 -19.59 11.75 31.13
C PHE A 1097 -18.27 12.11 30.48
N ASP A 1098 -17.77 11.23 29.61
CA ASP A 1098 -16.70 11.60 28.69
C ASP A 1098 -17.28 12.41 27.52
N TYR A 1099 -16.50 13.33 26.96
CA TYR A 1099 -16.97 14.29 25.95
C TYR A 1099 -16.75 13.82 24.49
N ASN A 1100 -16.37 12.56 24.31
CA ASN A 1100 -16.13 11.97 22.99
C ASN A 1100 -17.44 11.77 22.22
N GLY A 1101 -17.38 12.01 20.91
CA GLY A 1101 -18.54 12.04 20.01
C GLY A 1101 -19.05 10.66 19.56
N PRO A 1102 -19.79 10.59 18.44
CA PRO A 1102 -20.10 9.32 17.79
C PRO A 1102 -18.83 8.71 17.17
N TYR A 1103 -18.79 7.38 17.09
CA TYR A 1103 -17.62 6.60 16.66
C TYR A 1103 -18.02 5.31 15.95
N VAL A 1104 -17.10 4.69 15.21
CA VAL A 1104 -17.24 3.33 14.66
C VAL A 1104 -16.16 2.44 15.28
N ASP A 1105 -16.55 1.28 15.80
CA ASP A 1105 -15.61 0.21 16.15
C ASP A 1105 -15.38 -0.68 14.92
N ILE A 1106 -14.13 -1.05 14.65
CA ILE A 1106 -13.79 -2.16 13.76
C ILE A 1106 -13.43 -3.38 14.62
N LEU A 1107 -14.13 -4.49 14.40
CA LEU A 1107 -13.98 -5.74 15.15
C LEU A 1107 -13.58 -6.90 14.25
N VAL A 1108 -12.79 -7.83 14.79
CA VAL A 1108 -12.43 -9.08 14.13
C VAL A 1108 -13.60 -10.08 14.19
N SER A 1109 -14.04 -10.59 13.04
CA SER A 1109 -15.28 -11.37 12.93
C SER A 1109 -15.22 -12.74 13.62
N SER A 1110 -14.04 -13.35 13.74
CA SER A 1110 -13.85 -14.70 14.27
C SER A 1110 -13.96 -14.78 15.79
N ASN A 1111 -13.49 -13.76 16.51
CA ASN A 1111 -13.29 -13.78 17.97
C ASN A 1111 -13.84 -12.53 18.70
N GLY A 1112 -14.19 -11.45 17.99
CA GLY A 1112 -14.64 -10.19 18.57
C GLY A 1112 -13.54 -9.33 19.20
N SER A 1113 -12.27 -9.62 18.92
CA SER A 1113 -11.16 -8.76 19.33
C SER A 1113 -11.23 -7.40 18.62
N TYR A 1114 -10.56 -6.41 19.21
CA TYR A 1114 -10.51 -5.08 18.64
C TYR A 1114 -9.52 -5.00 17.48
N PHE A 1115 -9.86 -4.22 16.47
CA PHE A 1115 -9.00 -3.95 15.32
C PHE A 1115 -8.68 -2.45 15.21
N ASP A 1116 -9.69 -1.57 15.26
CA ASP A 1116 -9.46 -0.11 15.25
C ASP A 1116 -10.66 0.66 15.84
N GLN A 1117 -10.43 1.93 16.21
CA GLN A 1117 -11.48 2.91 16.47
C GLN A 1117 -11.43 4.10 15.52
N LEU A 1118 -12.54 4.29 14.82
CA LEU A 1118 -12.82 5.49 14.04
C LEU A 1118 -13.58 6.50 14.89
N ASN A 1119 -12.81 7.40 15.50
CA ASN A 1119 -13.32 8.61 16.12
C ASN A 1119 -13.37 9.75 15.08
N SER A 1120 -14.35 10.64 15.21
CA SER A 1120 -14.61 11.84 14.38
C SER A 1120 -15.57 11.65 13.20
N ILE A 1121 -16.81 12.14 13.41
CA ILE A 1121 -17.57 12.89 12.40
C ILE A 1121 -17.85 14.26 13.04
N CYS A 1122 -16.82 15.10 13.11
CA CYS A 1122 -16.67 16.16 14.11
C CYS A 1122 -15.95 17.39 13.53
N ILE A 1123 -16.66 18.19 12.73
CA ILE A 1123 -16.18 19.45 12.11
C ILE A 1123 -15.43 20.37 13.12
N THR A 1124 -15.80 20.33 14.40
CA THR A 1124 -14.93 20.77 15.52
C THR A 1124 -15.19 19.96 16.80
N ILE A 1125 -14.24 20.01 17.74
CA ILE A 1125 -14.19 19.34 19.07
C ILE A 1125 -15.40 19.55 20.02
N TYR A 1126 -16.43 20.32 19.62
CA TYR A 1126 -17.58 20.67 20.46
C TYR A 1126 -18.95 20.42 19.80
N HIS A 1127 -18.98 19.88 18.57
CA HIS A 1127 -20.13 20.04 17.67
C HIS A 1127 -20.58 18.78 16.91
N CYS A 1128 -20.29 17.57 17.41
CA CYS A 1128 -20.76 16.30 16.83
C CYS A 1128 -22.11 15.84 17.44
N VAL A 1129 -23.02 15.28 16.63
CA VAL A 1129 -24.37 14.88 17.11
C VAL A 1129 -24.67 13.37 16.93
N SER A 1130 -24.43 12.80 15.74
CA SER A 1130 -24.73 11.39 15.45
C SER A 1130 -24.19 10.91 14.11
N ILE A 1131 -23.72 9.66 14.05
CA ILE A 1131 -23.77 8.82 12.85
C ILE A 1131 -25.23 8.40 12.61
N THR A 1132 -25.65 8.31 11.35
CA THR A 1132 -26.99 7.87 10.95
C THR A 1132 -26.99 6.55 10.17
N SER A 1133 -25.89 6.24 9.48
CA SER A 1133 -25.70 5.07 8.61
C SER A 1133 -24.21 4.85 8.33
N LEU A 1134 -23.80 3.61 8.03
CA LEU A 1134 -22.44 3.28 7.59
C LEU A 1134 -22.45 2.17 6.55
N ASP A 1135 -21.45 2.14 5.66
CA ASP A 1135 -21.28 1.07 4.68
C ASP A 1135 -19.79 0.76 4.42
N TRP A 1136 -19.47 -0.46 3.99
CA TRP A 1136 -18.10 -0.90 3.68
C TRP A 1136 -17.93 -1.01 2.16
N HIS A 1137 -16.81 -0.52 1.64
CA HIS A 1137 -16.51 -0.51 0.21
C HIS A 1137 -16.01 -1.89 -0.28
N PRO A 1138 -16.30 -2.28 -1.54
CA PRO A 1138 -15.87 -3.56 -2.12
C PRO A 1138 -14.34 -3.83 -2.17
N ASP A 1139 -13.49 -2.81 -1.98
CA ASP A 1139 -12.02 -2.98 -1.87
C ASP A 1139 -11.55 -3.59 -0.53
N SER A 1140 -12.45 -3.75 0.44
CA SER A 1140 -12.16 -4.08 1.85
C SER A 1140 -11.34 -3.03 2.63
N GLN A 1141 -10.78 -2.02 1.98
CA GLN A 1141 -9.94 -0.98 2.56
C GLN A 1141 -10.73 0.29 2.91
N SER A 1142 -11.89 0.57 2.31
CA SER A 1142 -12.61 1.82 2.50
C SER A 1142 -13.95 1.65 3.25
N ILE A 1143 -14.31 2.61 4.10
CA ILE A 1143 -15.58 2.65 4.85
C ILE A 1143 -16.19 4.04 4.70
N VAL A 1144 -17.50 4.14 4.49
CA VAL A 1144 -18.25 5.41 4.49
C VAL A 1144 -19.24 5.46 5.65
N ALA A 1145 -19.43 6.64 6.25
CA ALA A 1145 -20.54 6.88 7.16
C ALA A 1145 -21.16 8.26 6.98
N GLY A 1146 -22.48 8.30 7.08
CA GLY A 1146 -23.28 9.52 7.08
C GLY A 1146 -23.57 9.96 8.52
N GLY A 1147 -23.55 11.27 8.77
CA GLY A 1147 -23.80 11.83 10.09
C GLY A 1147 -24.21 13.29 10.10
N ASN A 1148 -24.40 13.83 11.30
CA ASN A 1148 -24.88 15.20 11.55
C ASN A 1148 -24.05 15.89 12.63
N ALA A 1149 -23.78 17.18 12.42
CA ALA A 1149 -23.08 18.11 13.32
C ALA A 1149 -23.94 19.35 13.62
N ASP A 1150 -23.76 20.03 14.76
CA ASP A 1150 -24.53 21.23 15.16
C ASP A 1150 -23.65 22.47 15.35
N PHE A 1151 -23.89 23.54 14.59
CA PHE A 1151 -23.20 24.82 14.75
C PHE A 1151 -23.90 25.76 15.74
N GLY A 1152 -23.34 25.87 16.95
CA GLY A 1152 -23.83 26.78 18.01
C GLY A 1152 -22.99 28.04 18.22
N PHE A 1153 -23.41 29.20 17.70
CA PHE A 1153 -22.68 30.47 17.88
C PHE A 1153 -22.76 31.07 19.29
N VAL A 1154 -21.70 30.92 20.09
CA VAL A 1154 -21.57 31.59 21.40
C VAL A 1154 -21.28 33.09 21.22
N ASN A 1155 -22.30 33.94 21.39
CA ASN A 1155 -22.15 35.40 21.34
C ASN A 1155 -21.39 35.94 22.57
N PRO A 1156 -20.18 36.52 22.44
CA PRO A 1156 -19.34 36.88 23.59
C PRO A 1156 -19.83 38.08 24.43
N PHE A 1157 -20.92 38.75 24.04
CA PHE A 1157 -21.38 40.02 24.64
C PHE A 1157 -22.86 40.03 25.07
N GLY A 1158 -23.55 38.89 25.06
CA GLY A 1158 -24.96 38.75 25.47
C GLY A 1158 -25.13 38.24 26.91
N SER A 1159 -25.97 38.89 27.72
CA SER A 1159 -26.25 38.47 29.11
C SER A 1159 -27.39 37.46 29.29
N GLN A 1160 -27.85 36.83 28.20
CA GLN A 1160 -28.75 35.67 28.15
C GLN A 1160 -28.32 34.80 26.96
N PRO A 1161 -28.11 33.48 27.12
CA PRO A 1161 -27.85 32.60 26.00
C PRO A 1161 -29.17 32.20 25.32
N ASN A 1162 -29.39 32.70 24.11
CA ASN A 1162 -30.30 32.08 23.16
C ASN A 1162 -29.45 31.19 22.24
N TYR A 1163 -29.70 29.89 22.24
CA TYR A 1163 -29.14 28.98 21.24
C TYR A 1163 -30.03 29.01 19.99
N GLU A 1164 -29.43 29.34 18.86
CA GLU A 1164 -29.93 28.96 17.53
C GLU A 1164 -28.93 27.94 17.00
N SER A 1165 -29.37 26.70 16.85
CA SER A 1165 -28.60 25.51 16.49
C SER A 1165 -28.87 25.14 15.03
N THR A 1166 -27.84 25.05 14.21
CA THR A 1166 -27.95 24.69 12.78
C THR A 1166 -27.31 23.32 12.57
N LEU A 1167 -28.13 22.34 12.19
CA LEU A 1167 -27.66 21.02 11.82
C LEU A 1167 -27.10 21.02 10.40
N VAL A 1168 -25.92 20.42 10.23
CA VAL A 1168 -25.20 20.26 8.98
C VAL A 1168 -24.85 18.78 8.79
N GLY A 1169 -25.22 18.24 7.64
CA GLY A 1169 -24.90 16.89 7.22
C GLY A 1169 -23.43 16.72 6.84
N VAL A 1170 -22.85 15.61 7.25
CA VAL A 1170 -21.45 15.23 6.99
C VAL A 1170 -21.42 13.83 6.43
N VAL A 1171 -20.57 13.61 5.43
CA VAL A 1171 -20.14 12.27 5.02
C VAL A 1171 -18.65 12.19 5.30
N SER A 1172 -18.23 11.15 6.01
CA SER A 1172 -16.82 10.81 6.20
C SER A 1172 -16.55 9.52 5.44
N ILE A 1173 -15.42 9.47 4.73
CA ILE A 1173 -14.88 8.23 4.18
C ILE A 1173 -13.55 7.99 4.88
N TRP A 1174 -13.36 6.79 5.41
CA TRP A 1174 -12.09 6.33 5.94
C TRP A 1174 -11.47 5.31 5.00
N TYR A 1175 -10.15 5.30 4.92
CA TYR A 1175 -9.35 4.37 4.10
C TYR A 1175 -8.35 3.68 5.01
N PHE A 1176 -8.15 2.38 4.85
CA PHE A 1176 -7.17 1.60 5.59
C PHE A 1176 -5.76 1.93 5.10
N ASP A 1177 -4.98 2.59 5.95
CA ASP A 1177 -3.58 2.89 5.73
C ASP A 1177 -2.74 1.76 6.35
N PRO A 1178 -2.12 0.88 5.55
CA PRO A 1178 -1.33 -0.26 6.04
C PRO A 1178 0.02 0.14 6.67
N SER A 1179 0.40 1.42 6.68
CA SER A 1179 1.67 1.91 7.22
C SER A 1179 1.59 2.41 8.67
N MET A 1180 0.39 2.70 9.18
CA MET A 1180 0.20 3.25 10.52
C MET A 1180 -0.09 2.17 11.58
N GLU A 1181 0.96 1.75 12.29
CA GLU A 1181 0.88 0.78 13.39
C GLU A 1181 -0.17 1.19 14.44
N ALA A 1182 -1.10 0.28 14.75
CA ALA A 1182 -2.15 0.51 15.75
C ALA A 1182 -1.59 0.35 17.18
N ILE A 1183 -0.88 1.37 17.67
CA ILE A 1183 -0.31 1.36 19.03
C ILE A 1183 -1.44 1.54 20.06
N PHE A 1184 -1.81 0.43 20.68
CA PHE A 1184 -2.85 0.36 21.70
C PHE A 1184 -2.37 0.84 23.08
N GLY A 1185 -3.23 1.56 23.78
CA GLY A 1185 -3.03 1.92 25.19
C GLY A 1185 -3.95 3.05 25.66
N CYS A 1186 -3.87 3.42 26.93
CA CYS A 1186 -4.65 4.55 27.42
C CYS A 1186 -4.07 5.87 26.89
N MET A 1187 -4.89 6.63 26.15
CA MET A 1187 -4.52 7.93 25.57
C MET A 1187 -4.78 9.15 26.49
N ASP A 1188 -5.41 8.98 27.66
CA ASP A 1188 -5.53 10.07 28.64
C ASP A 1188 -4.20 10.29 29.39
N GLU A 1189 -3.59 11.46 29.17
CA GLU A 1189 -2.39 11.97 29.87
C GLU A 1189 -2.50 11.97 31.42
N LYS A 1190 -3.71 11.83 31.99
CA LYS A 1190 -3.96 11.77 33.44
C LYS A 1190 -4.19 10.34 33.97
N SER A 1191 -4.11 9.33 33.11
CA SER A 1191 -4.14 7.93 33.53
C SER A 1191 -2.77 7.47 34.08
N SER A 1192 -2.80 6.50 34.99
CA SER A 1192 -1.59 5.94 35.62
C SER A 1192 -0.86 4.91 34.74
N ASN A 1193 -1.47 4.50 33.64
CA ASN A 1193 -0.93 3.68 32.55
C ASN A 1193 -1.05 4.40 31.20
N TYR A 1194 -0.92 5.74 31.19
CA TYR A 1194 -0.85 6.54 29.97
C TYR A 1194 0.29 6.05 29.09
N ASN A 1195 -0.03 5.70 27.84
CA ASN A 1195 0.97 5.38 26.82
C ASN A 1195 1.13 6.59 25.90
N PRO A 1196 2.26 7.34 25.95
CA PRO A 1196 2.47 8.51 25.11
C PRO A 1196 2.69 8.18 23.62
N LEU A 1197 2.84 6.90 23.28
CA LEU A 1197 2.90 6.41 21.90
C LEU A 1197 1.55 5.86 21.41
N ALA A 1198 0.55 5.69 22.29
CA ALA A 1198 -0.72 5.11 21.88
C ALA A 1198 -1.51 6.07 20.98
N ASN A 1199 -1.91 5.56 19.82
CA ASN A 1199 -2.76 6.23 18.85
C ASN A 1199 -4.18 5.64 18.80
N ALA A 1200 -4.41 4.47 19.44
CA ALA A 1200 -5.70 3.82 19.61
C ALA A 1200 -5.95 3.45 21.09
N SER A 1201 -7.21 3.59 21.55
CA SER A 1201 -7.60 3.29 22.93
C SER A 1201 -7.93 1.80 23.12
N ASP A 1202 -7.29 1.17 24.09
CA ASP A 1202 -7.52 -0.22 24.50
C ASP A 1202 -8.54 -0.38 25.64
N TYR A 1203 -9.09 0.74 26.13
CA TYR A 1203 -9.95 0.83 27.32
C TYR A 1203 -9.30 0.37 28.65
N SER A 1204 -7.98 0.22 28.74
CA SER A 1204 -7.30 -0.21 29.98
C SER A 1204 -7.05 0.91 31.00
N CYS A 1205 -7.51 2.14 30.72
CA CYS A 1205 -7.25 3.36 31.49
C CYS A 1205 -7.49 3.24 33.02
N LEU A 1206 -6.42 3.29 33.80
CA LEU A 1206 -6.44 3.29 35.27
C LEU A 1206 -6.28 4.73 35.81
N SER A 1207 -7.35 5.31 36.36
CA SER A 1207 -7.39 6.72 36.80
C SER A 1207 -6.37 7.09 37.88
N TYR A 1208 -5.68 8.22 37.74
CA TYR A 1208 -4.76 8.74 38.76
C TYR A 1208 -5.42 9.79 39.68
N TYR A 1209 -5.84 9.36 40.88
CA TYR A 1209 -6.12 10.27 42.01
C TYR A 1209 -5.10 10.09 43.14
N GLY A 1210 -3.86 10.49 42.87
CA GLY A 1210 -2.83 10.66 43.90
C GLY A 1210 -3.25 11.73 44.91
N THR A 1211 -3.61 11.32 46.13
CA THR A 1211 -4.09 12.24 47.18
C THR A 1211 -2.99 13.20 47.62
N SER A 1212 -3.10 14.49 47.25
CA SER A 1212 -2.17 15.55 47.63
C SER A 1212 -2.33 16.00 49.09
N GLN A 1213 -1.89 15.16 50.04
CA GLN A 1213 -1.54 15.62 51.38
C GLN A 1213 -0.23 16.42 51.35
N THR A 1214 -0.32 17.69 50.93
CA THR A 1214 0.67 18.71 51.28
C THR A 1214 0.15 19.51 52.46
N ASP A 1215 0.82 19.39 53.61
CA ASP A 1215 0.66 20.30 54.76
C ASP A 1215 1.02 21.73 54.30
N ASP A 1216 0.03 22.58 54.04
CA ASP A 1216 0.23 24.01 53.77
C ASP A 1216 -0.24 24.84 54.96
N SER A 1217 0.57 24.79 56.03
CA SER A 1217 0.42 25.65 57.20
C SER A 1217 0.97 27.05 56.92
N ASP A 1218 0.27 28.08 57.39
CA ASP A 1218 0.60 29.51 57.30
C ASP A 1218 0.55 30.14 55.89
N ASN A 1219 -0.65 30.55 55.48
CA ASN A 1219 -0.89 31.99 55.31
C ASN A 1219 -2.33 32.43 55.63
N HIS A 1220 -2.46 33.50 56.41
CA HIS A 1220 -3.73 34.18 56.63
C HIS A 1220 -4.12 35.05 55.43
N TYR A 1221 -5.41 35.10 55.08
CA TYR A 1221 -6.17 36.36 55.16
C TYR A 1221 -7.68 36.12 55.26
N ASN A 1222 -8.37 36.97 56.04
CA ASN A 1222 -9.77 36.77 56.44
C ASN A 1222 -10.80 37.04 55.33
N SER A 1223 -11.88 36.27 55.33
CA SER A 1223 -13.23 36.86 55.43
C SER A 1223 -14.15 35.93 56.25
N GLU A 1224 -15.03 36.53 57.06
CA GLU A 1224 -15.99 35.83 57.92
C GLU A 1224 -17.40 35.78 57.27
N ASN A 1225 -18.32 35.05 57.94
CA ASN A 1225 -19.77 34.87 57.70
C ASN A 1225 -20.15 33.69 56.77
N GLY A 1226 -21.07 32.78 57.13
CA GLY A 1226 -21.77 32.56 58.41
C GLY A 1226 -23.18 31.95 58.27
N ASN A 1227 -23.55 31.00 59.16
CA ASN A 1227 -24.83 30.23 59.23
C ASN A 1227 -25.00 29.18 58.10
N SER A 1228 -25.22 27.86 58.26
CA SER A 1228 -25.71 26.98 59.36
C SER A 1228 -27.19 27.17 59.75
N PRO A 1229 -27.97 26.10 60.02
CA PRO A 1229 -28.10 24.80 59.31
C PRO A 1229 -29.59 24.35 59.16
N ASP A 1230 -29.89 23.11 58.70
CA ASP A 1230 -30.82 22.16 59.38
C ASP A 1230 -31.11 20.87 58.56
N ASN A 1231 -30.95 19.69 59.21
CA ASN A 1231 -31.74 18.42 59.27
C ASN A 1231 -32.54 17.88 58.03
N VAL A 1232 -32.86 16.58 57.86
CA VAL A 1232 -33.46 15.51 58.71
C VAL A 1232 -32.98 14.12 58.14
N ASP A 1233 -32.59 13.05 58.86
CA ASP A 1233 -33.37 12.03 59.64
C ASP A 1233 -34.54 11.38 58.81
N GLU A 1234 -35.00 10.11 58.86
CA GLU A 1234 -34.88 8.81 59.60
C GLU A 1234 -35.52 7.70 58.66
N LEU A 1235 -35.47 6.33 58.66
CA LEU A 1235 -34.93 5.16 59.43
C LEU A 1235 -35.14 3.81 58.62
N LEU A 1236 -34.16 2.86 58.58
CA LEU A 1236 -34.29 1.35 58.65
C LEU A 1236 -35.04 0.53 57.53
N ASP A 1237 -34.98 -0.83 57.36
CA ASP A 1237 -34.12 -1.96 57.83
C ASP A 1237 -34.34 -3.31 57.06
N ASP A 1238 -33.47 -4.30 57.33
CA ASP A 1238 -33.70 -5.77 57.50
C ASP A 1238 -33.21 -6.80 56.42
N GLU A 1239 -32.87 -8.02 56.88
CA GLU A 1239 -32.00 -9.03 56.23
C GLU A 1239 -32.72 -10.32 55.75
N SER A 1240 -32.03 -11.19 54.98
CA SER A 1240 -31.54 -12.50 55.53
C SER A 1240 -30.94 -13.51 54.51
N SER A 1241 -30.10 -14.41 55.05
CA SER A 1241 -29.26 -15.47 54.42
C SER A 1241 -30.03 -16.72 53.85
N ASN A 1242 -29.45 -17.79 53.28
CA ASN A 1242 -28.15 -18.45 53.56
C ASN A 1242 -27.66 -19.49 52.50
N GLN A 1243 -26.47 -20.06 52.75
CA GLN A 1243 -25.64 -20.97 51.94
C GLN A 1243 -26.17 -22.41 51.69
N THR A 1244 -25.80 -23.02 50.55
CA THR A 1244 -25.76 -24.50 50.38
C THR A 1244 -24.65 -25.09 49.48
N ASP A 1245 -24.12 -24.37 48.50
CA ASP A 1245 -23.56 -25.01 47.29
C ASP A 1245 -22.09 -25.50 47.34
N LEU A 1246 -21.29 -25.03 48.29
CA LEU A 1246 -19.83 -25.25 48.36
C LEU A 1246 -19.36 -26.71 48.54
N LEU A 1247 -20.27 -27.68 48.67
CA LEU A 1247 -19.92 -29.11 48.85
C LEU A 1247 -20.10 -29.96 47.58
N MET A 1248 -20.82 -29.49 46.55
CA MET A 1248 -21.11 -30.27 45.33
C MET A 1248 -20.01 -30.14 44.27
N GLN A 1249 -19.31 -29.01 44.22
CA GLN A 1249 -18.36 -28.68 43.16
C GLN A 1249 -17.09 -29.56 43.22
N TRP A 1250 -16.62 -29.89 44.43
CA TRP A 1250 -15.39 -30.66 44.66
C TRP A 1250 -15.42 -32.13 44.18
N ILE A 1251 -16.61 -32.71 43.96
CA ILE A 1251 -16.76 -34.13 43.59
C ILE A 1251 -16.80 -34.34 42.06
N ARG A 1252 -17.19 -33.33 41.28
CA ARG A 1252 -17.26 -33.45 39.81
C ARG A 1252 -15.87 -33.53 39.15
N ASN A 1253 -14.95 -32.66 39.56
CA ASN A 1253 -13.68 -32.45 38.84
C ASN A 1253 -12.79 -33.71 38.83
N ILE A 1254 -12.87 -34.55 39.87
CA ILE A 1254 -12.06 -35.78 39.98
C ILE A 1254 -12.47 -36.86 38.96
N LEU A 1255 -13.74 -36.90 38.53
CA LEU A 1255 -14.18 -37.87 37.51
C LEU A 1255 -13.84 -37.44 36.08
N PHE A 1256 -13.78 -36.14 35.79
CA PHE A 1256 -13.59 -35.63 34.42
C PHE A 1256 -12.18 -35.94 33.89
N ILE A 1257 -11.15 -35.69 34.72
CA ILE A 1257 -9.73 -35.92 34.43
C ILE A 1257 -9.45 -37.37 34.01
N SER A 1258 -10.19 -38.34 34.56
CA SER A 1258 -10.01 -39.77 34.25
C SER A 1258 -10.57 -40.20 32.89
N VAL A 1259 -11.35 -39.34 32.20
CA VAL A 1259 -11.93 -39.62 30.88
C VAL A 1259 -11.11 -38.98 29.76
N CYS A 1260 -10.66 -37.74 29.93
CA CYS A 1260 -9.88 -37.01 28.92
C CYS A 1260 -8.57 -37.71 28.54
N ILE A 1261 -7.86 -38.29 29.52
CA ILE A 1261 -6.62 -39.07 29.30
C ILE A 1261 -6.85 -40.28 28.36
N GLY A 1262 -8.08 -40.81 28.30
CA GLY A 1262 -8.45 -41.90 27.40
C GLY A 1262 -8.69 -41.47 25.94
N PHE A 1263 -8.96 -40.19 25.69
CA PHE A 1263 -9.14 -39.64 24.34
C PHE A 1263 -7.85 -39.04 23.76
N LEU A 1264 -6.99 -38.46 24.60
CA LEU A 1264 -5.73 -37.83 24.18
C LEU A 1264 -4.80 -38.79 23.41
N ILE A 1265 -4.87 -40.10 23.72
CA ILE A 1265 -4.07 -41.16 23.08
C ILE A 1265 -4.57 -41.50 21.66
N LEU A 1266 -5.75 -41.05 21.25
CA LEU A 1266 -6.37 -41.35 19.95
C LEU A 1266 -6.22 -40.24 18.89
N LEU A 1267 -5.79 -39.03 19.28
CA LEU A 1267 -5.65 -37.87 18.37
C LEU A 1267 -4.20 -37.58 17.95
N LEU A 1268 -3.20 -38.18 18.59
CA LEU A 1268 -1.76 -38.07 18.26
C LEU A 1268 -1.39 -38.84 16.97
N GLY A 1269 -2.11 -38.62 15.87
CA GLY A 1269 -1.95 -39.43 14.65
C GLY A 1269 -2.56 -38.90 13.35
N ALA A 1270 -3.02 -37.66 13.29
CA ALA A 1270 -3.52 -37.03 12.06
C ALA A 1270 -3.14 -35.54 11.99
N ASN A 1271 -2.87 -35.08 10.77
CA ASN A 1271 -2.57 -33.70 10.34
C ASN A 1271 -1.17 -33.16 10.71
N LYS A 1272 -0.20 -33.50 9.82
CA LYS A 1272 0.81 -32.56 9.32
C LYS A 1272 0.22 -31.88 8.07
N TYR A 1273 0.82 -30.78 7.59
CA TYR A 1273 0.39 -29.95 6.43
C TYR A 1273 -0.86 -29.08 6.69
N ARG A 1274 -0.99 -27.87 6.11
CA ARG A 1274 -0.11 -27.13 5.16
C ARG A 1274 -0.20 -25.62 5.46
N ARG A 1275 0.93 -24.90 5.49
CA ARG A 1275 1.13 -23.80 4.52
C ARG A 1275 1.56 -24.54 3.27
#